data_AF-A0A0U3SLN9-F1
#
_entry.id   AF-A0A0U3SLN9-F1
#
_cell.length_a   1.000
_cell.length_b   1.000
_cell.length_c   1.000
_cell.angle_alpha   90.00
_cell.angle_beta   90.00
_cell.angle_gamma   90.00
#
_symmetry.space_group_name_H-M   'P 1'
#
loop_
_entity.id
_entity.type
_entity.pdbx_description
1 polymer ?
#
loop_
_entity_poly.entity_id
_entity_poly.type
_entity_poly.pdbx_seq_one_letter_code
_entity_poly.pdbx_strand_id
1 'polypeptide(L)'
;MPVEKVMKRDGRIVPFDESRIRWAIQRAMWEVGVRDENLLDKIVKDVVDRINELYEGQIPHIENIQDIVELELMRNGLFEVAKAYIIYRKKKAEIREEKRKILNKEKLDEIDKRFSINALRVLASRYLMKNEEGKIIESPKQLFERVATLAAIPELLYDERVFSKEGGYTQDLKRVEHYLQNFGSFDNVYSIGRFKLNKYHFERMINLYKELAEKGKMKVSIDEFLNMLERGDFDRYEEVIEDFFNLMVNQVFMPNTPALINSGRPLGMLSACFVVPIEDDMESIMKAAHDVAIIQKMGGGTGLNFSKLRPEGDLVGTTTGAASGPVSFMHLIDAVSDVIKQGGVRRGANMGILEVWHPDIEKFIHAKEQNVGTNVLSNFNISVGLWGDFWEALKEGKKYPLVNPRTGKKVKEIDPKSLFEELAYMAWAKADPGVVFFDIINRRNVLEPAKGEKIRATNPCVVGDTRVLTPEGYLKIEELFRIAKERNEEKVVAVEGIAEEGEEFAYPITILLPNEEEKEVIYETVHGKQPAIADPVEVKAYVWKVGRKRVARVKTKEGYEITATLDHKIMTKDGWKAVEDLKEGDLIALPRFEVGDDFGSESIGEDLAFTLGWLIGDGCINTNDKRVWFYFNAEKEEEIAQKISEILKKHFNSKAEPHRYGSEIKLGVRGEAYRFFEKIVKTNEKRVPEIVYRLRPNEIRAFLRGLFTAGGYVDNDSAIRLTSGDRKLLRDVQDLLLLFGIISKIHERPYKDTFEYTTKDGEKKIYEAQGYYELVIANYSRKLFAEKIGFEGEKQEKIRLNKTEIDEPHARVESVEIIGEEIVYDLTVPEIHSYVSNGFMSHNCGEEPLYDYESCNLASINLAKFVKYNDEGKPYFDWDEYAQVIMKVARYLDNAIDVNRFPLPEIDHNTKLTRRIGVGMMGLADALFKLGIAYNSKEGYDFMRKVTEYLTFYAYKYSIEAAKKRGTFPLYEKTRYPEGELPIEGYYHREIWNLPWDELVEEIKKYGVRNAMVTTCPPTGSVSMIADTSSGIEPIFALVYKKSVTVGEFYYVDPVFEAELKKRGLYNDEILQKISDNYGSVQGLEEIPEDMQRVFVTAMDIHWLDHLLAQASIQLWLTDSASKTINMPNDATVEDVKAAYLLAHALGCKGVTVYRDGSLSVQVYSVEGEKKKRVPAKPSEYAKKILREIVESESWLKRFINVEAIIDGTNGKGSPTFSLSIPKAQRPAEETAKERNVKDLLGVAYCPVCYEKDGELVELRMESGCATCPKCGWSKCVIS
;
A
#
# COMPACT_ATOMS: atom_id res chain seq x y z
N MET A 1 8.15 25.01 -56.33
CA MET A 1 7.26 25.58 -55.30
C MET A 1 7.65 24.98 -53.97
N PRO A 2 7.78 25.77 -52.89
CA PRO A 2 8.11 25.24 -51.57
C PRO A 2 7.00 24.32 -51.05
N VAL A 3 7.37 23.36 -50.19
CA VAL A 3 6.43 22.48 -49.51
C VAL A 3 5.71 23.24 -48.42
N GLU A 4 4.41 23.51 -48.60
CA GLU A 4 3.59 24.23 -47.61
C GLU A 4 3.04 23.32 -46.50
N LYS A 5 2.97 21.99 -46.73
CA LYS A 5 2.18 21.05 -45.91
C LYS A 5 2.88 19.70 -45.76
N VAL A 6 2.66 19.04 -44.61
CA VAL A 6 3.22 17.72 -44.27
C VAL A 6 2.13 16.79 -43.75
N MET A 7 2.10 15.55 -44.24
CA MET A 7 1.25 14.49 -43.70
C MET A 7 1.92 13.79 -42.51
N LYS A 8 1.25 13.76 -41.36
CA LYS A 8 1.69 13.05 -40.15
C LYS A 8 1.29 11.57 -40.20
N ARG A 9 1.98 10.75 -39.41
CA ARG A 9 1.79 9.28 -39.23
C ARG A 9 0.35 8.84 -38.91
N ASP A 10 -0.48 9.73 -38.37
CA ASP A 10 -1.89 9.44 -38.07
C ASP A 10 -2.85 9.73 -39.24
N GLY A 11 -2.39 10.42 -40.27
CA GLY A 11 -3.15 10.86 -41.45
C GLY A 11 -3.39 12.37 -41.51
N ARG A 12 -3.13 13.14 -40.44
CA ARG A 12 -3.38 14.60 -40.43
C ARG A 12 -2.39 15.34 -41.32
N ILE A 13 -2.90 16.24 -42.14
CA ILE A 13 -2.13 17.22 -42.90
C ILE A 13 -2.02 18.49 -42.04
N VAL A 14 -0.81 19.00 -41.85
CA VAL A 14 -0.53 20.25 -41.12
C VAL A 14 0.45 21.13 -41.93
N PRO A 15 0.65 22.41 -41.60
CA PRO A 15 1.67 23.23 -42.23
C PRO A 15 3.07 22.63 -42.13
N PHE A 16 3.92 22.90 -43.13
CA PHE A 16 5.36 22.69 -43.04
C PHE A 16 5.97 23.66 -42.01
N ASP A 17 6.97 23.18 -41.28
CA ASP A 17 7.51 23.85 -40.10
C ASP A 17 8.99 23.49 -39.95
N GLU A 18 9.83 24.34 -40.54
CA GLU A 18 11.30 24.22 -40.54
C GLU A 18 11.90 24.22 -39.13
N SER A 19 11.29 24.93 -38.18
CA SER A 19 11.79 25.03 -36.80
C SER A 19 11.90 23.65 -36.13
N ARG A 20 11.01 22.71 -36.49
CA ARG A 20 11.04 21.33 -36.01
C ARG A 20 12.16 20.49 -36.63
N ILE A 21 12.55 20.81 -37.86
CA ILE A 21 13.70 20.19 -38.53
C ILE A 21 14.98 20.68 -37.85
N ARG A 22 15.13 22.00 -37.67
CA ARG A 22 16.21 22.60 -36.87
C ARG A 22 16.33 21.95 -35.50
N TRP A 23 15.27 21.98 -34.70
CA TRP A 23 15.28 21.47 -33.34
C TRP A 23 15.68 19.98 -33.26
N ALA A 24 15.22 19.16 -34.22
CA ALA A 24 15.54 17.74 -34.24
C ALA A 24 17.00 17.45 -34.64
N ILE A 25 17.57 18.24 -35.55
CA ILE A 25 18.99 18.15 -35.94
C ILE A 25 19.88 18.70 -34.82
N GLN A 26 19.55 19.88 -34.28
CA GLN A 26 20.23 20.52 -33.16
C GLN A 26 20.33 19.57 -31.96
N ARG A 27 19.23 18.89 -31.60
CA ARG A 27 19.21 17.87 -30.55
C ARG A 27 20.15 16.69 -30.83
N ALA A 28 20.29 16.24 -32.07
CA ALA A 28 21.22 15.17 -32.43
C ALA A 28 22.68 15.63 -32.41
N MET A 29 22.97 16.86 -32.85
CA MET A 29 24.30 17.48 -32.76
C MET A 29 24.73 17.62 -31.30
N TRP A 30 23.82 18.11 -30.45
CA TRP A 30 24.05 18.31 -29.02
C TRP A 30 24.32 17.02 -28.25
N GLU A 31 23.68 15.90 -28.64
CA GLU A 31 23.86 14.57 -28.03
C GLU A 31 25.28 14.02 -28.28
N VAL A 32 25.94 14.42 -29.39
CA VAL A 32 27.34 14.08 -29.72
C VAL A 32 28.31 15.24 -29.49
N GLY A 33 27.93 16.21 -28.66
CA GLY A 33 28.79 17.31 -28.23
C GLY A 33 29.01 18.44 -29.25
N VAL A 34 28.42 18.39 -30.45
CA VAL A 34 28.57 19.42 -31.49
C VAL A 34 27.65 20.62 -31.19
N ARG A 35 28.24 21.82 -31.10
CA ARG A 35 27.57 23.07 -30.68
C ARG A 35 27.85 24.24 -31.64
N ASP A 36 27.71 24.02 -32.95
CA ASP A 36 27.89 25.02 -34.00
C ASP A 36 26.55 25.37 -34.66
N GLU A 37 26.07 26.59 -34.44
CA GLU A 37 24.80 27.08 -35.03
C GLU A 37 24.94 27.42 -36.53
N ASN A 38 26.11 27.83 -37.03
CA ASN A 38 26.29 28.10 -38.47
C ASN A 38 26.25 26.79 -39.27
N LEU A 39 26.84 25.74 -38.71
CA LEU A 39 26.75 24.39 -39.25
C LEU A 39 25.31 23.87 -39.21
N LEU A 40 24.58 24.11 -38.10
CA LEU A 40 23.15 23.78 -37.99
C LEU A 40 22.31 24.52 -39.04
N ASP A 41 22.47 25.84 -39.18
CA ASP A 41 21.79 26.66 -40.21
C ASP A 41 21.99 26.05 -41.60
N LYS A 42 23.23 25.69 -41.91
CA LYS A 42 23.60 25.10 -43.21
C LYS A 42 22.93 23.75 -43.43
N ILE A 43 22.97 22.81 -42.47
CA ILE A 43 22.34 21.49 -42.62
C ILE A 43 20.81 21.62 -42.73
N VAL A 44 20.19 22.50 -41.94
CA VAL A 44 18.75 22.72 -41.98
C VAL A 44 18.34 23.24 -43.35
N LYS A 45 19.09 24.19 -43.90
CA LYS A 45 18.88 24.68 -45.26
C LYS A 45 19.07 23.57 -46.30
N ASP A 46 20.18 22.83 -46.25
CA ASP A 46 20.45 21.70 -47.17
C ASP A 46 19.27 20.70 -47.17
N VAL A 47 18.71 20.40 -45.99
CA VAL A 47 17.53 19.53 -45.82
C VAL A 47 16.26 20.16 -46.39
N VAL A 48 15.97 21.44 -46.10
CA VAL A 48 14.75 22.12 -46.58
C VAL A 48 14.77 22.28 -48.10
N ASP A 49 15.89 22.72 -48.67
CA ASP A 49 16.09 22.77 -50.13
C ASP A 49 15.88 21.37 -50.74
N ARG A 50 16.43 20.32 -50.13
CA ARG A 50 16.25 18.93 -50.61
C ARG A 50 14.81 18.42 -50.50
N ILE A 51 14.06 18.80 -49.47
CA ILE A 51 12.62 18.48 -49.36
C ILE A 51 11.83 19.19 -50.45
N ASN A 52 12.16 20.45 -50.75
CA ASN A 52 11.51 21.23 -51.81
C ASN A 52 11.81 20.66 -53.21
N GLU A 53 13.04 20.18 -53.46
CA GLU A 53 13.39 19.46 -54.69
C GLU A 53 12.60 18.16 -54.88
N LEU A 54 12.49 17.34 -53.83
CA LEU A 54 11.93 15.99 -53.91
C LEU A 54 10.39 15.95 -53.87
N TYR A 55 9.74 16.99 -53.36
CA TYR A 55 8.29 17.05 -53.16
C TYR A 55 7.65 18.33 -53.72
N GLU A 56 8.20 18.90 -54.80
CA GLU A 56 7.60 20.04 -55.48
C GLU A 56 6.12 19.77 -55.85
N GLY A 57 5.22 20.60 -55.31
CA GLY A 57 3.77 20.48 -55.52
C GLY A 57 3.10 19.29 -54.82
N GLN A 58 3.82 18.53 -53.97
CA GLN A 58 3.32 17.36 -53.26
C GLN A 58 3.34 17.56 -51.74
N ILE A 59 2.62 16.70 -51.02
CA ILE A 59 2.60 16.69 -49.55
C ILE A 59 3.45 15.51 -49.05
N PRO A 60 4.70 15.72 -48.62
CA PRO A 60 5.53 14.66 -48.08
C PRO A 60 4.92 14.07 -46.80
N HIS A 61 5.10 12.76 -46.63
CA HIS A 61 4.86 12.11 -45.35
C HIS A 61 6.04 12.34 -44.40
N ILE A 62 5.76 12.44 -43.10
CA ILE A 62 6.75 12.81 -42.09
C ILE A 62 7.91 11.81 -41.96
N GLU A 63 7.76 10.53 -42.31
CA GLU A 63 8.90 9.60 -42.36
C GLU A 63 9.91 10.01 -43.42
N ASN A 64 9.45 10.34 -44.62
CA ASN A 64 10.27 10.73 -45.76
C ASN A 64 11.13 11.97 -45.44
N ILE A 65 10.59 12.90 -44.64
CA ILE A 65 11.34 14.06 -44.12
C ILE A 65 12.45 13.61 -43.15
N GLN A 66 12.19 12.63 -42.29
CA GLN A 66 13.23 12.08 -41.40
C GLN A 66 14.29 11.30 -42.18
N ASP A 67 13.92 10.60 -43.25
CA ASP A 67 14.85 9.91 -44.15
C ASP A 67 15.75 10.90 -44.90
N ILE A 68 15.22 12.06 -45.33
CA ILE A 68 16.03 13.14 -45.93
C ILE A 68 16.98 13.76 -44.91
N VAL A 69 16.53 14.03 -43.67
CA VAL A 69 17.41 14.52 -42.59
C VAL A 69 18.58 13.56 -42.34
N GLU A 70 18.30 12.26 -42.30
CA GLU A 70 19.29 11.20 -42.12
C GLU A 70 20.32 11.18 -43.26
N LEU A 71 19.87 11.30 -44.51
CA LEU A 71 20.72 11.33 -45.70
C LEU A 71 21.58 12.61 -45.81
N GLU A 72 21.03 13.80 -45.55
CA GLU A 72 21.79 15.05 -45.66
C GLU A 72 22.80 15.24 -44.51
N LEU A 73 22.53 14.67 -43.33
CA LEU A 73 23.53 14.56 -42.26
C LEU A 73 24.71 13.66 -42.69
N MET A 74 24.45 12.52 -43.32
CA MET A 74 25.51 11.67 -43.87
C MET A 74 26.28 12.35 -45.02
N ARG A 75 25.59 13.08 -45.90
CA ARG A 75 26.22 13.81 -47.01
C ARG A 75 27.10 14.97 -46.56
N ASN A 76 26.75 15.64 -45.46
CA ASN A 76 27.62 16.62 -44.79
C ASN A 76 28.76 15.97 -43.96
N GLY A 77 28.90 14.65 -43.98
CA GLY A 77 29.97 13.92 -43.27
C GLY A 77 29.72 13.74 -41.77
N LEU A 78 28.52 14.08 -41.27
CA LEU A 78 28.19 14.12 -39.85
C LEU A 78 27.65 12.77 -39.36
N PHE A 79 28.41 11.70 -39.59
CA PHE A 79 27.97 10.32 -39.38
C PHE A 79 27.52 10.02 -37.94
N GLU A 80 28.21 10.56 -36.93
CA GLU A 80 27.81 10.39 -35.52
C GLU A 80 26.54 11.19 -35.18
N VAL A 81 26.31 12.36 -35.80
CA VAL A 81 25.06 13.12 -35.67
C VAL A 81 23.90 12.36 -36.32
N ALA A 82 24.11 11.78 -37.52
CA ALA A 82 23.12 10.93 -38.18
C ALA A 82 22.77 9.71 -37.32
N LYS A 83 23.77 9.02 -36.76
CA LYS A 83 23.63 7.88 -35.85
C LYS A 83 22.85 8.25 -34.58
N ALA A 84 23.14 9.40 -33.96
CA ALA A 84 22.36 9.91 -32.83
C ALA A 84 20.90 10.22 -33.22
N TYR A 85 20.67 10.82 -34.38
CA TYR A 85 19.33 11.08 -34.93
C TYR A 85 18.54 9.78 -35.17
N ILE A 86 19.17 8.75 -35.74
CA ILE A 86 18.59 7.42 -35.97
C ILE A 86 18.23 6.75 -34.64
N ILE A 87 19.14 6.74 -33.66
CA ILE A 87 18.89 6.16 -32.33
C ILE A 87 17.74 6.90 -31.63
N TYR A 88 17.70 8.23 -31.70
CA TYR A 88 16.60 9.04 -31.17
C TYR A 88 15.26 8.74 -31.87
N ARG A 89 15.26 8.61 -33.20
CA ARG A 89 14.09 8.22 -34.02
C ARG A 89 13.56 6.84 -33.62
N LYS A 90 14.45 5.85 -33.42
CA LYS A 90 14.14 4.48 -32.98
C LYS A 90 13.60 4.46 -31.55
N LYS A 91 14.29 5.08 -30.59
CA LYS A 91 13.86 5.15 -29.17
C LYS A 91 12.50 5.84 -29.04
N LYS A 92 12.23 6.88 -29.84
CA LYS A 92 10.89 7.49 -29.96
C LYS A 92 9.85 6.61 -30.65
N ALA A 93 10.22 5.63 -31.49
CA ALA A 93 9.29 4.66 -32.05
C ALA A 93 8.92 3.59 -31.01
N GLU A 94 9.91 3.05 -30.30
CA GLU A 94 9.74 2.08 -29.22
C GLU A 94 8.82 2.62 -28.10
N ILE A 95 9.07 3.85 -27.63
CA ILE A 95 8.21 4.53 -26.64
C ILE A 95 6.77 4.69 -27.15
N ARG A 96 6.56 5.01 -28.44
CA ARG A 96 5.20 5.12 -29.02
C ARG A 96 4.51 3.77 -29.06
N GLU A 97 5.22 2.71 -29.39
CA GLU A 97 4.67 1.36 -29.45
C GLU A 97 4.32 0.82 -28.06
N GLU A 98 5.14 1.11 -27.04
CA GLU A 98 4.82 0.76 -25.67
C GLU A 98 3.58 1.51 -25.16
N LYS A 99 3.48 2.82 -25.42
CA LYS A 99 2.28 3.61 -25.11
C LYS A 99 1.01 3.08 -25.77
N ARG A 100 1.09 2.61 -27.03
CA ARG A 100 -0.03 1.94 -27.73
C ARG A 100 -0.49 0.69 -27.00
N LYS A 101 0.46 -0.15 -26.57
CA LYS A 101 0.19 -1.40 -25.83
C LYS A 101 -0.46 -1.12 -24.47
N ILE A 102 0.08 -0.16 -23.70
CA ILE A 102 -0.46 0.24 -22.39
C ILE A 102 -1.92 0.72 -22.49
N LEU A 103 -2.25 1.49 -23.53
CA LEU A 103 -3.59 2.05 -23.73
C LEU A 103 -4.52 1.19 -24.61
N ASN A 104 -4.05 0.03 -25.09
CA ASN A 104 -4.74 -0.83 -26.06
C ASN A 104 -5.27 -0.04 -27.30
N LYS A 105 -4.46 0.90 -27.80
CA LYS A 105 -4.81 1.87 -28.87
C LYS A 105 -4.07 1.60 -30.19
N GLU A 106 -4.79 1.60 -31.31
CA GLU A 106 -4.16 1.55 -32.64
C GLU A 106 -3.37 2.82 -32.99
N LYS A 107 -3.92 3.99 -32.65
CA LYS A 107 -3.29 5.31 -32.86
C LYS A 107 -3.28 6.09 -31.55
N LEU A 108 -2.18 6.81 -31.30
CA LEU A 108 -2.06 7.73 -30.18
C LEU A 108 -2.48 9.14 -30.59
N ASP A 109 -3.29 9.80 -29.77
CA ASP A 109 -3.65 11.21 -29.91
C ASP A 109 -2.55 12.14 -29.32
N GLU A 110 -2.76 13.46 -29.27
CA GLU A 110 -1.76 14.39 -28.70
C GLU A 110 -1.75 14.43 -27.16
N ILE A 111 -2.74 13.84 -26.51
CA ILE A 111 -2.84 13.74 -25.04
C ILE A 111 -2.04 12.52 -24.57
N ASP A 112 -2.25 11.35 -25.21
CA ASP A 112 -1.45 10.14 -24.97
C ASP A 112 0.07 10.40 -25.12
N LYS A 113 0.44 11.31 -26.02
CA LYS A 113 1.84 11.65 -26.30
C LYS A 113 2.51 12.44 -25.16
N ARG A 114 1.76 13.17 -24.33
CA ARG A 114 2.27 14.06 -23.26
C ARG A 114 2.76 13.31 -22.02
N PHE A 115 1.93 12.45 -21.43
CA PHE A 115 2.23 11.70 -20.20
C PHE A 115 3.40 10.70 -20.38
N SER A 116 4.19 10.40 -19.34
CA SER A 116 5.23 9.35 -19.45
C SER A 116 4.66 7.93 -19.60
N ILE A 117 5.53 6.95 -19.84
CA ILE A 117 5.18 5.52 -19.78
C ILE A 117 4.67 5.14 -18.38
N ASN A 118 5.29 5.66 -17.31
CA ASN A 118 4.88 5.39 -15.93
C ASN A 118 3.51 6.03 -15.63
N ALA A 119 3.31 7.30 -15.97
CA ALA A 119 2.04 7.99 -15.82
C ALA A 119 0.90 7.27 -16.56
N LEU A 120 1.15 6.79 -17.78
CA LEU A 120 0.16 6.02 -18.54
C LEU A 120 -0.08 4.62 -17.97
N ARG A 121 0.93 3.93 -17.43
CA ARG A 121 0.73 2.67 -16.69
C ARG A 121 -0.13 2.90 -15.44
N VAL A 122 0.10 3.97 -14.69
CA VAL A 122 -0.71 4.34 -13.51
C VAL A 122 -2.16 4.66 -13.93
N LEU A 123 -2.37 5.48 -14.96
CA LEU A 123 -3.70 5.76 -15.50
C LEU A 123 -4.42 4.48 -15.96
N ALA A 124 -3.76 3.62 -16.75
CA ALA A 124 -4.32 2.38 -17.30
C ALA A 124 -4.63 1.30 -16.24
N SER A 125 -3.81 1.20 -15.19
CA SER A 125 -4.04 0.28 -14.08
C SER A 125 -5.20 0.74 -13.20
N ARG A 126 -5.20 2.01 -12.77
CA ARG A 126 -6.01 2.49 -11.64
C ARG A 126 -7.15 3.47 -11.98
N TYR A 127 -7.07 4.19 -13.09
CA TYR A 127 -7.95 5.37 -13.30
C TYR A 127 -8.89 5.26 -14.49
N LEU A 128 -8.42 4.78 -15.65
CA LEU A 128 -9.24 4.67 -16.87
C LEU A 128 -10.35 3.64 -16.70
N MET A 129 -11.57 3.94 -17.16
CA MET A 129 -12.66 2.95 -17.22
C MET A 129 -12.24 1.71 -18.01
N LYS A 130 -12.64 0.56 -17.47
CA LYS A 130 -12.57 -0.75 -18.11
C LYS A 130 -13.99 -1.28 -18.27
N ASN A 131 -14.22 -2.12 -19.28
CA ASN A 131 -15.44 -2.90 -19.41
C ASN A 131 -15.38 -4.16 -18.51
N GLU A 132 -16.40 -5.02 -18.61
CA GLU A 132 -16.54 -6.23 -17.79
C GLU A 132 -15.40 -7.23 -18.05
N GLU A 133 -14.88 -7.30 -19.27
CA GLU A 133 -13.70 -8.10 -19.64
C GLU A 133 -12.36 -7.44 -19.25
N GLY A 134 -12.39 -6.35 -18.47
CA GLY A 134 -11.19 -5.65 -17.97
C GLY A 134 -10.43 -4.83 -19.02
N LYS A 135 -10.92 -4.74 -20.26
CA LYS A 135 -10.33 -3.96 -21.35
C LYS A 135 -10.62 -2.47 -21.15
N ILE A 136 -9.60 -1.64 -21.32
CA ILE A 136 -9.69 -0.18 -21.24
C ILE A 136 -10.64 0.33 -22.34
N ILE A 137 -11.66 1.11 -21.94
CA ILE A 137 -12.66 1.74 -22.83
C ILE A 137 -12.63 3.28 -22.78
N GLU A 138 -11.95 3.85 -21.78
CA GLU A 138 -11.74 5.30 -21.62
C GLU A 138 -10.29 5.66 -21.91
N SER A 139 -10.05 6.66 -22.76
CA SER A 139 -8.72 7.23 -22.97
C SER A 139 -8.35 8.26 -21.89
N PRO A 140 -7.05 8.57 -21.70
CA PRO A 140 -6.62 9.68 -20.83
C PRO A 140 -7.35 10.99 -21.14
N LYS A 141 -7.56 11.30 -22.44
CA LYS A 141 -8.38 12.44 -22.86
C LYS A 141 -9.79 12.38 -22.24
N GLN A 142 -10.53 11.30 -22.49
CA GLN A 142 -11.92 11.15 -22.01
C GLN A 142 -12.02 11.19 -20.47
N LEU A 143 -11.04 10.65 -19.76
CA LEU A 143 -10.98 10.74 -18.30
C LEU A 143 -10.90 12.20 -17.82
N PHE A 144 -10.01 13.01 -18.39
CA PHE A 144 -9.92 14.42 -18.02
C PHE A 144 -11.12 15.24 -18.51
N GLU A 145 -11.69 14.94 -19.68
CA GLU A 145 -12.94 15.58 -20.16
C GLU A 145 -14.11 15.27 -19.20
N ARG A 146 -14.25 14.03 -18.72
CA ARG A 146 -15.26 13.62 -17.72
C ARG A 146 -15.11 14.37 -16.40
N VAL A 147 -13.90 14.38 -15.84
CA VAL A 147 -13.61 15.04 -14.55
C VAL A 147 -13.84 16.56 -14.64
N ALA A 148 -13.42 17.20 -15.73
CA ALA A 148 -13.65 18.62 -15.97
C ALA A 148 -15.14 18.96 -16.18
N THR A 149 -15.88 18.11 -16.91
CA THR A 149 -17.31 18.32 -17.17
C THR A 149 -18.12 18.31 -15.88
N LEU A 150 -17.92 17.32 -14.99
CA LEU A 150 -18.63 17.28 -13.70
C LEU A 150 -18.32 18.54 -12.86
N ALA A 151 -17.06 18.96 -12.82
CA ALA A 151 -16.62 20.11 -12.03
C ALA A 151 -17.13 21.46 -12.56
N ALA A 152 -17.60 21.55 -13.81
CA ALA A 152 -18.21 22.76 -14.35
C ALA A 152 -19.72 22.91 -14.05
N ILE A 153 -20.41 21.82 -13.70
CA ILE A 153 -21.88 21.81 -13.52
C ILE A 153 -22.39 22.90 -12.53
N PRO A 154 -21.76 23.16 -11.36
CA PRO A 154 -22.21 24.21 -10.46
C PRO A 154 -22.24 25.61 -11.08
N GLU A 155 -21.42 25.90 -12.09
CA GLU A 155 -21.40 27.21 -12.74
C GLU A 155 -22.72 27.52 -13.47
N LEU A 156 -23.40 26.49 -13.99
CA LEU A 156 -24.70 26.60 -14.62
C LEU A 156 -25.81 26.81 -13.58
N LEU A 157 -25.71 26.13 -12.44
CA LEU A 157 -26.69 26.21 -11.35
C LEU A 157 -26.54 27.47 -10.49
N TYR A 158 -25.39 28.15 -10.56
CA TYR A 158 -25.15 29.47 -10.00
C TYR A 158 -25.23 30.61 -11.03
N ASP A 159 -25.63 30.34 -12.27
CA ASP A 159 -25.83 31.35 -13.30
C ASP A 159 -26.95 32.33 -12.89
N GLU A 160 -26.68 33.63 -12.97
CA GLU A 160 -27.59 34.70 -12.52
C GLU A 160 -28.98 34.68 -13.17
N ARG A 161 -29.15 34.02 -14.33
CA ARG A 161 -30.46 33.85 -14.99
C ARG A 161 -31.35 32.87 -14.24
N VAL A 162 -30.77 31.84 -13.60
CA VAL A 162 -31.49 30.77 -12.90
C VAL A 162 -31.30 30.75 -11.40
N PHE A 163 -30.27 31.43 -10.87
CA PHE A 163 -29.91 31.46 -9.46
C PHE A 163 -30.22 32.81 -8.79
N SER A 164 -30.69 32.77 -7.54
CA SER A 164 -30.84 33.91 -6.64
C SER A 164 -30.06 33.66 -5.35
N LYS A 165 -29.01 34.45 -5.08
CA LYS A 165 -28.25 34.38 -3.81
C LYS A 165 -29.15 34.63 -2.60
N GLU A 166 -30.00 35.65 -2.69
CA GLU A 166 -30.96 36.00 -1.64
C GLU A 166 -32.06 34.93 -1.52
N GLY A 167 -32.47 34.32 -2.63
CA GLY A 167 -33.56 33.35 -2.71
C GLY A 167 -34.91 34.00 -2.94
N GLY A 168 -35.96 33.48 -2.30
CA GLY A 168 -37.33 33.99 -2.39
C GLY A 168 -38.23 33.31 -3.44
N TYR A 169 -37.78 32.20 -4.03
CA TYR A 169 -38.50 31.47 -5.09
C TYR A 169 -38.98 30.11 -4.59
N THR A 170 -40.07 29.59 -5.17
CA THR A 170 -40.65 28.27 -4.86
C THR A 170 -40.87 27.49 -6.15
N GLN A 171 -40.44 26.23 -6.20
CA GLN A 171 -40.52 25.37 -7.38
C GLN A 171 -41.23 24.05 -7.04
N ASP A 172 -41.98 23.46 -7.98
CA ASP A 172 -42.54 22.10 -7.80
C ASP A 172 -41.46 21.04 -8.05
N LEU A 173 -41.16 20.24 -7.03
CA LEU A 173 -40.11 19.21 -7.05
C LEU A 173 -40.57 17.86 -7.62
N LYS A 174 -41.87 17.64 -7.87
CA LYS A 174 -42.38 16.35 -8.39
C LYS A 174 -41.72 15.91 -9.70
N ARG A 175 -41.37 16.87 -10.57
CA ARG A 175 -40.63 16.56 -11.80
C ARG A 175 -39.15 16.29 -11.56
N VAL A 176 -38.54 16.89 -10.54
CA VAL A 176 -37.17 16.57 -10.11
C VAL A 176 -37.07 15.10 -9.70
N GLU A 177 -38.06 14.58 -8.96
CA GLU A 177 -38.13 13.16 -8.61
C GLU A 177 -38.28 12.25 -9.84
N HIS A 178 -39.11 12.63 -10.82
CA HIS A 178 -39.20 11.91 -12.09
C HIS A 178 -37.86 11.85 -12.83
N TYR A 179 -37.14 12.98 -12.93
CA TYR A 179 -35.81 13.01 -13.56
C TYR A 179 -34.77 12.18 -12.79
N LEU A 180 -34.81 12.17 -11.45
CA LEU A 180 -33.91 11.34 -10.63
C LEU A 180 -34.23 9.83 -10.72
N GLN A 181 -35.50 9.45 -10.83
CA GLN A 181 -35.89 8.04 -11.01
C GLN A 181 -35.53 7.52 -12.41
N ASN A 182 -35.56 8.38 -13.43
CA ASN A 182 -35.37 8.01 -14.83
C ASN A 182 -34.02 8.46 -15.41
N PHE A 183 -33.08 8.92 -14.57
CA PHE A 183 -31.82 9.58 -14.99
C PHE A 183 -31.01 8.83 -16.05
N GLY A 184 -31.10 7.49 -16.08
CA GLY A 184 -30.45 6.64 -17.07
C GLY A 184 -30.91 6.85 -18.52
N SER A 185 -32.10 7.40 -18.78
CA SER A 185 -32.57 7.73 -20.13
C SER A 185 -31.99 9.03 -20.70
N PHE A 186 -31.32 9.83 -19.86
CA PHE A 186 -30.72 11.11 -20.23
C PHE A 186 -29.21 11.02 -20.50
N ASP A 187 -28.66 9.80 -20.57
CA ASP A 187 -27.25 9.57 -20.87
C ASP A 187 -26.88 10.13 -22.25
N ASN A 188 -25.91 11.05 -22.28
CA ASN A 188 -25.41 11.70 -23.50
C ASN A 188 -26.48 12.49 -24.30
N VAL A 189 -27.63 12.81 -23.68
CA VAL A 189 -28.70 13.63 -24.27
C VAL A 189 -28.35 15.12 -24.24
N TYR A 190 -28.08 15.66 -23.06
CA TYR A 190 -27.69 17.07 -22.87
C TYR A 190 -26.18 17.28 -23.01
N SER A 191 -25.76 18.51 -23.32
CA SER A 191 -24.36 18.93 -23.39
C SER A 191 -24.16 20.36 -22.87
N ILE A 192 -22.91 20.71 -22.63
CA ILE A 192 -22.43 22.07 -22.36
C ILE A 192 -21.47 22.38 -23.52
N GLY A 193 -21.95 23.09 -24.53
CA GLY A 193 -21.28 23.19 -25.83
C GLY A 193 -20.98 21.79 -26.39
N ARG A 194 -19.72 21.52 -26.73
CA ARG A 194 -19.27 20.22 -27.26
C ARG A 194 -19.18 19.08 -26.22
N PHE A 195 -19.30 19.37 -24.92
CA PHE A 195 -19.11 18.38 -23.86
C PHE A 195 -20.43 17.73 -23.43
N LYS A 196 -20.60 16.44 -23.71
CA LYS A 196 -21.81 15.69 -23.35
C LYS A 196 -21.89 15.36 -21.85
N LEU A 197 -23.09 15.46 -21.31
CA LEU A 197 -23.41 14.99 -19.96
C LEU A 197 -23.77 13.50 -20.01
N ASN A 198 -22.98 12.65 -19.33
CA ASN A 198 -23.40 11.27 -19.08
C ASN A 198 -24.47 11.24 -17.98
N LYS A 199 -25.15 10.10 -17.80
CA LYS A 199 -26.23 9.96 -16.81
C LYS A 199 -25.81 10.33 -15.38
N TYR A 200 -24.55 10.13 -14.99
CA TYR A 200 -24.06 10.49 -13.65
C TYR A 200 -23.76 12.00 -13.54
N HIS A 201 -23.31 12.67 -14.62
CA HIS A 201 -23.28 14.13 -14.69
C HIS A 201 -24.69 14.70 -14.52
N PHE A 202 -25.67 14.13 -15.26
CA PHE A 202 -27.07 14.51 -15.14
C PHE A 202 -27.63 14.26 -13.73
N GLU A 203 -27.41 13.08 -13.13
CA GLU A 203 -27.81 12.76 -11.76
C GLU A 203 -27.32 13.83 -10.76
N ARG A 204 -26.04 14.21 -10.81
CA ARG A 204 -25.50 15.23 -9.89
C ARG A 204 -26.02 16.63 -10.19
N MET A 205 -26.24 16.98 -11.46
CA MET A 205 -26.87 18.24 -11.87
C MET A 205 -28.30 18.39 -11.32
N ILE A 206 -29.13 17.35 -11.44
CA ILE A 206 -30.51 17.36 -10.93
C ILE A 206 -30.54 17.38 -9.40
N ASN A 207 -29.61 16.69 -8.72
CA ASN A 207 -29.50 16.76 -7.25
C ASN A 207 -29.07 18.15 -6.76
N LEU A 208 -28.12 18.82 -7.43
CA LEU A 208 -27.73 20.19 -7.08
C LEU A 208 -28.88 21.18 -7.33
N TYR A 209 -29.60 21.04 -8.46
CA TYR A 209 -30.83 21.80 -8.69
C TYR A 209 -31.82 21.62 -7.53
N LYS A 210 -32.04 20.36 -7.08
CA LYS A 210 -32.97 20.04 -5.99
C LYS A 210 -32.63 20.82 -4.72
N GLU A 211 -31.38 20.71 -4.26
CA GLU A 211 -30.92 21.37 -3.03
C GLU A 211 -31.05 22.90 -3.09
N LEU A 212 -30.73 23.50 -4.25
CA LEU A 212 -30.88 24.94 -4.44
C LEU A 212 -32.35 25.37 -4.53
N ALA A 213 -33.23 24.53 -5.11
CA ALA A 213 -34.67 24.79 -5.18
C ALA A 213 -35.34 24.65 -3.80
N GLU A 214 -34.95 23.66 -3.00
CA GLU A 214 -35.40 23.49 -1.60
C GLU A 214 -34.99 24.67 -0.70
N LYS A 215 -33.81 25.26 -0.97
CA LYS A 215 -33.34 26.51 -0.34
C LYS A 215 -33.97 27.79 -0.93
N GLY A 216 -34.92 27.65 -1.86
CA GLY A 216 -35.63 28.74 -2.53
C GLY A 216 -34.75 29.63 -3.41
N LYS A 217 -33.61 29.11 -3.88
CA LYS A 217 -32.58 29.83 -4.67
C LYS A 217 -32.75 29.70 -6.18
N MET A 218 -33.49 28.69 -6.68
CA MET A 218 -33.74 28.53 -8.12
C MET A 218 -34.92 29.39 -8.59
N LYS A 219 -34.66 30.29 -9.54
CA LYS A 219 -35.60 31.24 -10.16
C LYS A 219 -36.58 30.57 -11.12
N VAL A 220 -36.08 29.60 -11.89
CA VAL A 220 -36.82 28.84 -12.91
C VAL A 220 -37.15 27.44 -12.42
N SER A 221 -38.12 26.78 -13.06
CA SER A 221 -38.43 25.36 -12.82
C SER A 221 -37.36 24.45 -13.44
N ILE A 222 -37.35 23.17 -13.04
CA ILE A 222 -36.42 22.18 -13.61
C ILE A 222 -36.62 22.00 -15.11
N ASP A 223 -37.87 22.06 -15.57
CA ASP A 223 -38.20 21.96 -16.99
C ASP A 223 -37.60 23.12 -17.79
N GLU A 224 -37.73 24.36 -17.32
CA GLU A 224 -37.14 25.50 -18.04
C GLU A 224 -35.62 25.55 -17.91
N PHE A 225 -35.03 25.08 -16.80
CA PHE A 225 -33.58 24.89 -16.71
C PHE A 225 -33.08 23.89 -17.76
N LEU A 226 -33.80 22.79 -17.99
CA LEU A 226 -33.45 21.80 -19.02
C LEU A 226 -33.75 22.30 -20.45
N ASN A 227 -34.81 23.09 -20.65
CA ASN A 227 -35.06 23.79 -21.92
C ASN A 227 -33.91 24.77 -22.24
N MET A 228 -33.45 25.54 -21.26
CA MET A 228 -32.30 26.44 -21.40
C MET A 228 -31.04 25.67 -21.81
N LEU A 229 -30.80 24.50 -21.21
CA LEU A 229 -29.69 23.63 -21.55
C LEU A 229 -29.80 23.05 -22.97
N GLU A 230 -31.00 22.64 -23.41
CA GLU A 230 -31.26 22.19 -24.79
C GLU A 230 -31.11 23.31 -25.84
N ARG A 231 -31.43 24.56 -25.47
CA ARG A 231 -31.21 25.75 -26.32
C ARG A 231 -29.74 26.17 -26.45
N GLY A 232 -28.83 25.59 -25.68
CA GLY A 232 -27.43 26.04 -25.59
C GLY A 232 -27.25 27.33 -24.79
N ASP A 233 -28.24 27.75 -23.99
CA ASP A 233 -28.16 28.99 -23.19
C ASP A 233 -26.97 28.97 -22.21
N PHE A 234 -26.42 27.79 -21.91
CA PHE A 234 -25.28 27.56 -21.01
C PHE A 234 -23.94 27.27 -21.71
N ASP A 235 -23.86 27.26 -23.05
CA ASP A 235 -22.66 26.84 -23.78
C ASP A 235 -21.41 27.68 -23.49
N ARG A 236 -21.59 28.92 -22.99
CA ARG A 236 -20.51 29.77 -22.47
C ARG A 236 -19.67 29.11 -21.37
N TYR A 237 -20.19 28.08 -20.68
CA TYR A 237 -19.46 27.34 -19.66
C TYR A 237 -18.56 26.22 -20.24
N GLU A 238 -18.54 26.01 -21.57
CA GLU A 238 -17.53 25.18 -22.25
C GLU A 238 -16.11 25.64 -21.89
N GLU A 239 -15.87 26.96 -21.83
CA GLU A 239 -14.57 27.54 -21.45
C GLU A 239 -14.09 27.06 -20.08
N VAL A 240 -14.99 26.85 -19.11
CA VAL A 240 -14.64 26.36 -17.77
C VAL A 240 -14.26 24.86 -17.79
N ILE A 241 -14.92 24.08 -18.65
CA ILE A 241 -14.55 22.67 -18.88
C ILE A 241 -13.18 22.59 -19.55
N GLU A 242 -12.94 23.42 -20.57
CA GLU A 242 -11.63 23.51 -21.23
C GLU A 242 -10.52 23.96 -20.25
N ASP A 243 -10.80 24.91 -19.37
CA ASP A 243 -9.86 25.38 -18.35
C ASP A 243 -9.39 24.23 -17.44
N PHE A 244 -10.32 23.51 -16.80
CA PHE A 244 -9.99 22.39 -15.92
C PHE A 244 -9.33 21.23 -16.69
N PHE A 245 -9.83 20.92 -17.89
CA PHE A 245 -9.25 19.90 -18.77
C PHE A 245 -7.80 20.22 -19.12
N ASN A 246 -7.52 21.45 -19.58
CA ASN A 246 -6.19 21.88 -19.99
C ASN A 246 -5.21 21.89 -18.81
N LEU A 247 -5.62 22.33 -17.62
CA LEU A 247 -4.74 22.32 -16.44
C LEU A 247 -4.36 20.88 -16.03
N MET A 248 -5.27 19.90 -16.12
CA MET A 248 -4.94 18.48 -15.88
C MET A 248 -4.07 17.88 -16.99
N VAL A 249 -4.39 18.13 -18.27
CA VAL A 249 -3.67 17.59 -19.44
C VAL A 249 -2.24 18.13 -19.57
N ASN A 250 -1.97 19.35 -19.09
CA ASN A 250 -0.61 19.90 -19.01
C ASN A 250 0.12 19.47 -17.71
N GLN A 251 -0.53 18.69 -16.84
CA GLN A 251 -0.07 18.27 -15.50
C GLN A 251 0.25 19.47 -14.58
N VAL A 252 -0.49 20.57 -14.71
CA VAL A 252 -0.32 21.82 -13.93
C VAL A 252 -0.99 21.70 -12.56
N PHE A 253 -2.14 21.02 -12.50
CA PHE A 253 -2.68 20.49 -11.25
C PHE A 253 -3.22 19.08 -11.47
N MET A 254 -3.45 18.36 -10.39
CA MET A 254 -4.17 17.09 -10.40
C MET A 254 -5.15 17.02 -9.23
N PRO A 255 -6.44 16.68 -9.46
CA PRO A 255 -7.35 16.28 -8.40
C PRO A 255 -6.84 15.06 -7.63
N ASN A 256 -7.37 14.85 -6.43
CA ASN A 256 -7.09 13.63 -5.67
C ASN A 256 -7.54 12.34 -6.39
N THR A 257 -7.10 11.20 -5.85
CA THR A 257 -7.40 9.89 -6.42
C THR A 257 -8.91 9.62 -6.54
N PRO A 258 -9.74 9.80 -5.48
CA PRO A 258 -11.19 9.63 -5.57
C PRO A 258 -11.87 10.45 -6.66
N ALA A 259 -11.57 11.75 -6.82
CA ALA A 259 -12.20 12.59 -7.83
C ALA A 259 -11.92 12.14 -9.27
N LEU A 260 -10.68 11.74 -9.59
CA LEU A 260 -10.32 11.20 -10.91
C LEU A 260 -11.10 9.91 -11.24
N ILE A 261 -11.28 9.03 -10.24
CA ILE A 261 -12.02 7.76 -10.38
C ILE A 261 -13.52 8.01 -10.49
N ASN A 262 -14.09 8.76 -9.55
CA ASN A 262 -15.53 8.76 -9.28
C ASN A 262 -16.30 9.87 -9.99
N SER A 263 -15.66 10.93 -10.52
CA SER A 263 -16.37 11.98 -11.26
C SER A 263 -17.14 11.38 -12.43
N GLY A 264 -18.47 11.58 -12.51
CA GLY A 264 -19.27 11.03 -13.60
C GLY A 264 -19.34 9.49 -13.62
N ARG A 265 -19.23 8.84 -12.45
CA ARG A 265 -19.39 7.40 -12.23
C ARG A 265 -20.36 7.14 -11.05
N PRO A 266 -20.88 5.90 -10.84
CA PRO A 266 -21.96 5.65 -9.88
C PRO A 266 -21.68 6.06 -8.43
N LEU A 267 -20.43 5.86 -7.98
CA LEU A 267 -20.02 6.16 -6.60
C LEU A 267 -19.95 7.66 -6.32
N GLY A 268 -19.56 8.50 -7.28
CA GLY A 268 -19.61 9.97 -7.17
C GLY A 268 -18.83 10.65 -6.03
N MET A 269 -18.15 9.93 -5.13
CA MET A 269 -17.42 10.54 -4.01
C MET A 269 -16.08 11.13 -4.46
N LEU A 270 -15.88 12.43 -4.21
CA LEU A 270 -14.73 13.21 -4.66
C LEU A 270 -13.74 13.56 -3.53
N SER A 271 -14.14 13.41 -2.26
CA SER A 271 -13.28 13.63 -1.08
C SER A 271 -12.38 12.41 -0.80
N ALA A 272 -11.28 12.58 -0.05
CA ALA A 272 -10.33 11.49 0.22
C ALA A 272 -10.21 11.07 1.69
N CYS A 273 -10.43 11.98 2.63
CA CYS A 273 -10.27 11.76 4.07
C CYS A 273 -11.44 12.41 4.82
N PHE A 274 -11.78 11.90 5.99
CA PHE A 274 -12.94 12.24 6.81
C PHE A 274 -12.64 11.93 8.27
N VAL A 275 -13.41 12.48 9.21
CA VAL A 275 -13.30 12.19 10.65
C VAL A 275 -14.60 11.68 11.24
N VAL A 276 -14.51 10.76 12.20
CA VAL A 276 -15.62 10.03 12.83
C VAL A 276 -15.50 10.11 14.36
N PRO A 277 -16.48 10.69 15.07
CA PRO A 277 -16.44 10.81 16.53
C PRO A 277 -16.59 9.46 17.24
N ILE A 278 -16.15 9.39 18.50
CA ILE A 278 -16.48 8.32 19.44
C ILE A 278 -16.81 8.95 20.81
N GLU A 279 -17.94 8.61 21.42
CA GLU A 279 -18.30 8.95 22.80
C GLU A 279 -18.15 7.73 23.75
N ASP A 280 -18.19 7.96 25.06
CA ASP A 280 -17.99 6.93 26.12
C ASP A 280 -19.21 6.01 26.34
N ASP A 281 -19.82 5.52 25.26
CA ASP A 281 -20.95 4.58 25.25
C ASP A 281 -20.90 3.61 24.05
N MET A 282 -21.54 2.44 24.19
CA MET A 282 -21.47 1.38 23.18
C MET A 282 -22.25 1.67 21.89
N GLU A 283 -23.28 2.53 21.91
CA GLU A 283 -24.02 2.89 20.70
C GLU A 283 -23.16 3.81 19.83
N SER A 284 -22.46 4.77 20.45
CA SER A 284 -21.49 5.64 19.78
C SER A 284 -20.27 4.88 19.27
N ILE A 285 -19.70 3.98 20.07
CA ILE A 285 -18.55 3.13 19.67
C ILE A 285 -18.87 2.29 18.44
N MET A 286 -20.06 1.66 18.39
CA MET A 286 -20.46 0.89 17.21
C MET A 286 -20.82 1.80 16.02
N LYS A 287 -21.54 2.91 16.23
CA LYS A 287 -21.82 3.87 15.14
C LYS A 287 -20.53 4.38 14.48
N ALA A 288 -19.49 4.62 15.26
CA ALA A 288 -18.19 5.02 14.74
C ALA A 288 -17.62 3.95 13.78
N ALA A 289 -17.70 2.67 14.15
CA ALA A 289 -17.26 1.54 13.33
C ALA A 289 -18.12 1.38 12.05
N HIS A 290 -19.44 1.53 12.13
CA HIS A 290 -20.34 1.61 10.96
C HIS A 290 -19.95 2.74 9.99
N ASP A 291 -19.74 3.95 10.52
CA ASP A 291 -19.50 5.13 9.70
C ASP A 291 -18.13 5.08 9.02
N VAL A 292 -17.12 4.62 9.77
CA VAL A 292 -15.83 4.14 9.26
C VAL A 292 -16.06 3.19 8.06
N ALA A 293 -16.97 2.23 8.18
CA ALA A 293 -17.23 1.27 7.12
C ALA A 293 -17.83 1.88 5.83
N ILE A 294 -18.85 2.74 5.93
CA ILE A 294 -19.50 3.33 4.76
C ILE A 294 -18.58 4.31 4.01
N ILE A 295 -17.71 5.03 4.72
CA ILE A 295 -16.77 5.97 4.10
C ILE A 295 -15.64 5.24 3.35
N GLN A 296 -15.05 4.20 3.95
CA GLN A 296 -14.00 3.39 3.31
C GLN A 296 -14.48 2.68 2.06
N LYS A 297 -15.75 2.26 2.09
CA LYS A 297 -16.47 1.69 0.95
C LYS A 297 -16.41 2.56 -0.31
N MET A 298 -16.31 3.89 -0.16
CA MET A 298 -16.23 4.81 -1.30
C MET A 298 -14.79 5.21 -1.68
N GLY A 299 -13.78 4.66 -0.99
CA GLY A 299 -12.35 4.96 -1.16
C GLY A 299 -11.82 6.07 -0.24
N GLY A 300 -12.58 6.43 0.80
CA GLY A 300 -12.27 7.53 1.74
C GLY A 300 -11.63 7.07 3.05
N GLY A 301 -11.09 8.00 3.85
CA GLY A 301 -10.53 7.73 5.20
C GLY A 301 -11.28 8.33 6.38
N THR A 302 -11.12 7.79 7.60
CA THR A 302 -12.22 7.73 8.58
C THR A 302 -11.90 7.91 10.08
N GLY A 303 -11.79 9.14 10.55
CA GLY A 303 -10.89 9.40 11.67
C GLY A 303 -11.27 9.49 13.13
N LEU A 304 -10.45 8.86 13.97
CA LEU A 304 -10.84 8.54 15.33
C LEU A 304 -9.82 9.05 16.37
N ASN A 305 -10.34 9.65 17.45
CA ASN A 305 -9.58 9.95 18.66
C ASN A 305 -10.35 9.33 19.83
N PHE A 306 -9.64 8.51 20.60
CA PHE A 306 -10.23 7.60 21.58
C PHE A 306 -10.24 8.19 22.99
N SER A 307 -9.77 9.43 23.19
CA SER A 307 -9.57 10.06 24.51
C SER A 307 -10.86 10.36 25.27
N LYS A 308 -12.01 10.36 24.59
CA LYS A 308 -13.33 10.48 25.23
C LYS A 308 -13.68 9.23 26.04
N LEU A 309 -13.19 8.05 25.64
CA LEU A 309 -13.50 6.76 26.26
C LEU A 309 -12.88 6.63 27.66
N ARG A 310 -13.59 5.99 28.59
CA ARG A 310 -13.05 5.71 29.93
C ARG A 310 -11.86 4.74 29.90
N PRO A 311 -10.87 4.91 30.79
CA PRO A 311 -9.69 4.06 30.87
C PRO A 311 -10.01 2.63 31.31
N GLU A 312 -9.04 1.74 31.06
CA GLU A 312 -9.06 0.37 31.57
C GLU A 312 -9.24 0.33 33.09
N GLY A 313 -10.07 -0.59 33.57
CA GLY A 313 -10.38 -0.74 34.99
C GLY A 313 -11.53 0.14 35.52
N ASP A 314 -12.02 1.13 34.78
CA ASP A 314 -13.12 2.00 35.25
C ASP A 314 -14.49 1.31 35.21
N LEU A 315 -15.41 1.73 36.08
CA LEU A 315 -16.68 1.05 36.34
C LEU A 315 -17.67 1.14 35.16
N VAL A 316 -18.23 0.00 34.77
CA VAL A 316 -19.37 -0.12 33.85
C VAL A 316 -20.66 -0.28 34.67
N GLY A 317 -21.41 0.81 34.82
CA GLY A 317 -22.54 0.88 35.76
C GLY A 317 -23.72 -0.07 35.49
N THR A 318 -23.86 -0.59 34.27
CA THR A 318 -24.92 -1.54 33.88
C THR A 318 -24.56 -3.00 34.17
N THR A 319 -23.27 -3.37 34.14
CA THR A 319 -22.79 -4.75 34.32
C THR A 319 -22.05 -4.95 35.64
N THR A 320 -21.76 -3.87 36.38
CA THR A 320 -20.85 -3.82 37.54
C THR A 320 -19.41 -4.29 37.26
N GLY A 321 -19.05 -4.46 35.98
CA GLY A 321 -17.70 -4.85 35.55
C GLY A 321 -16.77 -3.67 35.35
N ALA A 322 -15.56 -3.97 34.89
CA ALA A 322 -14.54 -3.00 34.51
C ALA A 322 -14.49 -2.80 32.97
N ALA A 323 -14.12 -1.60 32.53
CA ALA A 323 -13.87 -1.28 31.13
C ALA A 323 -12.50 -1.76 30.66
N SER A 324 -12.32 -1.97 29.36
CA SER A 324 -11.07 -2.42 28.71
C SER A 324 -10.19 -1.30 28.15
N GLY A 325 -10.63 -0.05 28.26
CA GLY A 325 -9.87 1.15 27.84
C GLY A 325 -9.85 1.41 26.33
N PRO A 326 -9.51 2.65 25.90
CA PRO A 326 -9.50 3.05 24.49
C PRO A 326 -8.70 2.14 23.56
N VAL A 327 -7.55 1.61 23.97
CA VAL A 327 -6.72 0.72 23.12
C VAL A 327 -7.50 -0.57 22.74
N SER A 328 -8.36 -1.08 23.62
CA SER A 328 -9.24 -2.21 23.30
C SER A 328 -10.26 -1.89 22.20
N PHE A 329 -10.76 -0.65 22.14
CA PHE A 329 -11.67 -0.18 21.10
C PHE A 329 -10.95 0.27 19.84
N MET A 330 -9.66 0.62 19.94
CA MET A 330 -8.80 0.74 18.76
C MET A 330 -8.70 -0.60 18.04
N HIS A 331 -8.49 -1.73 18.72
CA HIS A 331 -8.47 -3.04 18.02
C HIS A 331 -9.81 -3.40 17.34
N LEU A 332 -10.95 -2.99 17.89
CA LEU A 332 -12.27 -3.13 17.23
C LEU A 332 -12.30 -2.35 15.91
N ILE A 333 -11.89 -1.08 15.91
CA ILE A 333 -11.95 -0.23 14.73
C ILE A 333 -10.73 -0.43 13.81
N ASP A 334 -9.67 -1.07 14.31
CA ASP A 334 -8.62 -1.67 13.50
C ASP A 334 -9.30 -2.76 12.68
N ALA A 335 -9.85 -3.80 13.30
CA ALA A 335 -10.56 -4.91 12.66
C ALA A 335 -11.77 -4.50 11.78
N VAL A 336 -12.56 -3.49 12.16
CA VAL A 336 -13.70 -3.02 11.36
C VAL A 336 -13.23 -2.22 10.15
N SER A 337 -12.35 -1.22 10.35
CA SER A 337 -11.67 -0.58 9.21
C SER A 337 -11.01 -1.62 8.33
N ASP A 338 -10.48 -2.65 8.98
CA ASP A 338 -10.01 -3.84 8.35
C ASP A 338 -11.18 -4.33 7.40
N VAL A 339 -12.35 -4.85 7.80
CA VAL A 339 -13.35 -5.48 6.87
C VAL A 339 -13.57 -4.85 5.46
N ILE A 340 -13.56 -3.51 5.34
CA ILE A 340 -13.88 -2.77 4.12
C ILE A 340 -12.69 -2.57 3.17
N LYS A 341 -12.83 -3.17 1.99
CA LYS A 341 -12.03 -2.87 0.79
C LYS A 341 -12.93 -2.87 -0.44
N GLN A 342 -12.85 -1.80 -1.24
CA GLN A 342 -13.79 -1.57 -2.35
C GLN A 342 -13.16 -0.90 -3.57
N GLY A 343 -13.85 -1.01 -4.70
CA GLY A 343 -13.66 -0.16 -5.87
C GLY A 343 -12.43 -0.43 -6.74
N GLY A 344 -11.50 -1.29 -6.31
CA GLY A 344 -10.35 -1.71 -7.13
C GLY A 344 -9.29 -0.63 -7.39
N VAL A 345 -9.18 0.39 -6.52
CA VAL A 345 -8.19 1.47 -6.68
C VAL A 345 -7.48 1.92 -5.39
N ARG A 346 -8.10 1.78 -4.20
CA ARG A 346 -7.51 2.22 -2.92
C ARG A 346 -7.90 1.26 -1.78
N ARG A 347 -6.92 0.87 -0.96
CA ARG A 347 -7.17 0.44 0.43
C ARG A 347 -7.62 1.70 1.22
N GLY A 348 -8.18 1.53 2.41
CA GLY A 348 -8.10 2.59 3.41
C GLY A 348 -6.72 2.69 4.08
N ALA A 349 -6.61 3.29 5.30
CA ALA A 349 -5.38 3.62 6.03
C ALA A 349 -5.61 4.27 7.44
N ASN A 350 -5.70 3.55 8.57
CA ASN A 350 -6.10 4.06 9.91
C ASN A 350 -5.16 5.14 10.53
N MET A 351 -5.74 6.05 11.32
CA MET A 351 -4.99 6.94 12.23
C MET A 351 -5.80 7.08 13.51
N GLY A 352 -5.12 6.97 14.65
CA GLY A 352 -5.73 6.89 15.97
C GLY A 352 -4.97 7.79 16.93
N ILE A 353 -5.72 8.66 17.62
CA ILE A 353 -5.12 9.63 18.55
C ILE A 353 -5.62 9.37 19.97
N LEU A 354 -4.68 9.36 20.91
CA LEU A 354 -4.96 9.44 22.34
C LEU A 354 -4.21 10.64 22.93
N GLU A 355 -4.90 11.39 23.79
CA GLU A 355 -4.38 12.63 24.37
C GLU A 355 -3.57 12.36 25.65
N VAL A 356 -2.55 13.18 25.86
CA VAL A 356 -1.48 12.93 26.85
C VAL A 356 -1.93 12.93 28.32
N TRP A 357 -3.11 13.47 28.61
CA TRP A 357 -3.74 13.43 29.94
C TRP A 357 -4.53 12.15 30.22
N HIS A 358 -4.74 11.27 29.22
CA HIS A 358 -5.54 10.07 29.39
C HIS A 358 -4.80 9.01 30.24
N PRO A 359 -5.45 8.31 31.19
CA PRO A 359 -4.75 7.38 32.10
C PRO A 359 -4.03 6.21 31.40
N ASP A 360 -4.51 5.82 30.22
CA ASP A 360 -3.93 4.71 29.43
C ASP A 360 -2.84 5.20 28.43
N ILE A 361 -2.34 6.44 28.56
CA ILE A 361 -1.36 7.00 27.61
C ILE A 361 -0.04 6.20 27.54
N GLU A 362 0.44 5.68 28.67
CA GLU A 362 1.63 4.81 28.71
C GLU A 362 1.39 3.52 27.89
N LYS A 363 0.18 2.93 27.98
CA LYS A 363 -0.23 1.75 27.19
C LYS A 363 -0.37 2.07 25.69
N PHE A 364 -0.78 3.29 25.34
CA PHE A 364 -0.90 3.75 23.95
C PHE A 364 0.48 4.02 23.29
N ILE A 365 1.42 4.63 24.01
CA ILE A 365 2.78 4.87 23.50
C ILE A 365 3.49 3.54 23.19
N HIS A 366 3.38 2.58 24.12
CA HIS A 366 3.98 1.25 23.97
C HIS A 366 3.10 0.25 23.19
N ALA A 367 1.96 0.70 22.62
CA ALA A 367 1.07 -0.17 21.86
C ALA A 367 1.72 -0.82 20.62
N LYS A 368 2.88 -0.32 20.18
CA LYS A 368 3.70 -0.92 19.11
C LYS A 368 5.11 -1.33 19.56
N GLU A 369 5.39 -1.40 20.87
CA GLU A 369 6.74 -1.70 21.38
C GLU A 369 7.23 -3.08 20.97
N GLN A 370 6.36 -4.08 21.01
CA GLN A 370 6.73 -5.45 20.69
C GLN A 370 6.81 -5.73 19.18
N ASN A 371 6.57 -4.74 18.30
CA ASN A 371 6.61 -4.87 16.83
C ASN A 371 8.03 -5.13 16.30
N VAL A 372 8.52 -6.36 16.44
CA VAL A 372 9.76 -6.87 15.84
C VAL A 372 9.35 -7.96 14.85
N GLY A 373 8.85 -7.55 13.69
CA GLY A 373 8.20 -8.44 12.71
C GLY A 373 6.70 -8.63 12.97
N THR A 374 6.29 -8.61 14.24
CA THR A 374 4.90 -8.46 14.68
C THR A 374 4.40 -7.03 14.46
N ASN A 375 3.08 -6.82 14.50
CA ASN A 375 2.43 -5.88 13.59
C ASN A 375 1.23 -5.17 14.25
N VAL A 376 1.30 -4.96 15.57
CA VAL A 376 0.20 -4.42 16.41
C VAL A 376 -0.37 -3.13 15.82
N LEU A 377 -1.69 -3.04 15.77
CA LEU A 377 -2.44 -1.89 15.26
C LEU A 377 -1.94 -1.48 13.86
N SER A 378 -1.66 -2.44 12.98
CA SER A 378 -1.05 -2.17 11.67
C SER A 378 -1.90 -1.33 10.73
N ASN A 379 -3.19 -1.19 11.00
CA ASN A 379 -4.02 -0.23 10.30
C ASN A 379 -3.80 1.18 10.85
N PHE A 380 -3.78 1.35 12.17
CA PHE A 380 -3.50 2.65 12.76
C PHE A 380 -2.04 3.06 12.58
N ASN A 381 -1.78 4.15 11.86
CA ASN A 381 -0.75 5.06 12.37
C ASN A 381 -1.24 5.60 13.73
N ILE A 382 -0.35 5.76 14.70
CA ILE A 382 -0.76 6.23 16.03
C ILE A 382 -0.02 7.52 16.36
N SER A 383 -0.73 8.50 16.91
CA SER A 383 -0.13 9.77 17.30
C SER A 383 -0.61 10.23 18.67
N VAL A 384 0.31 10.73 19.50
CA VAL A 384 -0.04 11.31 20.81
C VAL A 384 -0.53 12.75 20.63
N GLY A 385 -1.71 13.03 21.19
CA GLY A 385 -2.28 14.38 21.26
C GLY A 385 -1.70 15.18 22.43
N LEU A 386 -0.83 16.13 22.13
CA LEU A 386 -0.15 16.98 23.12
C LEU A 386 -0.85 18.33 23.28
N TRP A 387 -0.91 18.83 24.52
CA TRP A 387 -1.55 20.09 24.91
C TRP A 387 -0.57 21.03 25.67
N GLY A 388 -0.93 22.31 25.77
CA GLY A 388 -0.07 23.37 26.35
C GLY A 388 0.35 23.12 27.80
N ASP A 389 -0.54 22.55 28.60
CA ASP A 389 -0.33 22.21 30.01
C ASP A 389 0.70 21.09 30.22
N PHE A 390 0.83 20.15 29.27
CA PHE A 390 1.91 19.16 29.27
C PHE A 390 3.28 19.82 29.08
N TRP A 391 3.36 20.78 28.15
CA TRP A 391 4.59 21.56 27.92
C TRP A 391 4.94 22.45 29.12
N GLU A 392 3.95 23.06 29.78
CA GLU A 392 4.16 23.79 31.04
C GLU A 392 4.70 22.86 32.14
N ALA A 393 4.11 21.68 32.33
CA ALA A 393 4.58 20.70 33.31
C ALA A 393 6.02 20.23 33.04
N LEU A 394 6.36 19.94 31.78
CA LEU A 394 7.72 19.57 31.33
C LEU A 394 8.72 20.73 31.54
N LYS A 395 8.31 21.97 31.24
CA LYS A 395 9.10 23.20 31.38
C LYS A 395 9.35 23.57 32.84
N GLU A 396 8.41 23.31 33.73
CA GLU A 396 8.54 23.55 35.17
C GLU A 396 9.11 22.37 35.97
N GLY A 397 9.14 21.16 35.41
CA GLY A 397 9.51 19.94 36.12
C GLY A 397 8.46 19.50 37.16
N LYS A 398 7.19 19.84 36.90
CA LYS A 398 6.05 19.43 37.73
C LYS A 398 5.52 18.08 37.25
N LYS A 399 4.96 17.29 38.16
CA LYS A 399 4.23 16.09 37.78
C LYS A 399 2.99 16.44 36.96
N TYR A 400 2.71 15.63 35.94
CA TYR A 400 1.55 15.79 35.07
C TYR A 400 0.38 14.90 35.55
N PRO A 401 -0.85 15.42 35.69
CA PRO A 401 -1.99 14.66 36.17
C PRO A 401 -2.65 13.85 35.03
N LEU A 402 -2.86 12.55 35.25
CA LEU A 402 -3.70 11.73 34.36
C LEU A 402 -5.15 11.73 34.86
N VAL A 403 -6.10 12.05 33.98
CA VAL A 403 -7.49 12.39 34.32
C VAL A 403 -8.46 11.44 33.63
N ASN A 404 -9.33 10.79 34.41
CA ASN A 404 -10.39 9.95 33.87
C ASN A 404 -11.49 10.85 33.25
N PRO A 405 -11.81 10.71 31.94
CA PRO A 405 -12.69 11.65 31.23
C PRO A 405 -14.13 11.62 31.76
N ARG A 406 -14.63 10.42 32.09
CA ARG A 406 -16.00 10.19 32.61
C ARG A 406 -16.26 10.83 33.98
N THR A 407 -15.23 10.97 34.82
CA THR A 407 -15.38 11.47 36.20
C THR A 407 -14.74 12.82 36.46
N GLY A 408 -13.90 13.33 35.55
CA GLY A 408 -13.13 14.56 35.73
C GLY A 408 -12.11 14.49 36.87
N LYS A 409 -11.80 13.29 37.39
CA LYS A 409 -10.90 13.09 38.54
C LYS A 409 -9.52 12.63 38.09
N LYS A 410 -8.49 13.17 38.77
CA LYS A 410 -7.12 12.69 38.66
C LYS A 410 -7.02 11.25 39.19
N VAL A 411 -6.51 10.34 38.37
CA VAL A 411 -6.28 8.92 38.68
C VAL A 411 -4.84 8.71 39.17
N LYS A 412 -3.88 9.23 38.41
CA LYS A 412 -2.43 9.05 38.60
C LYS A 412 -1.72 10.39 38.38
N GLU A 413 -0.49 10.49 38.85
CA GLU A 413 0.47 11.51 38.42
C GLU A 413 1.71 10.84 37.85
N ILE A 414 2.20 11.34 36.72
CA ILE A 414 3.42 10.89 36.05
C ILE A 414 4.47 12.01 36.04
N ASP A 415 5.71 11.66 35.74
CA ASP A 415 6.72 12.62 35.34
C ASP A 415 6.58 12.88 33.82
N PRO A 416 6.29 14.12 33.37
CA PRO A 416 6.17 14.42 31.94
C PRO A 416 7.51 14.23 31.21
N LYS A 417 8.66 14.34 31.90
CA LYS A 417 9.96 14.07 31.27
C LYS A 417 10.07 12.59 30.88
N SER A 418 9.87 11.65 31.82
CA SER A 418 9.93 10.21 31.51
C SER A 418 9.00 9.81 30.36
N LEU A 419 7.74 10.26 30.39
CA LEU A 419 6.78 9.95 29.31
C LEU A 419 7.24 10.49 27.94
N PHE A 420 7.82 11.69 27.90
CA PHE A 420 8.31 12.28 26.66
C PHE A 420 9.60 11.61 26.15
N GLU A 421 10.44 11.09 27.05
CA GLU A 421 11.61 10.29 26.68
C GLU A 421 11.22 8.88 26.18
N GLU A 422 10.19 8.26 26.74
CA GLU A 422 9.58 7.02 26.22
C GLU A 422 8.94 7.22 24.84
N LEU A 423 8.17 8.30 24.65
CA LEU A 423 7.58 8.67 23.35
C LEU A 423 8.64 8.87 22.25
N ALA A 424 9.74 9.57 22.55
CA ALA A 424 10.84 9.76 21.62
C ALA A 424 11.62 8.46 21.34
N TYR A 425 11.80 7.60 22.36
CA TYR A 425 12.40 6.28 22.20
C TYR A 425 11.57 5.38 21.29
N MET A 426 10.25 5.36 21.47
CA MET A 426 9.36 4.54 20.65
C MET A 426 9.36 4.95 19.18
N ALA A 427 9.24 6.24 18.89
CA ALA A 427 9.36 6.75 17.53
C ALA A 427 10.74 6.45 16.90
N TRP A 428 11.83 6.55 17.67
CA TRP A 428 13.18 6.18 17.21
C TRP A 428 13.34 4.67 16.91
N ALA A 429 12.63 3.83 17.67
CA ALA A 429 12.68 2.37 17.58
C ALA A 429 11.74 1.79 16.50
N LYS A 430 10.57 2.40 16.27
CA LYS A 430 9.45 1.82 15.48
C LYS A 430 8.84 2.73 14.40
N ALA A 431 9.24 4.01 14.31
CA ALA A 431 8.56 5.06 13.54
C ALA A 431 7.13 5.44 14.01
N ASP A 432 6.64 4.86 15.11
CA ASP A 432 5.40 5.20 15.80
C ASP A 432 5.68 5.28 17.33
N PRO A 433 4.95 6.10 18.12
CA PRO A 433 3.91 7.03 17.67
C PRO A 433 4.46 8.29 17.01
N GLY A 434 3.66 8.91 16.13
CA GLY A 434 3.80 10.33 15.79
C GLY A 434 3.33 11.25 16.92
N VAL A 435 3.39 12.55 16.68
CA VAL A 435 2.88 13.58 17.61
C VAL A 435 1.97 14.57 16.91
N VAL A 436 0.89 14.97 17.59
CA VAL A 436 -0.08 15.95 17.13
C VAL A 436 -0.22 17.03 18.21
N PHE A 437 0.01 18.29 17.86
CA PHE A 437 0.08 19.40 18.80
C PHE A 437 -1.26 20.14 18.82
N PHE A 438 -2.17 19.71 19.70
CA PHE A 438 -3.53 20.25 19.76
C PHE A 438 -3.60 21.69 20.27
N ASP A 439 -2.61 22.16 21.04
CA ASP A 439 -2.47 23.57 21.38
C ASP A 439 -2.17 24.43 20.14
N ILE A 440 -1.29 23.96 19.24
CA ILE A 440 -0.93 24.66 17.99
C ILE A 440 -2.08 24.59 16.98
N ILE A 441 -2.68 23.41 16.77
CA ILE A 441 -3.83 23.23 15.88
C ILE A 441 -4.98 24.17 16.27
N ASN A 442 -5.29 24.28 17.56
CA ASN A 442 -6.44 25.07 18.00
C ASN A 442 -6.11 26.56 18.28
N ARG A 443 -4.83 26.95 18.33
CA ARG A 443 -4.37 28.34 18.56
C ARG A 443 -5.07 29.36 17.67
N ARG A 444 -5.30 29.03 16.40
CA ARG A 444 -5.90 29.89 15.37
C ARG A 444 -7.25 29.36 14.88
N ASN A 445 -7.95 28.56 15.68
CA ASN A 445 -9.18 27.89 15.22
C ASN A 445 -10.38 28.85 15.18
N VAL A 446 -10.53 29.56 14.05
CA VAL A 446 -11.65 30.48 13.78
C VAL A 446 -13.04 29.81 13.78
N LEU A 447 -13.10 28.48 13.66
CA LEU A 447 -14.33 27.68 13.68
C LEU A 447 -14.76 27.29 15.11
N GLU A 448 -13.88 27.40 16.11
CA GLU A 448 -14.16 27.02 17.50
C GLU A 448 -15.46 27.63 18.06
N PRO A 449 -15.79 28.93 17.87
CA PRO A 449 -17.05 29.49 18.36
C PRO A 449 -18.30 29.03 17.60
N ALA A 450 -18.14 28.61 16.33
CA ALA A 450 -19.24 28.14 15.49
C ALA A 450 -19.56 26.65 15.66
N LYS A 451 -18.54 25.86 16.01
CA LYS A 451 -18.62 24.40 16.26
C LYS A 451 -18.82 24.06 17.74
N GLY A 452 -18.19 24.82 18.63
CA GLY A 452 -18.12 24.55 20.08
C GLY A 452 -16.98 23.62 20.53
N GLU A 453 -16.07 23.19 19.64
CA GLU A 453 -15.09 22.10 19.91
C GLU A 453 -13.78 22.13 19.07
N LYS A 454 -12.96 21.05 19.13
CA LYS A 454 -11.56 20.84 18.63
C LYS A 454 -11.35 19.43 17.89
N ILE A 455 -10.22 19.11 17.18
CA ILE A 455 -10.02 18.26 15.90
C ILE A 455 -9.30 16.78 15.94
N ARG A 456 -9.45 15.76 14.97
CA ARG A 456 -9.23 14.18 14.93
C ARG A 456 -8.74 13.36 13.55
N ALA A 457 -8.90 11.99 13.15
CA ALA A 457 -8.00 11.00 12.26
C ALA A 457 -8.30 10.01 10.88
N THR A 458 -8.04 8.60 10.62
CA THR A 458 -8.30 7.66 9.31
C THR A 458 -8.79 6.02 9.13
N ASN A 459 -8.42 4.99 8.18
CA ASN A 459 -9.07 3.63 7.51
C ASN A 459 -8.69 1.93 7.13
N PRO A 460 -8.18 0.52 6.96
CA PRO A 460 -8.49 -0.83 6.00
C PRO A 460 -8.07 -2.55 6.01
N CYS A 461 -8.70 -3.77 5.50
CA CYS A 461 -8.53 -5.45 5.65
C CYS A 461 -8.25 -6.55 4.44
N VAL A 462 -8.94 -7.80 4.27
CA VAL A 462 -8.69 -9.17 3.58
C VAL A 462 -9.91 -10.26 3.42
N VAL A 463 -9.79 -11.67 3.49
CA VAL A 463 -10.80 -12.84 3.18
C VAL A 463 -10.59 -14.39 3.60
N GLY A 464 -11.54 -15.38 3.31
CA GLY A 464 -11.27 -16.89 3.20
C GLY A 464 -12.34 -18.08 3.05
N ASP A 465 -12.06 -19.11 2.20
CA ASP A 465 -12.53 -20.54 2.31
C ASP A 465 -11.47 -21.45 3.00
N THR A 466 -10.21 -21.09 2.74
CA THR A 466 -9.05 -21.00 3.63
C THR A 466 -9.13 -21.75 4.96
N ARG A 467 -8.27 -22.76 5.14
CA ARG A 467 -7.96 -23.32 6.46
C ARG A 467 -7.04 -22.40 7.25
N VAL A 468 -7.40 -22.18 8.50
CA VAL A 468 -6.65 -21.45 9.53
C VAL A 468 -6.21 -22.46 10.59
N LEU A 469 -4.95 -22.37 10.99
CA LEU A 469 -4.37 -23.30 11.95
C LEU A 469 -4.77 -22.93 13.38
N THR A 470 -5.34 -23.87 14.15
CA THR A 470 -5.73 -23.66 15.55
C THR A 470 -5.28 -24.82 16.44
N PRO A 471 -5.27 -24.66 17.79
CA PRO A 471 -4.94 -25.74 18.71
C PRO A 471 -5.89 -26.93 18.60
N GLU A 472 -7.13 -26.70 18.15
CA GLU A 472 -8.16 -27.74 18.03
C GLU A 472 -8.08 -28.54 16.72
N GLY A 473 -7.31 -28.05 15.75
CA GLY A 473 -7.15 -28.66 14.44
C GLY A 473 -6.87 -27.67 13.32
N TYR A 474 -6.69 -28.17 12.10
CA TYR A 474 -6.54 -27.32 10.92
C TYR A 474 -7.90 -27.07 10.25
N LEU A 475 -8.62 -26.06 10.76
CA LEU A 475 -10.03 -25.82 10.50
C LEU A 475 -10.25 -24.82 9.35
N LYS A 476 -11.25 -25.03 8.49
CA LYS A 476 -11.69 -24.00 7.52
C LYS A 476 -12.16 -22.77 8.27
N ILE A 477 -11.86 -21.57 7.80
CA ILE A 477 -12.25 -20.32 8.47
C ILE A 477 -13.78 -20.19 8.59
N GLU A 478 -14.56 -20.69 7.64
CA GLU A 478 -16.03 -20.83 7.76
C GLU A 478 -16.45 -21.76 8.92
N GLU A 479 -15.77 -22.89 9.10
CA GLU A 479 -16.13 -23.85 10.13
C GLU A 479 -15.60 -23.43 11.51
N LEU A 480 -14.42 -22.83 11.55
CA LEU A 480 -13.84 -22.18 12.72
C LEU A 480 -14.75 -21.04 13.20
N PHE A 481 -15.26 -20.22 12.28
CA PHE A 481 -16.31 -19.23 12.53
C PHE A 481 -17.56 -19.89 13.13
N ARG A 482 -18.09 -20.95 12.50
CA ARG A 482 -19.30 -21.64 13.00
C ARG A 482 -19.09 -22.25 14.40
N ILE A 483 -17.94 -22.87 14.66
CA ILE A 483 -17.59 -23.46 15.96
C ILE A 483 -17.41 -22.37 17.03
N ALA A 484 -16.73 -21.28 16.69
CA ALA A 484 -16.56 -20.14 17.58
C ALA A 484 -17.90 -19.47 17.89
N LYS A 485 -18.84 -19.46 16.94
CA LYS A 485 -20.22 -19.03 17.11
C LYS A 485 -21.04 -19.93 18.04
N GLU A 486 -21.11 -21.23 17.72
CA GLU A 486 -21.85 -22.24 18.51
C GLU A 486 -21.38 -22.35 19.97
N ARG A 487 -20.16 -21.87 20.29
CA ARG A 487 -19.58 -21.90 21.65
C ARG A 487 -19.59 -20.58 22.41
N ASN A 488 -19.75 -19.44 21.73
CA ASN A 488 -19.63 -18.11 22.34
C ASN A 488 -20.92 -17.29 22.16
N GLU A 489 -22.09 -17.90 22.30
CA GLU A 489 -23.39 -17.22 22.15
C GLU A 489 -23.57 -15.99 23.07
N GLU A 490 -22.79 -15.88 24.17
CA GLU A 490 -22.76 -14.72 25.08
C GLU A 490 -21.56 -13.76 24.85
N LYS A 491 -20.62 -14.07 23.94
CA LYS A 491 -19.34 -13.34 23.77
C LYS A 491 -19.00 -13.13 22.30
N VAL A 492 -19.76 -12.21 21.69
CA VAL A 492 -19.67 -11.86 20.27
C VAL A 492 -19.28 -10.39 20.12
N VAL A 493 -18.52 -10.05 19.09
CA VAL A 493 -18.11 -8.68 18.77
C VAL A 493 -18.81 -8.27 17.47
N ALA A 494 -19.61 -7.22 17.45
CA ALA A 494 -20.25 -6.78 16.21
C ALA A 494 -19.22 -6.23 15.20
N VAL A 495 -19.44 -6.48 13.91
CA VAL A 495 -18.53 -6.09 12.82
C VAL A 495 -19.30 -5.57 11.61
N GLU A 496 -19.07 -4.32 11.23
CA GLU A 496 -19.61 -3.74 9.99
C GLU A 496 -18.74 -4.03 8.75
N GLY A 497 -19.23 -3.64 7.57
CA GLY A 497 -18.62 -3.97 6.27
C GLY A 497 -19.17 -5.24 5.62
N ILE A 498 -20.21 -5.84 6.23
CA ILE A 498 -20.93 -7.03 5.76
C ILE A 498 -21.46 -6.84 4.34
N ALA A 499 -20.97 -7.66 3.42
CA ALA A 499 -21.50 -7.85 2.07
C ALA A 499 -22.61 -8.91 2.04
N GLU A 500 -23.25 -9.10 0.89
CA GLU A 500 -24.35 -10.06 0.75
C GLU A 500 -23.94 -11.48 1.19
N GLU A 501 -24.83 -12.17 1.91
CA GLU A 501 -24.60 -13.43 2.63
C GLU A 501 -23.59 -13.40 3.80
N GLY A 502 -23.04 -12.25 4.19
CA GLY A 502 -22.17 -12.12 5.37
C GLY A 502 -22.92 -12.19 6.71
N GLU A 503 -22.20 -12.03 7.83
CA GLU A 503 -22.79 -12.10 9.18
C GLU A 503 -22.17 -11.08 10.15
N GLU A 504 -23.03 -10.36 10.86
CA GLU A 504 -22.78 -9.12 11.63
C GLU A 504 -21.89 -9.29 12.88
N PHE A 505 -21.34 -10.48 13.13
CA PHE A 505 -20.62 -10.80 14.37
C PHE A 505 -19.30 -11.53 14.13
N ALA A 506 -18.31 -11.18 14.94
CA ALA A 506 -16.99 -11.77 15.07
C ALA A 506 -16.87 -12.55 16.38
N TYR A 507 -16.21 -13.69 16.29
CA TYR A 507 -16.13 -14.66 17.36
C TYR A 507 -14.67 -14.89 17.78
N PRO A 508 -14.39 -14.96 19.09
CA PRO A 508 -13.03 -15.14 19.59
C PRO A 508 -12.54 -16.56 19.34
N ILE A 509 -11.30 -16.68 18.88
CA ILE A 509 -10.62 -17.95 18.58
C ILE A 509 -9.19 -17.93 19.09
N THR A 510 -8.60 -19.12 19.19
CA THR A 510 -7.14 -19.28 19.22
C THR A 510 -6.67 -19.75 17.86
N ILE A 511 -5.54 -19.23 17.40
CA ILE A 511 -4.78 -19.76 16.27
C ILE A 511 -3.39 -20.22 16.73
N LEU A 512 -2.70 -20.99 15.90
CA LEU A 512 -1.30 -21.36 16.11
C LEU A 512 -0.40 -20.66 15.08
N LEU A 513 0.75 -20.16 15.52
CA LEU A 513 1.78 -19.51 14.69
C LEU A 513 3.18 -20.00 15.08
N PRO A 514 4.18 -19.99 14.17
CA PRO A 514 5.54 -20.41 14.52
C PRO A 514 6.14 -19.50 15.60
N ASN A 515 6.79 -20.09 16.60
CA ASN A 515 7.55 -19.35 17.62
C ASN A 515 8.96 -19.03 17.11
N GLU A 516 9.30 -17.76 16.97
CA GLU A 516 10.65 -17.31 16.55
C GLU A 516 11.58 -17.00 17.74
N GLU A 517 11.10 -17.09 19.00
CA GLU A 517 11.89 -16.78 20.21
C GLU A 517 12.40 -18.01 20.99
N GLU A 518 11.71 -19.15 20.91
CA GLU A 518 12.13 -20.39 21.59
C GLU A 518 12.96 -21.33 20.70
N LYS A 519 13.51 -22.38 21.33
CA LYS A 519 14.59 -23.20 20.76
C LYS A 519 14.15 -23.92 19.49
N GLU A 520 14.79 -23.57 18.38
CA GLU A 520 14.78 -24.39 17.17
C GLU A 520 15.05 -25.87 17.52
N VAL A 521 14.21 -26.78 17.04
CA VAL A 521 14.51 -28.22 17.08
C VAL A 521 15.54 -28.50 16.00
N ILE A 522 16.82 -28.36 16.38
CA ILE A 522 17.98 -28.51 15.51
C ILE A 522 18.23 -30.01 15.23
N TYR A 523 17.84 -30.48 14.04
CA TYR A 523 18.08 -31.88 13.63
C TYR A 523 19.30 -32.02 12.69
N GLU A 524 20.09 -33.08 12.84
CA GLU A 524 21.33 -33.26 12.07
C GLU A 524 21.15 -33.96 10.71
N THR A 525 21.66 -33.38 9.62
CA THR A 525 21.86 -34.10 8.33
C THR A 525 23.14 -34.93 8.35
N VAL A 526 23.24 -35.95 7.49
CA VAL A 526 24.50 -36.71 7.27
C VAL A 526 25.64 -35.87 6.64
N HIS A 527 25.45 -34.56 6.50
CA HIS A 527 26.41 -33.58 6.00
C HIS A 527 26.63 -32.41 6.97
N GLY A 528 26.17 -32.52 8.23
CA GLY A 528 26.46 -31.55 9.31
C GLY A 528 25.73 -30.21 9.21
N LYS A 529 24.84 -30.02 8.22
CA LYS A 529 23.88 -28.91 8.21
C LYS A 529 22.61 -29.30 8.96
N GLN A 530 21.91 -28.33 9.53
CA GLN A 530 20.74 -28.53 10.37
C GLN A 530 19.58 -27.63 9.88
N PRO A 531 18.35 -28.15 9.70
CA PRO A 531 17.17 -27.31 9.54
C PRO A 531 16.51 -27.06 10.89
N ALA A 532 16.16 -25.80 11.14
CA ALA A 532 15.30 -25.41 12.24
C ALA A 532 13.85 -25.88 11.99
N ILE A 533 13.18 -26.33 13.05
CA ILE A 533 11.73 -26.43 13.15
C ILE A 533 11.34 -25.71 14.45
N ALA A 534 10.40 -24.78 14.36
CA ALA A 534 9.85 -24.09 15.53
C ALA A 534 8.78 -24.93 16.24
N ASP A 535 8.57 -24.70 17.53
CA ASP A 535 7.32 -25.05 18.18
C ASP A 535 6.26 -23.96 17.87
N PRO A 536 4.96 -24.27 17.77
CA PRO A 536 3.91 -23.28 17.55
C PRO A 536 3.40 -22.67 18.88
N VAL A 537 3.13 -21.37 18.87
CA VAL A 537 2.50 -20.64 19.99
C VAL A 537 1.00 -20.45 19.77
N GLU A 538 0.22 -20.56 20.85
CA GLU A 538 -1.19 -20.13 20.88
C GLU A 538 -1.27 -18.59 20.85
N VAL A 539 -1.93 -18.04 19.84
CA VAL A 539 -2.21 -16.60 19.74
C VAL A 539 -3.72 -16.39 19.64
N LYS A 540 -4.26 -15.39 20.34
CA LYS A 540 -5.69 -15.06 20.28
C LYS A 540 -5.98 -14.22 19.04
N ALA A 541 -7.09 -14.52 18.39
CA ALA A 541 -7.55 -13.87 17.18
C ALA A 541 -9.08 -13.79 17.16
N TYR A 542 -9.62 -13.05 16.19
CA TYR A 542 -11.05 -12.94 15.95
C TYR A 542 -11.36 -13.36 14.52
N VAL A 543 -12.45 -14.09 14.30
CA VAL A 543 -12.89 -14.54 12.97
C VAL A 543 -14.33 -14.15 12.71
N TRP A 544 -14.64 -13.71 11.50
CA TRP A 544 -16.01 -13.33 11.11
C TRP A 544 -16.31 -13.51 9.64
N LYS A 545 -17.60 -13.63 9.30
CA LYS A 545 -18.09 -13.83 7.93
C LYS A 545 -18.41 -12.49 7.28
N VAL A 546 -17.60 -12.09 6.32
CA VAL A 546 -17.70 -10.78 5.66
C VAL A 546 -18.69 -10.76 4.48
N GLY A 547 -19.04 -11.90 3.91
CA GLY A 547 -20.00 -11.99 2.78
C GLY A 547 -19.33 -12.05 1.42
N ARG A 548 -20.04 -11.91 0.29
CA ARG A 548 -19.40 -12.05 -1.04
C ARG A 548 -18.44 -10.90 -1.37
N LYS A 549 -17.20 -11.25 -1.77
CA LYS A 549 -16.24 -10.37 -2.46
C LYS A 549 -15.60 -11.13 -3.63
N ARG A 550 -14.96 -10.41 -4.55
CA ARG A 550 -14.19 -10.98 -5.66
C ARG A 550 -12.87 -11.60 -5.18
N VAL A 551 -12.59 -12.82 -5.64
CA VAL A 551 -11.43 -13.63 -5.20
C VAL A 551 -10.57 -14.14 -6.35
N ALA A 552 -9.33 -14.49 -6.03
CA ALA A 552 -8.39 -15.20 -6.90
C ALA A 552 -7.76 -16.40 -6.19
N ARG A 553 -7.54 -17.48 -6.94
CA ARG A 553 -6.82 -18.68 -6.49
C ARG A 553 -5.35 -18.57 -6.87
N VAL A 554 -4.48 -18.47 -5.88
CA VAL A 554 -3.04 -18.66 -6.06
C VAL A 554 -2.78 -20.18 -6.06
N LYS A 555 -2.11 -20.68 -7.09
CA LYS A 555 -1.57 -22.05 -7.14
C LYS A 555 -0.05 -22.01 -7.17
N THR A 556 0.58 -23.08 -6.70
CA THR A 556 2.04 -23.21 -6.68
C THR A 556 2.51 -24.50 -7.36
N LYS A 557 3.71 -24.46 -7.93
CA LYS A 557 4.32 -25.58 -8.68
C LYS A 557 4.68 -26.77 -7.79
N GLU A 558 4.56 -26.62 -6.47
CA GLU A 558 4.73 -27.64 -5.45
C GLU A 558 3.39 -28.33 -5.10
N GLY A 559 2.25 -27.71 -5.42
CA GLY A 559 0.91 -28.24 -5.21
C GLY A 559 0.04 -27.41 -4.25
N TYR A 560 0.64 -26.56 -3.41
CA TYR A 560 -0.06 -25.70 -2.47
C TYR A 560 -0.94 -24.66 -3.20
N GLU A 561 -2.11 -24.35 -2.65
CA GLU A 561 -3.08 -23.41 -3.24
C GLU A 561 -3.94 -22.69 -2.16
N ILE A 562 -4.28 -21.42 -2.39
CA ILE A 562 -5.14 -20.58 -1.54
C ILE A 562 -6.09 -19.71 -2.38
N THR A 563 -7.33 -19.54 -1.92
CA THR A 563 -8.26 -18.54 -2.46
C THR A 563 -8.22 -17.28 -1.57
N ALA A 564 -8.07 -16.10 -2.18
CA ALA A 564 -7.87 -14.83 -1.45
C ALA A 564 -8.49 -13.60 -2.17
N THR A 565 -8.74 -12.45 -1.51
CA THR A 565 -9.02 -11.20 -2.23
C THR A 565 -7.75 -10.81 -2.96
N LEU A 566 -7.95 -10.13 -4.10
CA LEU A 566 -6.90 -9.48 -4.87
C LEU A 566 -5.93 -8.67 -4.00
N ASP A 567 -6.44 -7.97 -2.99
CA ASP A 567 -5.66 -7.08 -2.14
C ASP A 567 -5.19 -7.71 -0.80
N HIS A 568 -5.48 -9.00 -0.56
CA HIS A 568 -4.92 -9.75 0.57
C HIS A 568 -3.40 -9.82 0.42
N LYS A 569 -2.65 -9.40 1.45
CA LYS A 569 -1.19 -9.51 1.42
C LYS A 569 -0.78 -10.93 1.83
N ILE A 570 0.17 -11.50 1.09
CA ILE A 570 0.83 -12.77 1.39
C ILE A 570 2.33 -12.54 1.59
N MET A 571 2.95 -13.26 2.53
CA MET A 571 4.40 -13.21 2.75
C MET A 571 5.13 -13.90 1.59
N THR A 572 5.89 -13.12 0.82
CA THR A 572 6.86 -13.66 -0.13
C THR A 572 8.27 -13.49 0.41
N LYS A 573 9.25 -14.14 -0.23
CA LYS A 573 10.67 -13.96 0.06
C LYS A 573 11.11 -12.48 0.02
N ASP A 574 10.46 -11.66 -0.80
CA ASP A 574 10.71 -10.22 -0.93
C ASP A 574 9.82 -9.37 0.00
N GLY A 575 9.18 -9.99 0.99
CA GLY A 575 8.20 -9.39 1.89
C GLY A 575 6.76 -9.45 1.38
N TRP A 576 5.91 -8.58 1.93
CA TRP A 576 4.46 -8.60 1.81
C TRP A 576 3.93 -8.10 0.45
N LYS A 577 3.50 -9.02 -0.43
CA LYS A 577 2.87 -8.70 -1.73
C LYS A 577 1.37 -8.94 -1.68
N ALA A 578 0.56 -8.10 -2.34
CA ALA A 578 -0.87 -8.40 -2.54
C ALA A 578 -1.04 -9.58 -3.51
N VAL A 579 -2.14 -10.32 -3.41
CA VAL A 579 -2.44 -11.47 -4.29
C VAL A 579 -2.56 -11.07 -5.76
N GLU A 580 -3.03 -9.85 -6.07
CA GLU A 580 -3.04 -9.29 -7.41
C GLU A 580 -1.66 -8.82 -7.91
N ASP A 581 -0.70 -8.64 -7.01
CA ASP A 581 0.71 -8.33 -7.33
C ASP A 581 1.58 -9.59 -7.50
N LEU A 582 1.11 -10.76 -7.04
CA LEU A 582 1.78 -12.06 -7.22
C LEU A 582 1.81 -12.48 -8.69
N LYS A 583 2.94 -13.05 -9.12
CA LYS A 583 3.24 -13.45 -10.51
C LYS A 583 3.81 -14.87 -10.54
N GLU A 584 3.64 -15.56 -11.66
CA GLU A 584 4.32 -16.84 -11.89
C GLU A 584 5.83 -16.69 -11.62
N GLY A 585 6.36 -17.57 -10.76
CA GLY A 585 7.77 -17.57 -10.37
C GLY A 585 8.07 -16.97 -9.00
N ASP A 586 7.19 -16.13 -8.44
CA ASP A 586 7.32 -15.60 -7.06
C ASP A 586 7.46 -16.74 -6.04
N LEU A 587 8.26 -16.53 -4.99
CA LEU A 587 8.44 -17.48 -3.89
C LEU A 587 7.64 -17.02 -2.66
N ILE A 588 6.60 -17.79 -2.32
CA ILE A 588 5.78 -17.58 -1.13
C ILE A 588 6.37 -18.38 0.04
N ALA A 589 6.43 -17.77 1.22
CA ALA A 589 6.87 -18.45 2.44
C ALA A 589 5.82 -19.49 2.92
N LEU A 590 6.29 -20.69 3.25
CA LEU A 590 5.52 -21.71 3.97
C LEU A 590 5.97 -21.75 5.43
N PRO A 591 5.07 -21.95 6.41
CA PRO A 591 5.46 -22.09 7.81
C PRO A 591 6.13 -23.46 8.05
N ARG A 592 7.17 -23.49 8.90
CA ARG A 592 7.86 -24.72 9.33
C ARG A 592 7.91 -24.82 10.85
N PHE A 593 7.01 -25.63 11.40
CA PHE A 593 6.89 -25.91 12.82
C PHE A 593 6.43 -27.37 13.03
N GLU A 594 6.36 -27.84 14.28
CA GLU A 594 5.79 -29.15 14.65
C GLU A 594 4.70 -28.99 15.71
N VAL A 595 3.49 -29.51 15.47
CA VAL A 595 2.42 -29.45 16.48
C VAL A 595 2.72 -30.32 17.71
N GLY A 596 2.52 -29.75 18.90
CA GLY A 596 2.63 -30.43 20.19
C GLY A 596 1.49 -31.42 20.47
N ASP A 597 1.71 -32.34 21.42
CA ASP A 597 0.78 -33.43 21.81
C ASP A 597 -0.61 -32.95 22.30
N ASP A 598 -0.76 -31.66 22.61
CA ASP A 598 -1.97 -30.97 23.00
C ASP A 598 -2.85 -30.51 21.82
N PHE A 599 -2.33 -30.54 20.59
CA PHE A 599 -3.10 -30.29 19.37
C PHE A 599 -4.21 -31.32 19.15
N GLY A 600 -5.35 -30.86 18.61
CA GLY A 600 -6.47 -31.71 18.15
C GLY A 600 -7.57 -31.94 19.19
N SER A 601 -8.79 -31.49 18.87
CA SER A 601 -9.96 -31.64 19.76
C SER A 601 -10.59 -33.04 19.79
N GLU A 602 -10.24 -33.93 18.86
CA GLU A 602 -10.86 -35.24 18.64
C GLU A 602 -9.89 -36.41 18.90
N SER A 603 -10.45 -37.57 19.23
CA SER A 603 -9.68 -38.82 19.41
C SER A 603 -10.52 -40.03 19.06
N ILE A 604 -9.94 -40.93 18.24
CA ILE A 604 -10.44 -42.28 17.95
C ILE A 604 -9.45 -43.37 18.39
N GLY A 605 -8.23 -42.98 18.77
CA GLY A 605 -7.12 -43.85 19.14
C GLY A 605 -6.32 -44.33 17.92
N GLU A 606 -5.00 -44.45 18.09
CA GLU A 606 -4.05 -44.77 17.01
C GLU A 606 -4.43 -46.04 16.22
N ASP A 607 -4.93 -47.07 16.90
CA ASP A 607 -5.42 -48.31 16.29
C ASP A 607 -6.53 -48.06 15.24
N LEU A 608 -7.51 -47.23 15.58
CA LEU A 608 -8.62 -46.90 14.68
C LEU A 608 -8.23 -45.83 13.66
N ALA A 609 -7.31 -44.93 13.99
CA ALA A 609 -6.76 -43.95 13.06
C ALA A 609 -5.91 -44.62 11.96
N PHE A 610 -5.03 -45.55 12.31
CA PHE A 610 -4.29 -46.40 11.37
C PHE A 610 -5.24 -47.22 10.49
N THR A 611 -6.26 -47.83 11.09
CA THR A 611 -7.29 -48.59 10.36
C THR A 611 -8.07 -47.69 9.39
N LEU A 612 -8.38 -46.45 9.78
CA LEU A 612 -9.02 -45.45 8.91
C LEU A 612 -8.09 -45.01 7.77
N GLY A 613 -6.79 -44.85 8.03
CA GLY A 613 -5.78 -44.59 6.99
C GLY A 613 -5.75 -45.71 5.94
N TRP A 614 -5.71 -46.97 6.39
CA TRP A 614 -5.78 -48.13 5.51
C TRP A 614 -7.08 -48.16 4.68
N LEU A 615 -8.21 -47.79 5.29
CA LEU A 615 -9.51 -47.74 4.60
C LEU A 615 -9.55 -46.71 3.45
N ILE A 616 -8.92 -45.55 3.62
CA ILE A 616 -8.83 -44.51 2.57
C ILE A 616 -7.82 -44.91 1.48
N GLY A 617 -6.78 -45.67 1.82
CA GLY A 617 -5.85 -46.30 0.88
C GLY A 617 -6.52 -47.45 0.12
N ASP A 618 -6.53 -48.64 0.73
CA ASP A 618 -6.91 -49.92 0.12
C ASP A 618 -8.08 -50.59 0.87
N GLY A 619 -9.16 -49.84 1.04
CA GLY A 619 -10.45 -50.34 1.54
C GLY A 619 -11.64 -49.77 0.76
N CYS A 620 -12.84 -50.22 1.11
CA CYS A 620 -14.09 -49.77 0.51
C CYS A 620 -15.28 -49.93 1.46
N ILE A 621 -16.17 -48.93 1.52
CA ILE A 621 -17.45 -49.02 2.24
C ILE A 621 -18.55 -49.43 1.25
N ASN A 622 -19.16 -50.61 1.49
CA ASN A 622 -20.31 -51.10 0.73
C ASN A 622 -21.60 -50.84 1.51
N THR A 623 -22.33 -49.81 1.08
CA THR A 623 -23.58 -49.34 1.71
C THR A 623 -24.76 -50.28 1.48
N ASN A 624 -24.77 -51.03 0.37
CA ASN A 624 -25.82 -52.00 0.07
C ASN A 624 -25.75 -53.23 0.98
N ASP A 625 -24.55 -53.77 1.22
CA ASP A 625 -24.32 -54.94 2.08
C ASP A 625 -24.07 -54.57 3.56
N LYS A 626 -24.02 -53.27 3.87
CA LYS A 626 -23.65 -52.68 5.17
C LYS A 626 -22.38 -53.31 5.75
N ARG A 627 -21.34 -53.32 4.93
CA ARG A 627 -20.04 -53.94 5.18
C ARG A 627 -18.89 -53.03 4.76
N VAL A 628 -17.90 -52.87 5.64
CA VAL A 628 -16.59 -52.32 5.26
C VAL A 628 -15.70 -53.47 4.85
N TRP A 629 -14.98 -53.28 3.75
CA TRP A 629 -13.93 -54.17 3.29
C TRP A 629 -12.57 -53.49 3.42
N PHE A 630 -11.60 -54.23 3.94
CA PHE A 630 -10.18 -53.92 3.86
C PHE A 630 -9.52 -54.97 2.98
N TYR A 631 -8.64 -54.54 2.08
CA TYR A 631 -7.92 -55.38 1.13
C TYR A 631 -6.43 -55.38 1.48
N PHE A 632 -5.78 -56.53 1.31
CA PHE A 632 -4.38 -56.75 1.67
C PHE A 632 -3.72 -57.73 0.70
N ASN A 633 -2.42 -57.57 0.46
CA ASN A 633 -1.59 -58.53 -0.24
C ASN A 633 -1.27 -59.75 0.66
N ALA A 634 -1.66 -60.96 0.21
CA ALA A 634 -1.55 -62.18 1.00
C ALA A 634 -0.13 -62.74 1.17
N GLU A 635 0.90 -62.09 0.62
CA GLU A 635 2.31 -62.47 0.78
C GLU A 635 3.08 -61.48 1.67
N LYS A 636 2.51 -60.29 1.92
CA LYS A 636 3.22 -59.15 2.53
C LYS A 636 2.50 -58.49 3.71
N GLU A 637 1.17 -58.59 3.74
CA GLU A 637 0.31 -57.79 4.61
C GLU A 637 -0.63 -58.67 5.46
N GLU A 638 -0.39 -59.98 5.51
CA GLU A 638 -1.15 -60.94 6.32
C GLU A 638 -1.09 -60.60 7.82
N GLU A 639 0.07 -60.16 8.33
CA GLU A 639 0.21 -59.66 9.71
C GLU A 639 -0.58 -58.36 9.95
N ILE A 640 -0.67 -57.47 8.95
CA ILE A 640 -1.46 -56.23 9.04
C ILE A 640 -2.96 -56.54 9.00
N ALA A 641 -3.38 -57.49 8.17
CA ALA A 641 -4.75 -57.98 8.14
C ALA A 641 -5.16 -58.60 9.48
N GLN A 642 -4.26 -59.34 10.14
CA GLN A 642 -4.45 -59.83 11.50
C GLN A 642 -4.49 -58.69 12.53
N LYS A 643 -3.55 -57.73 12.49
CA LYS A 643 -3.54 -56.54 13.36
C LYS A 643 -4.87 -55.76 13.27
N ILE A 644 -5.35 -55.47 12.06
CA ILE A 644 -6.64 -54.77 11.87
C ILE A 644 -7.82 -55.65 12.33
N SER A 645 -7.80 -56.96 12.10
CA SER A 645 -8.80 -57.88 12.67
C SER A 645 -8.83 -57.84 14.20
N GLU A 646 -7.67 -57.83 14.87
CA GLU A 646 -7.60 -57.72 16.32
C GLU A 646 -8.06 -56.36 16.84
N ILE A 647 -7.73 -55.27 16.15
CA ILE A 647 -8.24 -53.92 16.45
C ILE A 647 -9.78 -53.87 16.33
N LEU A 648 -10.35 -54.38 15.24
CA LEU A 648 -11.79 -54.42 15.03
C LEU A 648 -12.52 -55.34 16.02
N LYS A 649 -11.83 -56.37 16.53
CA LYS A 649 -12.32 -57.25 17.60
C LYS A 649 -12.24 -56.58 18.98
N LYS A 650 -11.13 -55.90 19.29
CA LYS A 650 -10.89 -55.12 20.51
C LYS A 650 -11.88 -53.97 20.68
N HIS A 651 -12.11 -53.17 19.63
CA HIS A 651 -12.92 -51.95 19.72
C HIS A 651 -14.42 -52.15 19.46
N PHE A 652 -14.83 -53.20 18.72
CA PHE A 652 -16.24 -53.42 18.35
C PHE A 652 -16.76 -54.84 18.65
N ASN A 653 -16.03 -55.65 19.42
CA ASN A 653 -16.32 -57.07 19.69
C ASN A 653 -16.64 -57.88 18.41
N SER A 654 -16.07 -57.48 17.27
CA SER A 654 -16.44 -58.02 15.98
C SER A 654 -15.75 -59.36 15.70
N LYS A 655 -16.49 -60.28 15.06
CA LYS A 655 -16.00 -61.60 14.63
C LYS A 655 -15.57 -61.57 13.16
N ALA A 656 -14.94 -60.48 12.72
CA ALA A 656 -14.43 -60.35 11.37
C ALA A 656 -13.02 -60.94 11.33
N GLU A 657 -12.88 -62.11 10.74
CA GLU A 657 -11.58 -62.81 10.57
C GLU A 657 -11.05 -62.57 9.14
N PRO A 658 -9.74 -62.41 8.91
CA PRO A 658 -9.19 -62.23 7.56
C PRO A 658 -9.34 -63.51 6.74
N HIS A 659 -9.90 -63.41 5.53
CA HIS A 659 -10.09 -64.56 4.65
C HIS A 659 -9.19 -64.43 3.41
N ARG A 660 -8.35 -65.45 3.16
CA ARG A 660 -7.42 -65.50 2.02
C ARG A 660 -8.12 -66.01 0.75
N TYR A 661 -8.01 -65.24 -0.32
CA TYR A 661 -8.52 -65.50 -1.66
C TYR A 661 -7.36 -65.48 -2.66
N GLY A 662 -6.50 -66.50 -2.61
CA GLY A 662 -5.30 -66.58 -3.44
C GLY A 662 -4.18 -65.65 -2.96
N SER A 663 -3.82 -64.66 -3.77
CA SER A 663 -2.81 -63.63 -3.50
C SER A 663 -3.37 -62.41 -2.75
N GLU A 664 -4.67 -62.40 -2.43
CA GLU A 664 -5.34 -61.31 -1.72
C GLU A 664 -5.96 -61.83 -0.41
N ILE A 665 -5.88 -61.04 0.67
CA ILE A 665 -6.67 -61.25 1.89
C ILE A 665 -7.75 -60.17 1.95
N LYS A 666 -8.97 -60.58 2.28
CA LYS A 666 -10.12 -59.69 2.45
C LYS A 666 -10.64 -59.78 3.88
N LEU A 667 -10.74 -58.64 4.56
CA LEU A 667 -11.34 -58.52 5.89
C LEU A 667 -12.65 -57.75 5.76
N GLY A 668 -13.78 -58.43 6.02
CA GLY A 668 -15.11 -57.86 5.85
C GLY A 668 -15.84 -57.71 7.19
N VAL A 669 -16.04 -56.48 7.66
CA VAL A 669 -16.70 -56.20 8.95
C VAL A 669 -18.07 -55.54 8.76
N ARG A 670 -19.05 -55.99 9.54
CA ARG A 670 -20.43 -55.46 9.61
C ARG A 670 -20.77 -55.01 11.04
N GLY A 671 -21.94 -54.41 11.24
CA GLY A 671 -22.45 -54.08 12.58
C GLY A 671 -21.94 -52.75 13.09
N GLU A 672 -21.23 -52.74 14.22
CA GLU A 672 -20.79 -51.50 14.88
C GLU A 672 -19.59 -50.86 14.19
N ALA A 673 -18.55 -51.63 13.85
CA ALA A 673 -17.43 -51.13 13.06
C ALA A 673 -17.89 -50.54 11.71
N TYR A 674 -18.85 -51.17 11.04
CA TYR A 674 -19.42 -50.61 9.80
C TYR A 674 -20.05 -49.24 10.02
N ARG A 675 -20.94 -49.12 11.02
CA ARG A 675 -21.62 -47.86 11.35
C ARG A 675 -20.65 -46.77 11.79
N PHE A 676 -19.52 -47.15 12.41
CA PHE A 676 -18.44 -46.24 12.79
C PHE A 676 -17.74 -45.64 11.56
N PHE A 677 -17.20 -46.47 10.66
CA PHE A 677 -16.50 -45.97 9.47
C PHE A 677 -17.43 -45.29 8.45
N GLU A 678 -18.66 -45.79 8.26
CA GLU A 678 -19.70 -45.15 7.43
C GLU A 678 -19.96 -43.70 7.91
N LYS A 679 -20.11 -43.50 9.23
CA LYS A 679 -20.33 -42.17 9.83
C LYS A 679 -19.14 -41.21 9.66
N ILE A 680 -17.91 -41.74 9.66
CA ILE A 680 -16.68 -40.93 9.55
C ILE A 680 -16.40 -40.53 8.10
N VAL A 681 -16.38 -41.51 7.18
CA VAL A 681 -15.98 -41.29 5.78
C VAL A 681 -17.12 -40.66 4.96
N LYS A 682 -18.39 -40.96 5.29
CA LYS A 682 -19.65 -40.38 4.78
C LYS A 682 -19.96 -40.55 3.29
N THR A 683 -18.95 -40.59 2.43
CA THR A 683 -19.04 -40.75 0.97
C THR A 683 -17.96 -41.72 0.50
N ASN A 684 -18.01 -42.16 -0.76
CA ASN A 684 -16.91 -42.91 -1.37
C ASN A 684 -15.94 -42.00 -2.17
N GLU A 685 -15.94 -40.69 -1.93
CA GLU A 685 -14.88 -39.80 -2.46
C GLU A 685 -13.55 -40.06 -1.73
N LYS A 686 -12.45 -40.15 -2.48
CA LYS A 686 -11.10 -40.26 -1.88
C LYS A 686 -10.65 -38.87 -1.41
N ARG A 687 -10.95 -38.57 -0.15
CA ARG A 687 -10.55 -37.36 0.59
C ARG A 687 -10.04 -37.74 1.97
N VAL A 688 -9.30 -36.86 2.64
CA VAL A 688 -9.06 -36.98 4.08
C VAL A 688 -10.39 -36.68 4.81
N PRO A 689 -10.91 -37.58 5.66
CA PRO A 689 -12.12 -37.31 6.43
C PRO A 689 -11.91 -36.14 7.40
N GLU A 690 -12.85 -35.20 7.47
CA GLU A 690 -12.69 -33.93 8.21
C GLU A 690 -12.36 -34.09 9.71
N ILE A 691 -12.66 -35.25 10.32
CA ILE A 691 -12.24 -35.57 11.69
C ILE A 691 -10.71 -35.63 11.85
N VAL A 692 -9.98 -36.07 10.81
CA VAL A 692 -8.52 -36.25 10.85
C VAL A 692 -7.80 -34.92 11.06
N TYR A 693 -8.31 -33.82 10.52
CA TYR A 693 -7.77 -32.47 10.76
C TYR A 693 -7.88 -32.00 12.22
N ARG A 694 -8.57 -32.75 13.09
CA ARG A 694 -8.75 -32.48 14.52
C ARG A 694 -8.26 -33.61 15.43
N LEU A 695 -7.70 -34.68 14.88
CA LEU A 695 -7.12 -35.76 15.69
C LEU A 695 -5.81 -35.29 16.33
N ARG A 696 -5.43 -35.92 17.44
CA ARG A 696 -4.15 -35.69 18.11
C ARG A 696 -2.95 -36.02 17.20
N PRO A 697 -1.77 -35.42 17.39
CA PRO A 697 -0.59 -35.65 16.54
C PRO A 697 -0.27 -37.12 16.29
N ASN A 698 -0.28 -37.94 17.34
CA ASN A 698 0.03 -39.37 17.24
C ASN A 698 -1.05 -40.15 16.47
N GLU A 699 -2.30 -39.70 16.52
CA GLU A 699 -3.40 -40.27 15.73
C GLU A 699 -3.38 -39.81 14.26
N ILE A 700 -3.00 -38.55 13.99
CA ILE A 700 -2.73 -38.09 12.61
C ILE A 700 -1.53 -38.85 12.03
N ARG A 701 -0.45 -39.03 12.80
CA ARG A 701 0.72 -39.85 12.42
C ARG A 701 0.30 -41.30 12.17
N ALA A 702 -0.57 -41.88 13.00
CA ALA A 702 -1.11 -43.23 12.78
C ALA A 702 -1.99 -43.32 11.52
N PHE A 703 -2.87 -42.35 11.26
CA PHE A 703 -3.67 -42.26 10.03
C PHE A 703 -2.78 -42.15 8.78
N LEU A 704 -1.78 -41.27 8.80
CA LEU A 704 -0.82 -41.12 7.70
C LEU A 704 0.01 -42.41 7.53
N ARG A 705 0.49 -43.03 8.62
CA ARG A 705 1.16 -44.35 8.58
C ARG A 705 0.27 -45.41 7.94
N GLY A 706 -1.01 -45.48 8.30
CA GLY A 706 -1.97 -46.43 7.70
C GLY A 706 -2.17 -46.18 6.20
N LEU A 707 -2.38 -44.92 5.81
CA LEU A 707 -2.61 -44.51 4.42
C LEU A 707 -1.37 -44.74 3.53
N PHE A 708 -0.18 -44.39 4.02
CA PHE A 708 1.08 -44.65 3.31
C PHE A 708 1.47 -46.14 3.34
N THR A 709 1.15 -46.91 4.39
CA THR A 709 1.43 -48.36 4.39
C THR A 709 0.51 -49.13 3.46
N ALA A 710 -0.72 -48.66 3.23
CA ALA A 710 -1.58 -49.11 2.14
C ALA A 710 -1.05 -48.60 0.77
N GLY A 711 -1.46 -47.41 0.33
CA GLY A 711 -1.24 -46.92 -1.04
C GLY A 711 0.12 -46.24 -1.31
N GLY A 712 1.01 -46.18 -0.33
CA GLY A 712 2.34 -45.56 -0.46
C GLY A 712 3.49 -46.54 -0.66
N TYR A 713 4.63 -46.05 -1.13
CA TYR A 713 5.84 -46.82 -1.38
C TYR A 713 7.12 -45.98 -1.25
N VAL A 714 8.26 -46.66 -1.20
CA VAL A 714 9.59 -46.06 -1.36
C VAL A 714 10.12 -46.43 -2.75
N ASP A 715 10.51 -45.42 -3.52
CA ASP A 715 11.04 -45.58 -4.88
C ASP A 715 12.57 -45.73 -4.90
N ASN A 716 13.15 -45.97 -6.07
CA ASN A 716 14.56 -46.28 -6.29
C ASN A 716 15.49 -45.08 -6.01
N ASP A 717 14.99 -43.85 -6.19
CA ASP A 717 15.63 -42.60 -5.72
C ASP A 717 15.54 -42.42 -4.19
N SER A 718 14.92 -43.38 -3.49
CA SER A 718 14.59 -43.37 -2.07
C SER A 718 13.64 -42.23 -1.69
N ALA A 719 12.85 -41.71 -2.63
CA ALA A 719 11.72 -40.83 -2.33
C ALA A 719 10.55 -41.63 -1.75
N ILE A 720 9.79 -41.00 -0.86
CA ILE A 720 8.58 -41.58 -0.27
C ILE A 720 7.39 -41.05 -1.08
N ARG A 721 6.68 -41.95 -1.76
CA ARG A 721 5.64 -41.62 -2.73
C ARG A 721 4.27 -42.14 -2.29
N LEU A 722 3.22 -41.36 -2.52
CA LEU A 722 1.82 -41.75 -2.34
C LEU A 722 1.04 -41.45 -3.62
N THR A 723 0.46 -42.48 -4.23
CA THR A 723 -0.27 -42.37 -5.50
C THR A 723 -1.78 -42.40 -5.31
N SER A 724 -2.51 -41.57 -6.05
CA SER A 724 -3.97 -41.45 -5.99
C SER A 724 -4.55 -41.11 -7.36
N GLY A 725 -5.72 -41.66 -7.70
CA GLY A 725 -6.51 -41.19 -8.84
C GLY A 725 -7.13 -39.80 -8.64
N ASP A 726 -7.16 -39.30 -7.39
CA ASP A 726 -7.68 -37.97 -7.04
C ASP A 726 -6.57 -37.10 -6.44
N ARG A 727 -6.31 -35.94 -7.08
CA ARG A 727 -5.37 -34.90 -6.63
C ARG A 727 -5.76 -34.32 -5.27
N LYS A 728 -7.06 -34.25 -4.95
CA LYS A 728 -7.58 -33.63 -3.72
C LYS A 728 -7.15 -34.41 -2.48
N LEU A 729 -7.14 -35.75 -2.53
CA LEU A 729 -6.58 -36.57 -1.44
C LEU A 729 -5.13 -36.20 -1.16
N LEU A 730 -4.33 -35.97 -2.21
CA LEU A 730 -2.92 -35.64 -2.08
C LEU A 730 -2.71 -34.21 -1.58
N ARG A 731 -3.56 -33.26 -1.99
CA ARG A 731 -3.57 -31.90 -1.45
C ARG A 731 -3.92 -31.90 0.05
N ASP A 732 -4.95 -32.66 0.44
CA ASP A 732 -5.31 -32.85 1.85
C ASP A 732 -4.14 -33.41 2.67
N VAL A 733 -3.46 -34.45 2.15
CA VAL A 733 -2.28 -35.05 2.79
C VAL A 733 -1.11 -34.07 2.86
N GLN A 734 -0.87 -33.29 1.80
CA GLN A 734 0.18 -32.25 1.76
C GLN A 734 -0.01 -31.18 2.86
N ASP A 735 -1.24 -30.82 3.20
CA ASP A 735 -1.54 -29.90 4.31
C ASP A 735 -1.37 -30.55 5.69
N LEU A 736 -1.73 -31.83 5.86
CA LEU A 736 -1.45 -32.57 7.10
C LEU A 736 0.06 -32.78 7.34
N LEU A 737 0.87 -32.89 6.29
CA LEU A 737 2.32 -33.06 6.39
C LEU A 737 3.03 -31.79 6.91
N LEU A 738 2.51 -30.59 6.60
CA LEU A 738 3.05 -29.33 7.12
C LEU A 738 3.03 -29.26 8.66
N LEU A 739 2.05 -29.90 9.31
CA LEU A 739 1.91 -29.94 10.78
C LEU A 739 3.11 -30.60 11.49
N PHE A 740 3.95 -31.34 10.76
CA PHE A 740 5.15 -32.02 11.28
C PHE A 740 6.45 -31.48 10.66
N GLY A 741 6.37 -30.33 9.97
CA GLY A 741 7.47 -29.70 9.22
C GLY A 741 7.81 -30.39 7.90
N ILE A 742 7.00 -31.36 7.45
CA ILE A 742 7.26 -32.19 6.27
C ILE A 742 6.74 -31.47 5.03
N ILE A 743 7.66 -31.04 4.16
CA ILE A 743 7.31 -30.46 2.85
C ILE A 743 7.21 -31.59 1.82
N SER A 744 6.24 -31.48 0.92
CA SER A 744 6.00 -32.47 -0.13
C SER A 744 5.55 -31.81 -1.42
N LYS A 745 5.72 -32.51 -2.54
CA LYS A 745 5.39 -32.00 -3.87
C LYS A 745 4.43 -32.93 -4.60
N ILE A 746 3.38 -32.38 -5.21
CA ILE A 746 2.40 -33.15 -5.99
C ILE A 746 2.75 -33.07 -7.48
N HIS A 747 2.85 -34.23 -8.11
CA HIS A 747 3.06 -34.40 -9.55
C HIS A 747 1.83 -35.07 -10.20
N GLU A 748 1.59 -34.76 -11.47
CA GLU A 748 0.59 -35.44 -12.30
C GLU A 748 1.29 -36.46 -13.22
N ARG A 749 0.72 -37.66 -13.37
CA ARG A 749 1.20 -38.76 -14.22
C ARG A 749 0.10 -39.18 -15.20
N PRO A 750 -0.25 -38.32 -16.19
CA PRO A 750 -1.42 -38.54 -17.03
C PRO A 750 -1.14 -39.56 -18.15
N TYR A 751 -2.03 -40.54 -18.29
CA TYR A 751 -2.15 -41.41 -19.46
C TYR A 751 -3.59 -41.87 -19.65
N LYS A 752 -3.90 -42.52 -20.78
CA LYS A 752 -5.15 -43.25 -21.02
C LYS A 752 -4.85 -44.58 -21.70
N ASP A 753 -5.53 -45.63 -21.28
CA ASP A 753 -5.43 -46.99 -21.84
C ASP A 753 -6.78 -47.73 -21.66
N THR A 754 -6.97 -48.90 -22.26
CA THR A 754 -8.23 -49.68 -22.17
C THR A 754 -7.98 -51.19 -22.08
N PHE A 755 -8.66 -51.88 -21.16
CA PHE A 755 -8.55 -53.35 -21.03
C PHE A 755 -9.91 -54.05 -20.93
N GLU A 756 -9.98 -55.29 -21.43
CA GLU A 756 -11.15 -56.17 -21.25
C GLU A 756 -11.06 -56.97 -19.93
N TYR A 757 -12.18 -57.07 -19.23
CA TYR A 757 -12.39 -57.96 -18.11
C TYR A 757 -13.69 -58.75 -18.30
N THR A 758 -13.67 -60.05 -18.02
CA THR A 758 -14.86 -60.92 -18.15
C THR A 758 -15.48 -61.17 -16.78
N THR A 759 -16.79 -60.93 -16.63
CA THR A 759 -17.51 -61.16 -15.38
C THR A 759 -17.62 -62.66 -15.06
N LYS A 760 -17.98 -63.00 -13.82
CA LYS A 760 -18.22 -64.40 -13.41
C LYS A 760 -19.34 -65.08 -14.20
N ASP A 761 -20.25 -64.30 -14.77
CA ASP A 761 -21.38 -64.76 -15.58
C ASP A 761 -21.04 -64.86 -17.07
N GLY A 762 -19.79 -64.54 -17.46
CA GLY A 762 -19.27 -64.67 -18.83
C GLY A 762 -19.37 -63.41 -19.70
N GLU A 763 -19.88 -62.30 -19.18
CA GLU A 763 -19.95 -61.03 -19.94
C GLU A 763 -18.57 -60.38 -20.06
N LYS A 764 -18.10 -60.08 -21.26
CA LYS A 764 -16.96 -59.18 -21.47
C LYS A 764 -17.36 -57.72 -21.28
N LYS A 765 -16.58 -56.98 -20.50
CA LYS A 765 -16.70 -55.52 -20.30
C LYS A 765 -15.34 -54.85 -20.51
N ILE A 766 -15.34 -53.75 -21.24
CA ILE A 766 -14.15 -52.92 -21.49
C ILE A 766 -14.11 -51.81 -20.42
N TYR A 767 -12.92 -51.56 -19.88
CA TYR A 767 -12.67 -50.55 -18.86
C TYR A 767 -11.59 -49.57 -19.36
N GLU A 768 -11.85 -48.26 -19.26
CA GLU A 768 -10.81 -47.24 -19.46
C GLU A 768 -9.94 -47.15 -18.19
N ALA A 769 -8.62 -47.23 -18.35
CA ALA A 769 -7.65 -46.81 -17.35
C ALA A 769 -7.25 -45.35 -17.60
N GLN A 770 -7.15 -44.56 -16.53
CA GLN A 770 -6.77 -43.15 -16.57
C GLN A 770 -5.57 -42.92 -15.66
N GLY A 771 -4.76 -41.90 -15.97
CA GLY A 771 -3.57 -41.54 -15.20
C GLY A 771 -3.86 -41.13 -13.76
N TYR A 772 -2.79 -41.00 -12.98
CA TYR A 772 -2.84 -40.77 -11.53
C TYR A 772 -2.01 -39.55 -11.13
N TYR A 773 -2.21 -39.10 -9.89
CA TYR A 773 -1.41 -38.10 -9.22
C TYR A 773 -0.48 -38.77 -8.20
N GLU A 774 0.64 -38.13 -7.91
CA GLU A 774 1.72 -38.68 -7.08
C GLU A 774 2.26 -37.59 -6.14
N LEU A 775 2.07 -37.77 -4.84
CA LEU A 775 2.69 -36.94 -3.81
C LEU A 775 4.07 -37.51 -3.50
N VAL A 776 5.08 -36.65 -3.49
CA VAL A 776 6.48 -37.00 -3.32
C VAL A 776 7.04 -36.26 -2.12
N ILE A 777 7.53 -37.01 -1.13
CA ILE A 777 8.33 -36.51 -0.02
C ILE A 777 9.79 -36.79 -0.36
N ALA A 778 10.59 -35.72 -0.45
CA ALA A 778 11.99 -35.75 -0.87
C ALA A 778 12.94 -35.29 0.25
N ASN A 779 14.24 -35.17 -0.06
CA ASN A 779 15.22 -34.40 0.71
C ASN A 779 15.21 -34.73 2.22
N TYR A 780 15.07 -33.71 3.08
CA TYR A 780 15.04 -33.82 4.54
C TYR A 780 13.68 -34.27 5.07
N SER A 781 12.61 -33.85 4.39
CA SER A 781 11.23 -34.19 4.72
C SER A 781 10.99 -35.72 4.76
N ARG A 782 11.80 -36.51 4.03
CA ARG A 782 11.85 -37.99 4.17
C ARG A 782 12.34 -38.49 5.54
N LYS A 783 13.34 -37.82 6.13
CA LYS A 783 13.85 -38.19 7.46
C LYS A 783 12.78 -37.87 8.51
N LEU A 784 12.20 -36.67 8.44
CA LEU A 784 11.06 -36.28 9.28
C LEU A 784 9.89 -37.27 9.13
N PHE A 785 9.53 -37.68 7.90
CA PHE A 785 8.52 -38.72 7.68
C PHE A 785 8.93 -40.05 8.34
N ALA A 786 10.15 -40.53 8.13
CA ALA A 786 10.63 -41.82 8.64
C ALA A 786 10.66 -41.89 10.18
N GLU A 787 10.97 -40.78 10.84
CA GLU A 787 11.05 -40.63 12.29
C GLU A 787 9.68 -40.37 12.93
N LYS A 788 8.80 -39.58 12.28
CA LYS A 788 7.54 -39.10 12.87
C LYS A 788 6.31 -39.90 12.44
N ILE A 789 6.31 -40.46 11.23
CA ILE A 789 5.16 -41.18 10.63
C ILE A 789 5.56 -42.63 10.36
N GLY A 790 6.45 -42.85 9.39
CA GLY A 790 6.93 -44.17 8.96
C GLY A 790 5.89 -45.02 8.22
N PHE A 791 6.27 -46.25 7.92
CA PHE A 791 5.39 -47.34 7.47
C PHE A 791 5.34 -48.45 8.52
N GLU A 792 4.35 -49.34 8.42
CA GLU A 792 4.38 -50.66 9.06
C GLU A 792 5.02 -51.72 8.12
N GLY A 793 5.66 -52.75 8.66
CA GLY A 793 6.18 -53.90 7.90
C GLY A 793 7.29 -53.57 6.87
N GLU A 794 7.43 -54.42 5.84
CA GLU A 794 8.55 -54.40 4.87
C GLU A 794 8.73 -53.09 4.07
N LYS A 795 7.81 -52.14 4.17
CA LYS A 795 7.94 -50.82 3.53
C LYS A 795 8.89 -49.90 4.32
N GLN A 796 8.97 -50.05 5.65
CA GLN A 796 9.85 -49.22 6.50
C GLN A 796 11.33 -49.51 6.26
N GLU A 797 11.70 -50.79 6.12
CA GLU A 797 13.08 -51.24 5.86
C GLU A 797 13.68 -50.74 4.54
N LYS A 798 12.83 -50.24 3.63
CA LYS A 798 13.24 -49.70 2.33
C LYS A 798 13.60 -48.21 2.37
N ILE A 799 13.25 -47.50 3.44
CA ILE A 799 13.63 -46.09 3.59
C ILE A 799 15.16 -46.00 3.74
N ARG A 800 15.82 -45.36 2.78
CA ARG A 800 17.27 -45.09 2.81
C ARG A 800 17.50 -43.61 3.07
N LEU A 801 17.97 -43.28 4.28
CA LEU A 801 18.29 -41.91 4.70
C LEU A 801 19.72 -41.47 4.30
N ASN A 802 20.32 -42.15 3.32
CA ASN A 802 21.69 -41.93 2.89
C ASN A 802 21.78 -40.72 1.96
N LYS A 803 22.23 -39.58 2.52
CA LYS A 803 22.29 -38.24 1.92
C LYS A 803 20.91 -37.59 1.76
N THR A 804 20.73 -36.50 2.50
CA THR A 804 19.56 -35.61 2.46
C THR A 804 20.03 -34.17 2.33
N GLU A 805 19.40 -33.42 1.42
CA GLU A 805 19.50 -31.96 1.35
C GLU A 805 18.40 -31.34 2.22
N ILE A 806 18.52 -30.06 2.58
CA ILE A 806 17.49 -29.35 3.35
C ILE A 806 16.44 -28.81 2.38
N ASP A 807 15.16 -29.09 2.65
CA ASP A 807 14.05 -28.46 1.94
C ASP A 807 13.96 -26.97 2.29
N GLU A 808 13.84 -26.08 1.30
CA GLU A 808 13.50 -24.67 1.55
C GLU A 808 12.00 -24.54 1.90
N PRO A 809 11.61 -23.74 2.90
CA PRO A 809 10.22 -23.52 3.29
C PRO A 809 9.52 -22.49 2.36
N HIS A 810 9.57 -22.74 1.06
CA HIS A 810 8.98 -21.86 0.05
C HIS A 810 8.24 -22.65 -1.03
N ALA A 811 7.09 -22.12 -1.48
CA ALA A 811 6.35 -22.61 -2.64
C ALA A 811 6.38 -21.57 -3.77
N ARG A 812 6.58 -22.01 -5.01
CA ARG A 812 6.69 -21.13 -6.17
C ARG A 812 5.35 -20.94 -6.86
N VAL A 813 4.90 -19.71 -7.04
CA VAL A 813 3.66 -19.39 -7.76
C VAL A 813 3.68 -19.98 -9.17
N GLU A 814 2.62 -20.70 -9.50
CA GLU A 814 2.32 -21.26 -10.81
C GLU A 814 1.31 -20.37 -11.56
N SER A 815 0.23 -20.01 -10.89
CA SER A 815 -0.82 -19.15 -11.43
C SER A 815 -1.49 -18.33 -10.33
N VAL A 816 -2.11 -17.21 -10.73
CA VAL A 816 -3.08 -16.47 -9.95
C VAL A 816 -4.33 -16.35 -10.81
N GLU A 817 -5.35 -17.14 -10.49
CA GLU A 817 -6.56 -17.30 -11.30
C GLU A 817 -7.73 -16.57 -10.64
N ILE A 818 -8.25 -15.50 -11.26
CA ILE A 818 -9.47 -14.84 -10.77
C ILE A 818 -10.65 -15.79 -10.98
N ILE A 819 -11.28 -16.23 -9.90
CA ILE A 819 -12.26 -17.34 -9.91
C ILE A 819 -13.70 -16.83 -10.07
N GLY A 820 -13.96 -15.60 -9.62
CA GLY A 820 -15.29 -15.02 -9.52
C GLY A 820 -15.49 -14.33 -8.17
N GLU A 821 -16.67 -14.48 -7.60
CA GLU A 821 -17.02 -14.01 -6.26
C GLU A 821 -17.41 -15.19 -5.37
N GLU A 822 -16.75 -15.29 -4.22
CA GLU A 822 -16.98 -16.32 -3.21
C GLU A 822 -17.29 -15.63 -1.87
N ILE A 823 -17.84 -16.37 -0.90
CA ILE A 823 -18.07 -15.83 0.45
C ILE A 823 -16.73 -15.69 1.15
N VAL A 824 -16.47 -14.52 1.72
CA VAL A 824 -15.23 -14.18 2.39
C VAL A 824 -15.43 -14.01 3.89
N TYR A 825 -14.34 -14.20 4.64
CA TYR A 825 -14.27 -14.16 6.10
C TYR A 825 -12.98 -13.44 6.46
N ASP A 826 -12.95 -12.58 7.48
CA ASP A 826 -11.71 -11.89 7.87
C ASP A 826 -11.17 -12.43 9.20
N LEU A 827 -9.88 -12.17 9.45
CA LEU A 827 -9.17 -12.62 10.66
C LEU A 827 -8.09 -11.61 11.08
N THR A 828 -8.35 -10.88 12.17
CA THR A 828 -7.34 -10.04 12.83
C THR A 828 -6.61 -10.83 13.92
N VAL A 829 -5.27 -10.75 13.91
CA VAL A 829 -4.40 -11.21 14.98
C VAL A 829 -3.84 -9.96 15.68
N PRO A 830 -4.37 -9.52 16.84
CA PRO A 830 -4.13 -8.18 17.37
C PRO A 830 -2.67 -7.82 17.70
N GLU A 831 -1.80 -8.83 17.81
CA GLU A 831 -0.38 -8.67 18.12
C GLU A 831 0.50 -8.83 16.87
N ILE A 832 0.31 -9.93 16.15
CA ILE A 832 1.20 -10.34 15.06
C ILE A 832 0.72 -9.82 13.69
N HIS A 833 -0.56 -9.43 13.55
CA HIS A 833 -1.32 -9.15 12.31
C HIS A 833 -0.83 -9.93 11.08
N SER A 834 -0.54 -11.21 11.27
CA SER A 834 -0.30 -12.23 10.24
C SER A 834 -0.77 -13.58 10.80
N TYR A 835 -1.28 -14.47 9.94
CA TYR A 835 -1.82 -15.76 10.37
C TYR A 835 -1.61 -16.86 9.33
N VAL A 836 -1.45 -18.12 9.78
CA VAL A 836 -1.29 -19.26 8.87
C VAL A 836 -2.62 -19.59 8.18
N SER A 837 -2.64 -19.43 6.86
CA SER A 837 -3.80 -19.57 5.97
C SER A 837 -3.47 -20.44 4.76
N ASN A 838 -4.05 -21.64 4.64
CA ASN A 838 -3.70 -22.65 3.61
C ASN A 838 -2.19 -22.95 3.44
N GLY A 839 -1.36 -22.60 4.43
CA GLY A 839 0.11 -22.67 4.39
C GLY A 839 0.83 -21.34 4.11
N PHE A 840 0.17 -20.18 4.23
CA PHE A 840 0.69 -18.83 3.89
C PHE A 840 0.36 -17.77 5.00
N MET A 841 0.75 -16.47 4.90
CA MET A 841 0.70 -15.41 5.99
C MET A 841 0.18 -13.99 5.55
N SER A 842 -0.01 -12.92 6.40
CA SER A 842 -0.61 -11.56 6.00
C SER A 842 -0.13 -10.20 6.67
N HIS A 843 -0.55 -8.97 6.20
CA HIS A 843 -0.16 -7.59 6.73
C HIS A 843 -0.98 -6.31 6.25
N ASN A 844 -1.03 -5.17 7.01
CA ASN A 844 -1.88 -3.94 6.76
C ASN A 844 -1.20 -2.49 6.58
N CYS A 845 -1.84 -1.28 6.83
CA CYS A 845 -1.30 0.16 6.68
C CYS A 845 -2.17 1.43 7.17
N GLY A 846 -1.65 2.71 7.28
CA GLY A 846 -2.26 3.96 7.94
C GLY A 846 -2.09 5.46 7.35
N GLU A 847 -2.86 6.54 7.77
CA GLU A 847 -2.99 7.94 7.12
C GLU A 847 -3.12 9.35 7.90
N GLU A 848 -4.29 10.06 8.05
CA GLU A 848 -4.52 11.58 8.06
C GLU A 848 -5.55 12.23 9.11
N PRO A 849 -5.93 13.58 9.13
CA PRO A 849 -6.82 14.24 10.17
C PRO A 849 -7.83 15.47 9.88
N LEU A 850 -8.96 15.72 10.63
CA LEU A 850 -10.07 16.78 10.49
C LEU A 850 -11.06 17.00 11.73
N TYR A 851 -12.14 17.82 11.65
CA TYR A 851 -13.29 17.89 12.63
C TYR A 851 -14.30 16.72 12.48
N ASP A 852 -15.09 16.42 13.51
CA ASP A 852 -16.09 15.34 13.54
C ASP A 852 -17.12 15.44 12.39
N TYR A 853 -17.22 14.37 11.58
CA TYR A 853 -17.92 14.26 10.29
C TYR A 853 -17.57 15.33 9.23
N GLU A 854 -16.42 16.01 9.29
CA GLU A 854 -15.92 16.79 8.13
C GLU A 854 -15.19 15.91 7.11
N SER A 855 -14.95 16.48 5.92
CA SER A 855 -14.25 15.82 4.80
C SER A 855 -13.11 16.67 4.23
N CYS A 856 -12.14 16.00 3.61
CA CYS A 856 -10.99 16.60 2.95
C CYS A 856 -11.17 16.54 1.41
N ASN A 857 -11.40 17.71 0.81
CA ASN A 857 -11.62 17.90 -0.62
C ASN A 857 -10.32 18.41 -1.25
N LEU A 858 -9.59 17.54 -1.95
CA LEU A 858 -8.15 17.71 -2.21
C LEU A 858 -7.80 17.82 -3.71
N ALA A 859 -6.90 18.75 -4.03
CA ALA A 859 -6.22 18.80 -5.32
C ALA A 859 -4.82 19.45 -5.17
N SER A 860 -3.84 19.01 -5.95
CA SER A 860 -2.43 19.43 -5.81
C SER A 860 -1.90 20.11 -7.07
N ILE A 861 -1.26 21.26 -6.91
CA ILE A 861 -0.65 22.07 -7.97
C ILE A 861 0.83 21.67 -8.15
N ASN A 862 1.28 21.44 -9.38
CA ASN A 862 2.67 21.12 -9.69
C ASN A 862 3.52 22.39 -9.78
N LEU A 863 4.30 22.68 -8.72
CA LEU A 863 5.14 23.88 -8.64
C LEU A 863 6.17 23.96 -9.78
N ALA A 864 6.66 22.82 -10.25
CA ALA A 864 7.70 22.75 -11.28
C ALA A 864 7.21 23.09 -12.69
N LYS A 865 5.92 23.41 -12.88
CA LYS A 865 5.34 23.92 -14.15
C LYS A 865 5.38 25.46 -14.24
N PHE A 866 5.53 26.15 -13.11
CA PHE A 866 5.63 27.60 -13.01
C PHE A 866 7.08 28.10 -13.08
N VAL A 867 8.07 27.21 -13.01
CA VAL A 867 9.46 27.59 -13.29
C VAL A 867 9.65 27.77 -14.80
N LYS A 868 9.84 29.02 -15.22
CA LYS A 868 10.13 29.45 -16.59
C LYS A 868 11.61 29.85 -16.71
N TYR A 869 12.03 30.27 -17.89
CA TYR A 869 13.37 30.79 -18.15
C TYR A 869 13.25 32.12 -18.91
N ASN A 870 14.11 33.09 -18.62
CA ASN A 870 14.21 34.33 -19.40
C ASN A 870 15.02 34.11 -20.68
N ASP A 871 15.16 35.16 -21.51
CA ASP A 871 15.93 35.11 -22.77
C ASP A 871 17.42 34.79 -22.57
N GLU A 872 17.96 35.02 -21.37
CA GLU A 872 19.34 34.68 -20.96
C GLU A 872 19.48 33.21 -20.51
N GLY A 873 18.37 32.44 -20.46
CA GLY A 873 18.33 31.06 -19.97
C GLY A 873 18.38 30.92 -18.44
N LYS A 874 18.18 32.02 -17.68
CA LYS A 874 18.10 32.01 -16.22
C LYS A 874 16.69 31.60 -15.76
N PRO A 875 16.55 30.65 -14.82
CA PRO A 875 15.25 30.24 -14.31
C PRO A 875 14.61 31.32 -13.42
N TYR A 876 13.28 31.41 -13.47
CA TYR A 876 12.46 32.20 -12.54
C TYR A 876 11.12 31.52 -12.29
N PHE A 877 10.45 31.85 -11.19
CA PHE A 877 9.12 31.33 -10.86
C PHE A 877 8.03 32.32 -11.29
N ASP A 878 7.03 31.84 -12.04
CA ASP A 878 5.90 32.63 -12.54
C ASP A 878 4.80 32.76 -11.47
N TRP A 879 4.91 33.84 -10.69
CA TRP A 879 4.00 34.12 -9.58
C TRP A 879 2.57 34.49 -10.04
N ASP A 880 2.42 35.04 -11.25
CA ASP A 880 1.14 35.51 -11.78
C ASP A 880 0.33 34.35 -12.39
N GLU A 881 0.97 33.46 -13.16
CA GLU A 881 0.35 32.21 -13.61
C GLU A 881 -0.01 31.32 -12.41
N TYR A 882 0.87 31.25 -11.40
CA TYR A 882 0.62 30.48 -10.17
C TYR A 882 -0.61 31.01 -9.42
N ALA A 883 -0.69 32.32 -9.18
CA ALA A 883 -1.85 32.97 -8.56
C ALA A 883 -3.17 32.68 -9.30
N GLN A 884 -3.16 32.76 -10.64
CA GLN A 884 -4.33 32.44 -11.46
C GLN A 884 -4.74 30.96 -11.36
N VAL A 885 -3.76 30.03 -11.38
CA VAL A 885 -4.04 28.60 -11.23
C VAL A 885 -4.58 28.27 -9.84
N ILE A 886 -4.05 28.88 -8.77
CA ILE A 886 -4.58 28.72 -7.41
C ILE A 886 -6.07 29.06 -7.36
N MET A 887 -6.48 30.19 -7.94
CA MET A 887 -7.90 30.58 -8.00
C MET A 887 -8.75 29.58 -8.82
N LYS A 888 -8.20 29.02 -9.91
CA LYS A 888 -8.90 27.99 -10.71
C LYS A 888 -9.01 26.65 -9.97
N VAL A 889 -8.01 26.23 -9.20
CA VAL A 889 -8.07 24.99 -8.41
C VAL A 889 -8.97 25.15 -7.17
N ALA A 890 -8.97 26.32 -6.53
CA ALA A 890 -9.94 26.63 -5.48
C ALA A 890 -11.39 26.59 -6.01
N ARG A 891 -11.63 27.09 -7.23
CA ARG A 891 -12.91 26.96 -7.95
C ARG A 891 -13.29 25.51 -8.23
N TYR A 892 -12.33 24.70 -8.70
CA TYR A 892 -12.55 23.26 -8.91
C TYR A 892 -13.01 22.56 -7.61
N LEU A 893 -12.40 22.90 -6.46
CA LEU A 893 -12.74 22.29 -5.18
C LEU A 893 -14.06 22.80 -4.56
N ASP A 894 -14.38 24.11 -4.64
CA ASP A 894 -15.70 24.58 -4.19
C ASP A 894 -16.83 24.00 -5.03
N ASN A 895 -16.60 23.86 -6.34
CA ASN A 895 -17.54 23.18 -7.23
C ASN A 895 -17.66 21.69 -6.89
N ALA A 896 -16.55 21.00 -6.61
CA ALA A 896 -16.54 19.59 -6.27
C ALA A 896 -17.45 19.28 -5.06
N ILE A 897 -17.48 20.14 -4.03
CA ILE A 897 -18.37 19.98 -2.87
C ILE A 897 -19.85 19.93 -3.27
N ASP A 898 -20.28 20.73 -4.24
CA ASP A 898 -21.69 20.83 -4.65
C ASP A 898 -22.16 19.65 -5.51
N VAL A 899 -21.25 19.01 -6.27
CA VAL A 899 -21.55 17.81 -7.09
C VAL A 899 -21.17 16.49 -6.44
N ASN A 900 -20.47 16.50 -5.30
CA ASN A 900 -20.03 15.32 -4.57
C ASN A 900 -21.20 14.38 -4.22
N ARG A 901 -20.92 13.08 -4.08
CA ARG A 901 -21.80 12.10 -3.44
C ARG A 901 -21.11 11.59 -2.19
N PHE A 902 -21.40 12.22 -1.06
CA PHE A 902 -20.82 11.85 0.24
C PHE A 902 -21.38 10.51 0.76
N PRO A 903 -20.60 9.78 1.58
CA PRO A 903 -20.99 8.48 2.12
C PRO A 903 -22.13 8.55 3.16
N LEU A 904 -22.18 9.61 3.97
CA LEU A 904 -23.11 9.76 5.09
C LEU A 904 -23.80 11.14 5.07
N PRO A 905 -25.09 11.25 5.47
CA PRO A 905 -25.79 12.53 5.57
C PRO A 905 -25.12 13.54 6.49
N GLU A 906 -24.57 13.09 7.63
CA GLU A 906 -23.81 13.92 8.57
C GLU A 906 -22.59 14.56 7.92
N ILE A 907 -21.93 13.82 7.03
CA ILE A 907 -20.76 14.26 6.29
C ILE A 907 -21.12 15.25 5.17
N ASP A 908 -22.22 15.02 4.45
CA ASP A 908 -22.76 16.00 3.50
C ASP A 908 -23.09 17.32 4.21
N HIS A 909 -23.76 17.22 5.36
CA HIS A 909 -24.16 18.37 6.17
C HIS A 909 -22.94 19.14 6.71
N ASN A 910 -22.05 18.49 7.46
CA ASN A 910 -20.88 19.15 8.06
C ASN A 910 -19.90 19.67 7.01
N THR A 911 -19.70 18.96 5.90
CA THR A 911 -18.88 19.48 4.79
C THR A 911 -19.54 20.71 4.14
N LYS A 912 -20.86 20.74 3.94
CA LYS A 912 -21.54 21.90 3.37
C LYS A 912 -21.69 23.07 4.35
N LEU A 913 -21.64 22.83 5.66
CA LEU A 913 -21.65 23.88 6.70
C LEU A 913 -20.37 24.73 6.72
N THR A 914 -19.19 24.12 6.52
CA THR A 914 -17.89 24.82 6.52
C THR A 914 -17.27 24.97 5.13
N ARG A 915 -17.67 24.15 4.16
CA ARG A 915 -17.17 24.12 2.78
C ARG A 915 -15.64 24.04 2.69
N ARG A 916 -15.02 23.24 3.56
CA ARG A 916 -13.58 23.00 3.62
C ARG A 916 -13.02 22.49 2.27
N ILE A 917 -12.04 23.21 1.74
CA ILE A 917 -11.24 22.77 0.57
C ILE A 917 -9.75 22.73 0.95
N GLY A 918 -9.00 21.86 0.30
CA GLY A 918 -7.57 21.72 0.47
C GLY A 918 -6.84 21.87 -0.87
N VAL A 919 -6.53 23.11 -1.24
CA VAL A 919 -5.58 23.38 -2.33
C VAL A 919 -4.18 23.10 -1.78
N GLY A 920 -3.49 22.13 -2.39
CA GLY A 920 -2.15 21.70 -2.01
C GLY A 920 -1.12 21.84 -3.12
N MET A 921 0.10 21.36 -2.88
CA MET A 921 1.22 21.42 -3.83
C MET A 921 1.93 20.08 -4.00
N MET A 922 2.57 19.89 -5.14
CA MET A 922 3.50 18.79 -5.46
C MET A 922 4.63 19.29 -6.36
N GLY A 923 5.69 18.49 -6.54
CA GLY A 923 6.85 18.88 -7.33
C GLY A 923 7.71 19.97 -6.68
N LEU A 924 7.72 20.06 -5.34
CA LEU A 924 8.50 21.07 -4.61
C LEU A 924 10.02 20.89 -4.85
N ALA A 925 10.52 19.65 -4.80
CA ALA A 925 11.93 19.37 -5.08
C ALA A 925 12.29 19.73 -6.53
N ASP A 926 11.46 19.33 -7.49
CA ASP A 926 11.64 19.64 -8.92
C ASP A 926 11.66 21.15 -9.20
N ALA A 927 10.82 21.93 -8.50
CA ALA A 927 10.78 23.38 -8.64
C ALA A 927 12.08 24.02 -8.12
N LEU A 928 12.54 23.61 -6.94
CA LEU A 928 13.80 24.06 -6.34
C LEU A 928 15.00 23.68 -7.20
N PHE A 929 15.04 22.45 -7.71
CA PHE A 929 16.07 21.97 -8.64
C PHE A 929 16.13 22.81 -9.92
N LYS A 930 14.99 23.10 -10.56
CA LYS A 930 14.94 23.96 -11.76
C LYS A 930 15.36 25.41 -11.47
N LEU A 931 15.10 25.91 -10.27
CA LEU A 931 15.51 27.26 -9.84
C LEU A 931 16.99 27.34 -9.43
N GLY A 932 17.68 26.21 -9.24
CA GLY A 932 19.05 26.17 -8.71
C GLY A 932 19.13 26.43 -7.19
N ILE A 933 18.02 26.21 -6.48
CA ILE A 933 17.88 26.45 -5.03
C ILE A 933 18.00 25.11 -4.28
N ALA A 934 18.77 25.10 -3.20
CA ALA A 934 18.92 23.92 -2.35
C ALA A 934 17.74 23.81 -1.36
N TYR A 935 17.17 22.61 -1.21
CA TYR A 935 16.03 22.36 -0.31
C TYR A 935 16.35 22.74 1.16
N ASN A 936 17.57 22.44 1.60
CA ASN A 936 18.12 22.74 2.92
C ASN A 936 18.88 24.08 2.95
N SER A 937 18.23 25.16 2.53
CA SER A 937 18.84 26.51 2.53
C SER A 937 17.84 27.60 2.88
N LYS A 938 18.32 28.76 3.36
CA LYS A 938 17.48 29.92 3.65
C LYS A 938 16.61 30.32 2.44
N GLU A 939 17.21 30.31 1.24
CA GLU A 939 16.50 30.60 -0.01
C GLU A 939 15.41 29.56 -0.31
N GLY A 940 15.67 28.28 -0.04
CA GLY A 940 14.67 27.21 -0.08
C GLY A 940 13.53 27.43 0.90
N TYR A 941 13.82 27.77 2.16
CA TYR A 941 12.80 28.04 3.18
C TYR A 941 11.98 29.30 2.90
N ASP A 942 12.59 30.35 2.38
CA ASP A 942 11.88 31.57 2.01
C ASP A 942 11.02 31.35 0.75
N PHE A 943 11.48 30.54 -0.20
CA PHE A 943 10.64 30.07 -1.32
C PHE A 943 9.47 29.22 -0.83
N MET A 944 9.70 28.26 0.07
CA MET A 944 8.66 27.42 0.70
C MET A 944 7.61 28.26 1.46
N ARG A 945 8.05 29.29 2.20
CA ARG A 945 7.15 30.28 2.83
C ARG A 945 6.32 30.98 1.76
N LYS A 946 6.96 31.66 0.82
CA LYS A 946 6.29 32.52 -0.17
C LYS A 946 5.35 31.73 -1.09
N VAL A 947 5.74 30.54 -1.53
CA VAL A 947 4.88 29.70 -2.40
C VAL A 947 3.62 29.25 -1.65
N THR A 948 3.73 28.96 -0.35
CA THR A 948 2.57 28.61 0.49
C THR A 948 1.73 29.83 0.89
N GLU A 949 2.36 30.99 1.10
CA GLU A 949 1.66 32.27 1.30
C GLU A 949 0.75 32.59 0.11
N TYR A 950 1.29 32.49 -1.11
CA TYR A 950 0.52 32.67 -2.35
C TYR A 950 -0.62 31.65 -2.46
N LEU A 951 -0.34 30.37 -2.19
CA LEU A 951 -1.33 29.29 -2.21
C LEU A 951 -2.54 29.61 -1.34
N THR A 952 -2.33 30.10 -0.13
CA THR A 952 -3.42 30.44 0.80
C THR A 952 -4.08 31.77 0.44
N PHE A 953 -3.31 32.83 0.16
CA PHE A 953 -3.84 34.16 -0.16
C PHE A 953 -4.77 34.13 -1.38
N TYR A 954 -4.34 33.52 -2.49
CA TYR A 954 -5.13 33.48 -3.72
C TYR A 954 -6.29 32.49 -3.64
N ALA A 955 -6.20 31.44 -2.81
CA ALA A 955 -7.36 30.59 -2.52
C ALA A 955 -8.43 31.35 -1.72
N TYR A 956 -8.05 32.23 -0.77
CA TYR A 956 -8.98 33.16 -0.13
C TYR A 956 -9.53 34.21 -1.11
N LYS A 957 -8.72 34.79 -2.02
CA LYS A 957 -9.24 35.70 -3.07
C LYS A 957 -10.33 35.02 -3.93
N TYR A 958 -10.15 33.74 -4.29
CA TYR A 958 -11.25 32.99 -4.92
C TYR A 958 -12.45 32.82 -3.98
N SER A 959 -12.22 32.41 -2.73
CA SER A 959 -13.26 32.19 -1.72
C SER A 959 -14.14 33.43 -1.48
N ILE A 960 -13.55 34.63 -1.53
CA ILE A 960 -14.23 35.93 -1.47
C ILE A 960 -15.06 36.17 -2.74
N GLU A 961 -14.50 35.94 -3.93
CA GLU A 961 -15.23 36.06 -5.20
C GLU A 961 -16.41 35.09 -5.33
N ALA A 962 -16.27 33.89 -4.79
CA ALA A 962 -17.33 32.91 -4.70
C ALA A 962 -18.39 33.32 -3.66
N ALA A 963 -18.02 33.90 -2.52
CA ALA A 963 -18.96 34.40 -1.52
C ALA A 963 -19.85 35.52 -2.06
N LYS A 964 -19.26 36.49 -2.79
CA LYS A 964 -19.99 37.59 -3.45
C LYS A 964 -21.14 37.06 -4.34
N LYS A 965 -20.88 35.98 -5.08
CA LYS A 965 -21.77 35.38 -6.10
C LYS A 965 -22.74 34.35 -5.52
N ARG A 966 -22.24 33.39 -4.72
CA ARG A 966 -22.95 32.18 -4.26
C ARG A 966 -23.41 32.22 -2.79
N GLY A 967 -22.99 33.24 -2.04
CA GLY A 967 -23.11 33.29 -0.58
C GLY A 967 -21.91 32.62 0.12
N THR A 968 -21.68 33.03 1.37
CA THR A 968 -20.64 32.51 2.27
C THR A 968 -20.83 31.04 2.62
N PHE A 969 -19.88 30.43 3.35
CA PHE A 969 -20.17 29.16 4.02
C PHE A 969 -21.24 29.37 5.12
N PRO A 970 -22.20 28.45 5.33
CA PRO A 970 -23.35 28.64 6.22
C PRO A 970 -23.04 29.05 7.67
N LEU A 971 -21.86 28.69 8.21
CA LEU A 971 -21.45 29.05 9.58
C LEU A 971 -20.70 30.40 9.70
N TYR A 972 -20.43 31.11 8.59
CA TYR A 972 -19.53 32.28 8.56
C TYR A 972 -19.79 33.32 9.66
N GLU A 973 -21.04 33.77 9.83
CA GLU A 973 -21.44 34.78 10.83
C GLU A 973 -21.27 34.36 12.30
N LYS A 974 -20.92 33.08 12.56
CA LYS A 974 -20.66 32.52 13.90
C LYS A 974 -19.17 32.25 14.17
N THR A 975 -18.31 32.53 13.19
CA THR A 975 -16.85 32.35 13.31
C THR A 975 -16.17 33.65 13.71
N ARG A 976 -14.84 33.65 13.84
CA ARG A 976 -14.03 34.86 14.05
C ARG A 976 -13.64 35.59 12.76
N TYR A 977 -14.06 35.12 11.58
CA TYR A 977 -13.82 35.83 10.31
C TYR A 977 -14.43 37.24 10.24
N PRO A 978 -15.64 37.52 10.75
CA PRO A 978 -16.19 38.89 10.82
C PRO A 978 -15.36 39.84 11.70
N GLU A 979 -14.58 39.30 12.63
CA GLU A 979 -13.68 40.04 13.53
C GLU A 979 -12.31 40.30 12.88
N GLY A 980 -11.96 39.54 11.84
CA GLY A 980 -10.69 39.64 11.10
C GLY A 980 -9.61 38.64 11.53
N GLU A 981 -9.95 37.62 12.34
CA GLU A 981 -9.04 36.50 12.59
C GLU A 981 -8.99 35.54 11.40
N LEU A 982 -7.79 35.04 11.09
CA LEU A 982 -7.55 33.98 10.10
C LEU A 982 -6.92 32.73 10.75
N PRO A 983 -7.18 31.53 10.22
CA PRO A 983 -6.61 30.26 10.71
C PRO A 983 -5.19 29.99 10.19
N ILE A 984 -4.38 31.04 10.10
CA ILE A 984 -3.05 31.05 9.46
C ILE A 984 -2.07 31.61 10.48
N GLU A 985 -1.02 30.88 10.84
CA GLU A 985 -0.06 31.40 11.84
C GLU A 985 0.74 32.57 11.26
N GLY A 986 1.25 32.44 10.03
CA GLY A 986 2.03 33.46 9.32
C GLY A 986 1.31 34.79 9.09
N TYR A 987 -0.02 34.81 9.10
CA TYR A 987 -0.78 36.07 9.09
C TYR A 987 -0.47 36.94 10.31
N TYR A 988 -0.23 36.36 11.50
CA TYR A 988 0.07 37.14 12.71
C TYR A 988 1.54 37.60 12.80
N HIS A 989 2.39 37.18 11.85
CA HIS A 989 3.82 37.51 11.75
C HIS A 989 4.04 38.46 10.57
N ARG A 990 3.69 39.73 10.77
CA ARG A 990 3.61 40.77 9.72
C ARG A 990 4.95 41.02 9.01
N GLU A 991 6.07 40.68 9.64
CA GLU A 991 7.43 40.81 9.11
C GLU A 991 7.83 39.72 8.10
N ILE A 992 7.02 38.66 7.93
CA ILE A 992 7.24 37.63 6.89
C ILE A 992 6.25 37.70 5.71
N TRP A 993 5.34 38.69 5.69
CA TRP A 993 4.37 38.89 4.60
C TRP A 993 5.05 39.32 3.29
N ASN A 994 4.65 38.71 2.17
CA ASN A 994 4.92 39.17 0.80
C ASN A 994 3.67 39.73 0.10
N LEU A 995 2.47 39.53 0.67
CA LEU A 995 1.18 39.90 0.08
C LEU A 995 0.35 40.84 0.98
N PRO A 996 -0.61 41.62 0.43
CA PRO A 996 -1.39 42.61 1.18
C PRO A 996 -2.53 41.96 1.98
N TRP A 997 -2.18 41.28 3.08
CA TRP A 997 -3.15 40.59 3.94
C TRP A 997 -4.18 41.51 4.61
N ASP A 998 -3.84 42.78 4.89
CA ASP A 998 -4.80 43.78 5.40
C ASP A 998 -5.99 43.96 4.43
N GLU A 999 -5.70 44.09 3.13
CA GLU A 999 -6.72 44.26 2.09
C GLU A 999 -7.57 43.00 1.92
N LEU A 1000 -6.95 41.83 2.04
CA LEU A 1000 -7.67 40.55 2.05
C LEU A 1000 -8.63 40.48 3.23
N VAL A 1001 -8.19 40.85 4.44
CA VAL A 1001 -9.01 40.75 5.65
C VAL A 1001 -10.18 41.76 5.65
N GLU A 1002 -9.99 42.98 5.17
CA GLU A 1002 -11.13 43.90 5.00
C GLU A 1002 -12.08 43.45 3.88
N GLU A 1003 -11.61 42.78 2.82
CA GLU A 1003 -12.50 42.10 1.87
C GLU A 1003 -13.26 40.92 2.51
N ILE A 1004 -12.61 40.09 3.33
CA ILE A 1004 -13.24 38.99 4.07
C ILE A 1004 -14.33 39.54 4.98
N LYS A 1005 -14.04 40.53 5.83
CA LYS A 1005 -15.02 41.14 6.74
C LYS A 1005 -16.21 41.77 5.99
N LYS A 1006 -15.99 42.31 4.78
CA LYS A 1006 -16.99 43.02 3.97
C LYS A 1006 -17.86 42.13 3.07
N TYR A 1007 -17.33 41.01 2.59
CA TYR A 1007 -18.00 40.14 1.61
C TYR A 1007 -18.17 38.68 2.07
N GLY A 1008 -17.48 38.31 3.15
CA GLY A 1008 -17.32 36.97 3.64
C GLY A 1008 -16.49 36.06 2.73
N VAL A 1009 -16.38 34.80 3.15
CA VAL A 1009 -15.67 33.74 2.41
C VAL A 1009 -16.60 32.55 2.15
N ARG A 1010 -16.40 31.90 1.00
CA ARG A 1010 -17.17 30.72 0.56
C ARG A 1010 -16.74 29.44 1.25
N ASN A 1011 -15.48 29.36 1.65
CA ASN A 1011 -14.81 28.18 2.17
C ASN A 1011 -14.12 28.55 3.49
N ALA A 1012 -14.41 27.83 4.58
CA ALA A 1012 -13.91 28.17 5.92
C ALA A 1012 -12.44 27.83 6.17
N MET A 1013 -11.87 26.94 5.35
CA MET A 1013 -10.47 26.52 5.31
C MET A 1013 -10.15 26.24 3.83
N VAL A 1014 -8.93 26.54 3.38
CA VAL A 1014 -8.61 26.59 1.94
C VAL A 1014 -7.34 25.83 1.51
N THR A 1015 -6.40 25.57 2.41
CA THR A 1015 -5.08 25.00 2.05
C THR A 1015 -4.61 23.92 3.02
N THR A 1016 -4.09 22.85 2.43
CA THR A 1016 -3.50 21.68 3.11
C THR A 1016 -2.51 21.01 2.16
N CYS A 1017 -1.47 20.35 2.66
CA CYS A 1017 -0.48 19.66 1.84
C CYS A 1017 -0.53 18.14 2.08
N PRO A 1018 -1.41 17.40 1.39
CA PRO A 1018 -1.53 15.95 1.53
C PRO A 1018 -0.38 15.21 0.82
N PRO A 1019 -0.14 13.92 1.11
CA PRO A 1019 0.78 13.11 0.33
C PRO A 1019 0.18 12.81 -1.05
N THR A 1020 0.96 12.98 -2.12
CA THR A 1020 0.43 12.95 -3.50
C THR A 1020 0.80 11.68 -4.28
N GLY A 1021 1.17 10.59 -3.59
CA GLY A 1021 1.95 9.48 -4.14
C GLY A 1021 1.53 8.96 -5.52
N SER A 1022 0.23 8.68 -5.74
CA SER A 1022 -0.27 8.19 -7.04
C SER A 1022 -0.49 9.29 -8.09
N VAL A 1023 -0.73 10.54 -7.69
CA VAL A 1023 -1.05 11.64 -8.62
C VAL A 1023 0.19 12.41 -9.07
N SER A 1024 1.25 12.46 -8.25
CA SER A 1024 2.56 12.95 -8.69
C SER A 1024 3.24 11.99 -9.68
N MET A 1025 2.96 10.68 -9.59
CA MET A 1025 3.32 9.70 -10.64
C MET A 1025 2.57 9.92 -11.97
N ILE A 1026 1.39 10.54 -11.97
CA ILE A 1026 0.68 10.95 -13.20
C ILE A 1026 1.23 12.28 -13.73
N ALA A 1027 1.66 13.16 -12.83
CA ALA A 1027 2.25 14.46 -13.16
C ALA A 1027 3.75 14.41 -13.49
N ASP A 1028 4.39 13.24 -13.38
CA ASP A 1028 5.83 12.99 -13.57
C ASP A 1028 6.70 13.95 -12.72
N THR A 1029 6.46 13.97 -11.39
CA THR A 1029 7.00 14.99 -10.47
C THR A 1029 7.17 14.46 -9.02
N SER A 1030 7.91 15.16 -8.16
CA SER A 1030 8.12 14.81 -6.74
C SER A 1030 6.83 14.81 -5.92
N SER A 1031 6.73 13.92 -4.91
CA SER A 1031 5.51 13.76 -4.10
C SER A 1031 5.37 14.89 -3.08
N GLY A 1032 4.24 15.62 -3.14
CA GLY A 1032 3.89 16.66 -2.17
C GLY A 1032 5.00 17.66 -1.93
N ILE A 1033 5.34 17.85 -0.65
CA ILE A 1033 6.43 18.72 -0.18
C ILE A 1033 7.72 17.95 0.13
N GLU A 1034 7.86 16.69 -0.32
CA GLU A 1034 9.02 15.87 -0.01
C GLU A 1034 10.20 16.08 -0.98
N PRO A 1035 11.45 15.97 -0.47
CA PRO A 1035 12.63 15.73 -1.31
C PRO A 1035 12.51 14.41 -2.07
N ILE A 1036 13.27 14.26 -3.15
CA ILE A 1036 13.37 12.98 -3.87
C ILE A 1036 14.17 11.98 -3.02
N PHE A 1037 13.74 10.72 -2.92
CA PHE A 1037 14.44 9.72 -2.10
C PHE A 1037 15.76 9.24 -2.74
N ALA A 1038 15.79 9.15 -4.08
CA ALA A 1038 16.97 8.82 -4.88
C ALA A 1038 16.87 9.48 -6.27
N LEU A 1039 17.91 10.19 -6.71
CA LEU A 1039 17.96 10.87 -8.02
C LEU A 1039 18.17 9.90 -9.18
N VAL A 1040 18.88 8.80 -8.90
CA VAL A 1040 19.10 7.67 -9.81
C VAL A 1040 18.86 6.40 -9.02
N TYR A 1041 18.07 5.48 -9.55
CA TYR A 1041 17.98 4.11 -9.05
C TYR A 1041 17.94 3.11 -10.19
N LYS A 1042 18.62 1.98 -9.99
CA LYS A 1042 18.67 0.89 -10.95
C LYS A 1042 17.38 0.07 -10.92
N LYS A 1043 16.91 -0.42 -12.07
CA LYS A 1043 15.77 -1.35 -12.16
C LYS A 1043 15.97 -2.37 -13.26
N SER A 1044 16.04 -3.63 -12.86
CA SER A 1044 16.10 -4.78 -13.76
C SER A 1044 14.73 -5.06 -14.37
N VAL A 1045 14.67 -5.22 -15.69
CA VAL A 1045 13.47 -5.64 -16.43
C VAL A 1045 13.85 -6.70 -17.47
N THR A 1046 12.86 -7.34 -18.09
CA THR A 1046 13.03 -8.49 -19.02
C THR A 1046 13.83 -8.21 -20.30
N VAL A 1047 14.36 -7.00 -20.48
CA VAL A 1047 15.13 -6.53 -21.65
C VAL A 1047 16.51 -5.97 -21.24
N GLY A 1048 16.84 -5.98 -19.94
CA GLY A 1048 18.10 -5.46 -19.40
C GLY A 1048 17.93 -4.69 -18.09
N GLU A 1049 19.05 -4.24 -17.53
CA GLU A 1049 19.09 -3.31 -16.40
C GLU A 1049 18.97 -1.86 -16.94
N PHE A 1050 18.10 -1.03 -16.35
CA PHE A 1050 17.95 0.37 -16.73
C PHE A 1050 17.96 1.27 -15.49
N TYR A 1051 18.60 2.44 -15.61
CA TYR A 1051 18.46 3.50 -14.61
C TYR A 1051 17.15 4.25 -14.81
N TYR A 1052 16.38 4.39 -13.73
CA TYR A 1052 15.40 5.45 -13.62
C TYR A 1052 16.11 6.66 -13.02
N VAL A 1053 16.05 7.77 -13.73
CA VAL A 1053 16.69 9.05 -13.38
C VAL A 1053 15.58 10.08 -13.21
N ASP A 1054 15.70 10.95 -12.21
CA ASP A 1054 14.80 12.10 -12.08
C ASP A 1054 14.78 12.96 -13.36
N PRO A 1055 13.61 13.35 -13.92
CA PRO A 1055 13.54 14.09 -15.18
C PRO A 1055 14.20 15.48 -15.16
N VAL A 1056 14.33 16.14 -14.01
CA VAL A 1056 14.99 17.45 -13.92
C VAL A 1056 16.52 17.27 -13.88
N PHE A 1057 16.98 16.34 -13.05
CA PHE A 1057 18.38 15.97 -12.93
C PHE A 1057 18.94 15.37 -14.23
N GLU A 1058 18.16 14.52 -14.92
CA GLU A 1058 18.49 14.01 -16.25
C GLU A 1058 18.76 15.16 -17.24
N ALA A 1059 17.92 16.20 -17.23
CA ALA A 1059 18.06 17.33 -18.13
C ALA A 1059 19.33 18.14 -17.86
N GLU A 1060 19.69 18.37 -16.59
CA GLU A 1060 20.91 19.10 -16.22
C GLU A 1060 22.18 18.28 -16.50
N LEU A 1061 22.17 16.96 -16.24
CA LEU A 1061 23.25 16.05 -16.65
C LEU A 1061 23.49 16.11 -18.17
N LYS A 1062 22.43 16.06 -18.98
CA LYS A 1062 22.51 16.12 -20.45
C LYS A 1062 22.96 17.50 -20.96
N LYS A 1063 22.53 18.58 -20.30
CA LYS A 1063 22.96 19.96 -20.60
C LYS A 1063 24.45 20.16 -20.35
N ARG A 1064 25.02 19.53 -19.31
CA ARG A 1064 26.45 19.62 -18.95
C ARG A 1064 27.35 18.55 -19.57
N GLY A 1065 26.79 17.59 -20.32
CA GLY A 1065 27.55 16.48 -20.91
C GLY A 1065 27.95 15.37 -19.92
N LEU A 1066 27.37 15.36 -18.72
CA LEU A 1066 27.64 14.38 -17.66
C LEU A 1066 26.73 13.14 -17.71
N TYR A 1067 25.73 13.13 -18.61
CA TYR A 1067 24.82 11.99 -18.76
C TYR A 1067 25.49 10.84 -19.51
N ASN A 1068 25.95 9.82 -18.78
CA ASN A 1068 26.45 8.56 -19.31
C ASN A 1068 26.28 7.45 -18.26
N ASP A 1069 26.35 6.19 -18.69
CA ASP A 1069 26.04 5.04 -17.81
C ASP A 1069 27.04 4.86 -16.65
N GLU A 1070 28.28 5.34 -16.78
CA GLU A 1070 29.29 5.30 -15.69
C GLU A 1070 28.91 6.26 -14.56
N ILE A 1071 28.50 7.49 -14.89
CA ILE A 1071 28.01 8.47 -13.91
C ILE A 1071 26.70 7.99 -13.27
N LEU A 1072 25.78 7.41 -14.05
CA LEU A 1072 24.52 6.89 -13.51
C LEU A 1072 24.75 5.70 -12.55
N GLN A 1073 25.67 4.78 -12.86
CA GLN A 1073 26.07 3.70 -11.96
C GLN A 1073 26.67 4.27 -10.66
N LYS A 1074 27.65 5.19 -10.76
CA LYS A 1074 28.27 5.85 -9.58
C LYS A 1074 27.28 6.53 -8.65
N ILE A 1075 26.26 7.20 -9.20
CA ILE A 1075 25.20 7.84 -8.41
C ILE A 1075 24.29 6.76 -7.77
N SER A 1076 23.94 5.70 -8.50
CA SER A 1076 23.17 4.56 -7.96
C SER A 1076 23.91 3.88 -6.79
N ASP A 1077 25.21 3.56 -6.95
CA ASP A 1077 26.03 2.97 -5.89
C ASP A 1077 26.13 3.85 -4.64
N ASN A 1078 26.09 5.18 -4.82
CA ASN A 1078 26.00 6.17 -3.75
C ASN A 1078 24.55 6.36 -3.24
N TYR A 1079 23.76 5.29 -3.21
CA TYR A 1079 22.33 5.27 -2.83
C TYR A 1079 21.42 6.22 -3.63
N GLY A 1080 21.78 6.54 -4.87
CA GLY A 1080 21.06 7.53 -5.69
C GLY A 1080 21.35 8.98 -5.34
N SER A 1081 22.40 9.26 -4.57
CA SER A 1081 22.86 10.60 -4.19
C SER A 1081 24.09 11.04 -4.98
N VAL A 1082 24.21 12.34 -5.24
CA VAL A 1082 25.40 12.95 -5.88
C VAL A 1082 26.46 13.41 -4.87
N GLN A 1083 26.17 13.39 -3.56
CA GLN A 1083 27.07 13.98 -2.56
C GLN A 1083 28.40 13.21 -2.49
N GLY A 1084 29.52 13.93 -2.60
CA GLY A 1084 30.87 13.38 -2.51
C GLY A 1084 31.41 12.75 -3.81
N LEU A 1085 30.74 12.93 -4.95
CA LEU A 1085 31.25 12.48 -6.26
C LEU A 1085 32.06 13.60 -6.93
N GLU A 1086 33.37 13.41 -7.07
CA GLU A 1086 34.28 14.41 -7.68
C GLU A 1086 33.91 14.74 -9.14
N GLU A 1087 33.24 13.83 -9.84
CA GLU A 1087 32.78 14.00 -11.21
C GLU A 1087 31.52 14.88 -11.33
N ILE A 1088 30.83 15.18 -10.22
CA ILE A 1088 29.64 16.03 -10.18
C ILE A 1088 30.02 17.40 -9.60
N PRO A 1089 29.84 18.51 -10.35
CA PRO A 1089 30.13 19.87 -9.87
C PRO A 1089 29.48 20.21 -8.53
N GLU A 1090 30.18 20.96 -7.67
CA GLU A 1090 29.71 21.37 -6.34
C GLU A 1090 28.35 22.09 -6.38
N ASP A 1091 28.08 22.88 -7.43
CA ASP A 1091 26.80 23.59 -7.57
C ASP A 1091 25.64 22.64 -7.86
N MET A 1092 25.90 21.49 -8.51
CA MET A 1092 24.92 20.41 -8.65
C MET A 1092 24.76 19.64 -7.34
N GLN A 1093 25.85 19.29 -6.65
CA GLN A 1093 25.77 18.61 -5.35
C GLN A 1093 24.96 19.44 -4.34
N ARG A 1094 25.20 20.76 -4.29
CA ARG A 1094 24.43 21.71 -3.45
C ARG A 1094 22.93 21.70 -3.72
N VAL A 1095 22.50 21.52 -4.98
CA VAL A 1095 21.09 21.65 -5.39
C VAL A 1095 20.36 20.32 -5.35
N PHE A 1096 20.94 19.28 -5.96
CA PHE A 1096 20.34 17.96 -6.09
C PHE A 1096 20.59 17.13 -4.82
N VAL A 1097 19.85 17.47 -3.77
CA VAL A 1097 19.86 16.75 -2.48
C VAL A 1097 18.68 15.78 -2.38
N THR A 1098 18.95 14.56 -1.89
CA THR A 1098 17.94 13.55 -1.57
C THR A 1098 17.39 13.73 -0.16
N ALA A 1099 16.30 13.02 0.16
CA ALA A 1099 15.70 12.93 1.50
C ALA A 1099 16.63 12.36 2.58
N MET A 1100 17.85 11.91 2.23
CA MET A 1100 18.85 11.40 3.17
C MET A 1100 20.17 12.19 3.16
N ASP A 1101 20.34 13.15 2.25
CA ASP A 1101 21.43 14.14 2.27
C ASP A 1101 21.08 15.36 3.13
N ILE A 1102 19.77 15.54 3.42
CA ILE A 1102 19.21 16.63 4.22
C ILE A 1102 19.20 16.20 5.69
N HIS A 1103 19.70 17.06 6.57
CA HIS A 1103 19.69 16.81 8.01
C HIS A 1103 18.26 16.89 8.59
N TRP A 1104 17.96 16.16 9.66
CA TRP A 1104 16.60 16.06 10.22
C TRP A 1104 16.01 17.42 10.62
N LEU A 1105 16.86 18.33 11.11
CA LEU A 1105 16.48 19.71 11.46
C LEU A 1105 16.07 20.52 10.22
N ASP A 1106 16.70 20.26 9.08
CA ASP A 1106 16.39 20.91 7.81
C ASP A 1106 15.10 20.34 7.17
N HIS A 1107 14.81 19.05 7.38
CA HIS A 1107 13.48 18.45 7.11
C HIS A 1107 12.38 19.16 7.92
N LEU A 1108 12.63 19.40 9.21
CA LEU A 1108 11.67 20.02 10.12
C LEU A 1108 11.44 21.50 9.81
N LEU A 1109 12.50 22.24 9.49
CA LEU A 1109 12.40 23.64 9.06
C LEU A 1109 11.68 23.81 7.73
N ALA A 1110 11.77 22.83 6.81
CA ALA A 1110 10.95 22.81 5.60
C ALA A 1110 9.45 22.66 5.94
N GLN A 1111 9.11 21.74 6.84
CA GLN A 1111 7.73 21.58 7.30
C GLN A 1111 7.20 22.87 7.95
N ALA A 1112 7.92 23.43 8.93
CA ALA A 1112 7.52 24.64 9.64
C ALA A 1112 7.33 25.84 8.68
N SER A 1113 8.27 26.02 7.73
CA SER A 1113 8.23 27.10 6.73
C SER A 1113 6.99 27.07 5.85
N ILE A 1114 6.45 25.88 5.58
CA ILE A 1114 5.20 25.68 4.83
C ILE A 1114 3.99 25.80 5.78
N GLN A 1115 4.05 25.12 6.92
CA GLN A 1115 2.96 25.01 7.91
C GLN A 1115 2.48 26.37 8.44
N LEU A 1116 3.37 27.37 8.56
CA LEU A 1116 3.03 28.76 8.89
C LEU A 1116 1.84 29.30 8.08
N TRP A 1117 1.78 28.96 6.79
CA TRP A 1117 0.83 29.54 5.84
C TRP A 1117 -0.37 28.66 5.52
N LEU A 1118 -0.40 27.40 5.95
CA LEU A 1118 -1.51 26.48 5.70
C LEU A 1118 -2.65 26.67 6.71
N THR A 1119 -3.90 26.67 6.23
CA THR A 1119 -5.07 26.67 7.11
C THR A 1119 -5.16 25.35 7.89
N ASP A 1120 -4.94 24.23 7.19
CA ASP A 1120 -4.87 22.89 7.77
C ASP A 1120 -3.41 22.42 7.91
N SER A 1121 -3.10 21.16 7.63
CA SER A 1121 -1.78 20.57 7.92
C SER A 1121 -0.95 20.26 6.66
N ALA A 1122 0.28 19.81 6.87
CA ALA A 1122 1.10 19.18 5.85
C ALA A 1122 1.46 17.77 6.30
N SER A 1123 1.31 16.79 5.41
CA SER A 1123 1.92 15.48 5.57
C SER A 1123 3.38 15.59 5.13
N LYS A 1124 4.30 15.35 6.07
CA LYS A 1124 5.74 15.29 5.81
C LYS A 1124 6.43 14.37 6.82
N THR A 1125 7.30 13.52 6.30
CA THR A 1125 8.15 12.63 7.09
C THR A 1125 9.49 13.31 7.36
N ILE A 1126 9.86 13.38 8.64
CA ILE A 1126 11.21 13.71 9.07
C ILE A 1126 12.05 12.44 8.88
N ASN A 1127 12.70 12.35 7.74
CA ASN A 1127 13.59 11.24 7.42
C ASN A 1127 14.91 11.44 8.18
N MET A 1128 15.43 10.37 8.77
CA MET A 1128 16.67 10.39 9.55
C MET A 1128 17.59 9.23 9.14
N PRO A 1129 18.93 9.45 9.07
CA PRO A 1129 19.88 8.37 8.83
C PRO A 1129 19.92 7.38 10.00
N ASN A 1130 20.40 6.17 9.74
CA ASN A 1130 20.43 5.07 10.72
C ASN A 1130 21.17 5.42 12.02
N ASP A 1131 22.18 6.30 11.96
CA ASP A 1131 22.97 6.77 13.10
C ASP A 1131 22.39 7.99 13.84
N ALA A 1132 21.18 8.44 13.50
CA ALA A 1132 20.43 9.39 14.33
C ALA A 1132 20.02 8.73 15.66
N THR A 1133 20.02 9.49 16.74
CA THR A 1133 19.82 9.00 18.11
C THR A 1133 18.43 9.29 18.67
N VAL A 1134 18.08 8.67 19.80
CA VAL A 1134 16.86 8.99 20.56
C VAL A 1134 16.85 10.48 20.97
N GLU A 1135 18.01 11.05 21.29
CA GLU A 1135 18.14 12.48 21.61
C GLU A 1135 17.87 13.39 20.40
N ASP A 1136 18.09 12.91 19.18
CA ASP A 1136 17.75 13.65 17.95
C ASP A 1136 16.24 13.61 17.68
N VAL A 1137 15.57 12.49 17.94
CA VAL A 1137 14.09 12.39 17.86
C VAL A 1137 13.43 13.25 18.93
N LYS A 1138 13.95 13.23 20.16
CA LYS A 1138 13.49 14.09 21.26
C LYS A 1138 13.68 15.57 20.95
N ALA A 1139 14.83 15.94 20.38
CA ALA A 1139 15.08 17.30 19.92
C ALA A 1139 14.16 17.71 18.75
N ALA A 1140 13.89 16.80 17.80
CA ALA A 1140 12.97 17.05 16.70
C ALA A 1140 11.54 17.35 17.20
N TYR A 1141 11.01 16.61 18.17
CA TYR A 1141 9.68 16.88 18.74
C TYR A 1141 9.62 18.19 19.54
N LEU A 1142 10.64 18.51 20.35
CA LEU A 1142 10.72 19.79 21.06
C LEU A 1142 10.79 20.98 20.09
N LEU A 1143 11.63 20.88 19.07
CA LEU A 1143 11.78 21.94 18.07
C LEU A 1143 10.56 22.05 17.16
N ALA A 1144 9.83 20.96 16.90
CA ALA A 1144 8.59 20.99 16.12
C ALA A 1144 7.50 21.81 16.81
N HIS A 1145 7.34 21.65 18.12
CA HIS A 1145 6.43 22.46 18.93
C HIS A 1145 6.87 23.94 18.94
N ALA A 1146 8.14 24.21 19.24
CA ALA A 1146 8.69 25.57 19.24
C ALA A 1146 8.62 26.28 17.88
N LEU A 1147 8.70 25.54 16.77
CA LEU A 1147 8.58 26.04 15.39
C LEU A 1147 7.13 26.22 14.91
N GLY A 1148 6.11 25.82 15.69
CA GLY A 1148 4.70 25.95 15.28
C GLY A 1148 4.20 24.88 14.30
N CYS A 1149 4.85 23.71 14.22
CA CYS A 1149 4.29 22.58 13.46
C CYS A 1149 2.98 22.10 14.10
N LYS A 1150 2.04 21.57 13.31
CA LYS A 1150 0.74 21.06 13.80
C LYS A 1150 0.79 19.58 14.21
N GLY A 1151 1.75 18.83 13.68
CA GLY A 1151 2.10 17.46 14.06
C GLY A 1151 3.34 16.97 13.31
N VAL A 1152 4.00 15.90 13.75
CA VAL A 1152 5.24 15.37 13.14
C VAL A 1152 5.30 13.84 13.20
N THR A 1153 5.70 13.22 12.09
CA THR A 1153 6.06 11.80 11.98
C THR A 1153 7.55 11.68 11.65
N VAL A 1154 8.26 10.78 12.34
CA VAL A 1154 9.69 10.52 12.15
C VAL A 1154 9.88 9.13 11.55
N TYR A 1155 10.70 9.03 10.50
CA TYR A 1155 11.19 7.75 9.99
C TYR A 1155 12.71 7.73 10.08
N ARG A 1156 13.25 6.89 10.97
CA ARG A 1156 14.69 6.62 11.00
C ARG A 1156 14.98 5.40 10.14
N ASP A 1157 16.00 5.49 9.30
CA ASP A 1157 16.46 4.36 8.52
C ASP A 1157 16.84 3.19 9.46
N GLY A 1158 16.17 2.04 9.31
CA GLY A 1158 16.28 0.91 10.25
C GLY A 1158 15.57 1.11 11.60
N SER A 1159 14.48 1.89 11.67
CA SER A 1159 13.41 1.74 12.69
C SER A 1159 12.27 0.83 12.24
N LEU A 1160 12.32 0.33 11.00
CA LEU A 1160 11.50 -0.75 10.46
C LEU A 1160 12.42 -1.79 9.82
N SER A 1161 12.02 -3.07 9.83
CA SER A 1161 12.83 -4.19 9.34
C SER A 1161 13.02 -4.23 7.82
N VAL A 1162 12.19 -3.51 7.06
CA VAL A 1162 12.28 -3.39 5.60
C VAL A 1162 12.41 -1.92 5.19
N GLN A 1163 13.41 -1.62 4.36
CA GLN A 1163 13.65 -0.28 3.81
C GLN A 1163 12.82 -0.08 2.52
N VAL A 1164 12.16 1.08 2.38
CA VAL A 1164 11.23 1.36 1.26
C VAL A 1164 11.93 1.49 -0.10
N TYR A 1165 13.22 1.85 -0.12
CA TYR A 1165 14.05 1.90 -1.31
C TYR A 1165 15.41 1.25 -1.03
N SER A 1166 15.60 0.02 -1.50
CA SER A 1166 16.94 -0.54 -1.70
C SER A 1166 17.54 0.04 -2.99
N VAL A 1167 18.82 0.43 -2.92
CA VAL A 1167 19.62 0.72 -4.12
C VAL A 1167 20.74 -0.31 -4.16
N GLU A 1168 20.82 -1.03 -5.27
CA GLU A 1168 21.76 -2.12 -5.51
C GLU A 1168 23.11 -1.55 -5.97
N GLY A 1169 24.20 -1.96 -5.30
CA GLY A 1169 25.54 -1.42 -5.56
C GLY A 1169 26.55 -1.68 -4.44
N GLU A 1170 27.82 -1.34 -4.70
CA GLU A 1170 28.86 -1.30 -3.66
C GLU A 1170 28.64 -0.06 -2.77
N LYS A 1171 27.85 -0.22 -1.71
CA LYS A 1171 27.44 0.83 -0.77
C LYS A 1171 28.63 1.53 -0.11
N LYS A 1172 29.10 2.61 -0.74
CA LYS A 1172 30.07 3.55 -0.17
C LYS A 1172 29.51 4.16 1.12
N LYS A 1173 30.38 4.53 2.05
CA LYS A 1173 29.97 5.24 3.27
C LYS A 1173 29.39 6.61 2.88
N ARG A 1174 28.09 6.82 3.09
CA ARG A 1174 27.40 8.08 2.79
C ARG A 1174 28.11 9.28 3.43
N VAL A 1175 28.05 10.42 2.74
CA VAL A 1175 28.39 11.72 3.31
C VAL A 1175 27.41 12.01 4.45
N PRO A 1176 27.86 12.25 5.69
CA PRO A 1176 26.94 12.56 6.79
C PRO A 1176 26.25 13.90 6.57
N ALA A 1177 24.92 13.90 6.53
CA ALA A 1177 24.12 15.11 6.47
C ALA A 1177 24.40 16.01 7.68
N LYS A 1178 24.62 17.32 7.43
CA LYS A 1178 24.87 18.33 8.47
C LYS A 1178 23.79 19.40 8.43
N PRO A 1179 23.42 20.00 9.59
CA PRO A 1179 22.46 21.09 9.60
C PRO A 1179 22.97 22.28 8.76
N SER A 1180 22.10 22.91 7.97
CA SER A 1180 22.47 24.11 7.22
C SER A 1180 22.82 25.28 8.15
N GLU A 1181 23.61 26.26 7.69
CA GLU A 1181 23.95 27.43 8.52
C GLU A 1181 22.70 28.22 8.99
N TYR A 1182 21.61 28.18 8.21
CA TYR A 1182 20.32 28.72 8.63
C TYR A 1182 19.70 27.87 9.74
N ALA A 1183 19.71 26.54 9.62
CA ALA A 1183 19.24 25.64 10.66
C ALA A 1183 20.03 25.78 11.98
N LYS A 1184 21.36 25.90 11.91
CA LYS A 1184 22.23 26.17 13.07
C LYS A 1184 21.88 27.50 13.74
N LYS A 1185 21.55 28.53 12.95
CA LYS A 1185 21.11 29.85 13.48
C LYS A 1185 19.77 29.73 14.20
N ILE A 1186 18.76 29.14 13.56
CA ILE A 1186 17.41 29.00 14.14
C ILE A 1186 17.44 28.12 15.40
N LEU A 1187 18.24 27.05 15.42
CA LEU A 1187 18.46 26.22 16.61
C LEU A 1187 18.99 27.03 17.81
N ARG A 1188 19.98 27.90 17.57
CA ARG A 1188 20.52 28.79 18.61
C ARG A 1188 19.48 29.81 19.07
N GLU A 1189 18.78 30.48 18.15
CA GLU A 1189 17.76 31.48 18.48
C GLU A 1189 16.59 30.89 19.31
N ILE A 1190 16.11 29.70 18.96
CA ILE A 1190 15.07 28.98 19.73
C ILE A 1190 15.58 28.59 21.12
N VAL A 1191 16.77 27.98 21.23
CA VAL A 1191 17.29 27.51 22.52
C VAL A 1191 17.76 28.66 23.43
N GLU A 1192 18.06 29.84 22.87
CA GLU A 1192 18.34 31.06 23.63
C GLU A 1192 17.08 31.76 24.14
N SER A 1193 16.05 31.92 23.29
CA SER A 1193 14.75 32.48 23.70
C SER A 1193 14.03 31.58 24.72
N GLU A 1194 13.94 30.28 24.43
CA GLU A 1194 13.33 29.28 25.28
C GLU A 1194 14.40 28.57 26.13
N SER A 1195 15.07 29.34 27.00
CA SER A 1195 16.18 28.89 27.86
C SER A 1195 15.99 27.59 28.67
N TRP A 1196 14.75 27.13 28.85
CA TRP A 1196 14.45 25.82 29.45
C TRP A 1196 14.82 24.63 28.56
N LEU A 1197 14.81 24.81 27.22
CA LEU A 1197 15.24 23.80 26.25
C LEU A 1197 16.71 23.42 26.43
N LYS A 1198 17.55 24.29 27.03
CA LYS A 1198 18.95 23.98 27.39
C LYS A 1198 19.10 22.80 28.38
N ARG A 1199 18.00 22.32 28.98
CA ARG A 1199 17.96 21.09 29.80
C ARG A 1199 17.79 19.80 28.99
N PHE A 1200 17.39 19.92 27.71
CA PHE A 1200 17.00 18.80 26.84
C PHE A 1200 17.72 18.80 25.49
N ILE A 1201 18.21 19.96 25.02
CA ILE A 1201 18.83 20.15 23.71
C ILE A 1201 20.27 20.64 23.91
N ASN A 1202 21.25 19.82 23.51
CA ASN A 1202 22.65 20.23 23.39
C ASN A 1202 22.92 20.73 21.97
N VAL A 1203 22.89 22.06 21.80
CA VAL A 1203 23.01 22.72 20.49
C VAL A 1203 24.28 22.32 19.74
N GLU A 1204 25.45 22.42 20.37
CA GLU A 1204 26.72 22.14 19.69
C GLU A 1204 26.87 20.65 19.39
N ALA A 1205 26.34 19.75 20.23
CA ALA A 1205 26.34 18.32 19.92
C ALA A 1205 25.44 17.95 18.73
N ILE A 1206 24.32 18.66 18.51
CA ILE A 1206 23.51 18.52 17.28
C ILE A 1206 24.28 19.05 16.07
N ILE A 1207 24.98 20.18 16.22
CA ILE A 1207 25.74 20.82 15.13
C ILE A 1207 26.96 19.98 14.70
N ASP A 1208 27.63 19.33 15.64
CA ASP A 1208 28.77 18.44 15.42
C ASP A 1208 28.36 16.99 15.09
N GLY A 1209 27.07 16.65 15.16
CA GLY A 1209 26.55 15.31 14.92
C GLY A 1209 26.88 14.28 16.02
N THR A 1210 27.25 14.76 17.21
CA THR A 1210 27.64 13.98 18.41
C THR A 1210 26.53 13.86 19.46
N ASN A 1211 25.35 14.42 19.20
CA ASN A 1211 24.16 14.30 20.05
C ASN A 1211 23.87 12.82 20.38
N GLY A 1212 23.63 12.50 21.65
CA GLY A 1212 23.50 11.12 22.15
C GLY A 1212 24.76 10.22 22.09
N LYS A 1213 25.80 10.58 21.32
CA LYS A 1213 26.96 9.71 21.01
C LYS A 1213 28.12 9.96 21.97
N GLY A 1214 27.99 9.53 23.24
CA GLY A 1214 29.12 9.63 24.19
C GLY A 1214 29.04 9.04 25.60
N SER A 1215 27.85 8.77 26.16
CA SER A 1215 27.71 8.35 27.57
C SER A 1215 26.67 7.23 27.79
N PRO A 1216 27.00 6.14 28.51
CA PRO A 1216 26.05 5.07 28.84
C PRO A 1216 25.31 5.34 30.17
N THR A 1217 24.23 6.13 30.13
CA THR A 1217 23.32 6.31 31.28
C THR A 1217 21.85 6.32 30.87
N PHE A 1218 21.31 5.13 30.59
CA PHE A 1218 19.88 4.84 30.77
C PHE A 1218 19.76 3.80 31.89
N SER A 1219 19.19 4.20 33.03
CA SER A 1219 18.97 3.32 34.18
C SER A 1219 17.47 3.13 34.41
N LEU A 1220 16.77 2.62 33.39
CA LEU A 1220 15.46 2.00 33.60
C LEU A 1220 15.61 0.85 34.61
N SER A 1221 14.76 0.83 35.62
CA SER A 1221 14.84 -0.15 36.73
C SER A 1221 14.23 -1.50 36.33
N ILE A 1222 14.77 -2.10 35.27
CA ILE A 1222 14.41 -3.44 34.81
C ILE A 1222 14.90 -4.47 35.83
N PRO A 1223 14.06 -5.42 36.29
CA PRO A 1223 14.49 -6.53 37.13
C PRO A 1223 15.60 -7.35 36.44
N LYS A 1224 16.74 -7.53 37.11
CA LYS A 1224 17.92 -8.18 36.50
C LYS A 1224 17.70 -9.66 36.19
N ALA A 1225 17.53 -9.98 34.91
CA ALA A 1225 18.07 -11.22 34.36
C ALA A 1225 19.61 -11.14 34.34
N GLN A 1226 20.31 -12.24 34.63
CA GLN A 1226 21.78 -12.26 34.71
C GLN A 1226 22.42 -12.40 33.34
N ARG A 1227 23.35 -11.51 32.99
CA ARG A 1227 24.25 -11.66 31.83
C ARG A 1227 25.56 -12.36 32.23
N PRO A 1228 26.06 -13.32 31.44
CA PRO A 1228 27.48 -13.69 31.42
C PRO A 1228 28.37 -12.51 30.97
N ALA A 1229 29.69 -12.63 31.17
CA ALA A 1229 30.65 -11.55 30.97
C ALA A 1229 31.11 -11.36 29.51
N GLU A 1230 31.71 -10.19 29.26
CA GLU A 1230 32.26 -9.77 27.96
C GLU A 1230 33.68 -10.30 27.73
N GLU A 1231 34.04 -10.58 26.47
CA GLU A 1231 35.43 -10.64 26.01
C GLU A 1231 35.66 -9.70 24.80
N THR A 1232 36.91 -9.28 24.59
CA THR A 1232 37.21 -8.03 23.86
C THR A 1232 37.65 -8.22 22.41
N ALA A 1233 37.28 -7.25 21.56
CA ALA A 1233 37.53 -7.32 20.13
C ALA A 1233 38.98 -6.97 19.73
N LYS A 1234 39.73 -8.01 19.31
CA LYS A 1234 40.83 -7.93 18.32
C LYS A 1234 40.93 -9.28 17.62
N GLU A 1235 41.55 -9.28 16.43
CA GLU A 1235 41.52 -10.40 15.46
C GLU A 1235 40.10 -10.72 14.93
N ARG A 1236 39.68 -10.01 13.87
CA ARG A 1236 38.79 -10.62 12.87
C ARG A 1236 39.68 -11.46 11.95
N ASN A 1237 39.26 -12.69 11.67
CA ASN A 1237 40.11 -13.65 10.97
C ASN A 1237 40.12 -13.32 9.47
N VAL A 1238 41.25 -13.53 8.78
CA VAL A 1238 41.33 -13.31 7.32
C VAL A 1238 40.30 -14.18 6.59
N LYS A 1239 40.00 -15.37 7.15
CA LYS A 1239 38.94 -16.27 6.67
C LYS A 1239 37.55 -15.65 6.65
N ASP A 1240 37.24 -14.73 7.56
CA ASP A 1240 35.90 -14.14 7.69
C ASP A 1240 35.60 -13.13 6.57
N LEU A 1241 36.64 -12.66 5.87
CA LEU A 1241 36.57 -11.79 4.70
C LEU A 1241 36.64 -12.56 3.37
N LEU A 1242 36.95 -13.87 3.41
CA LEU A 1242 36.96 -14.72 2.22
C LEU A 1242 35.53 -15.03 1.78
N GLY A 1243 35.22 -14.69 0.54
CA GLY A 1243 33.85 -14.76 0.00
C GLY A 1243 32.93 -13.67 0.53
N VAL A 1244 33.51 -12.55 0.97
CA VAL A 1244 32.80 -11.29 1.29
C VAL A 1244 33.54 -10.10 0.68
N ALA A 1245 34.87 -10.05 0.79
CA ALA A 1245 35.74 -9.03 0.18
C ALA A 1245 36.88 -9.62 -0.67
N TYR A 1246 37.45 -10.78 -0.26
CA TYR A 1246 38.54 -11.45 -0.97
C TYR A 1246 38.13 -12.83 -1.47
N CYS A 1247 38.71 -13.29 -2.59
CA CYS A 1247 38.34 -14.55 -3.22
C CYS A 1247 38.86 -15.76 -2.42
N PRO A 1248 37.98 -16.66 -1.93
CA PRO A 1248 38.42 -17.86 -1.22
C PRO A 1248 39.25 -18.78 -2.11
N VAL A 1249 38.85 -18.96 -3.37
CA VAL A 1249 39.50 -19.90 -4.30
C VAL A 1249 40.91 -19.47 -4.71
N CYS A 1250 41.19 -18.17 -4.86
CA CYS A 1250 42.57 -17.71 -5.14
C CYS A 1250 43.45 -17.87 -3.89
N TYR A 1251 42.90 -17.58 -2.71
CA TYR A 1251 43.62 -17.67 -1.45
C TYR A 1251 43.91 -19.12 -1.04
N GLU A 1252 42.96 -20.04 -1.17
CA GLU A 1252 43.16 -21.46 -0.87
C GLU A 1252 44.10 -22.17 -1.86
N LYS A 1253 44.16 -21.71 -3.11
CA LYS A 1253 44.93 -22.38 -4.17
C LYS A 1253 46.36 -21.85 -4.31
N ASP A 1254 46.52 -20.53 -4.28
CA ASP A 1254 47.80 -19.85 -4.56
C ASP A 1254 48.36 -19.10 -3.33
N GLY A 1255 47.58 -18.97 -2.24
CA GLY A 1255 47.90 -18.13 -1.08
C GLY A 1255 47.66 -16.62 -1.30
N GLU A 1256 47.13 -16.23 -2.46
CA GLU A 1256 47.06 -14.84 -2.92
C GLU A 1256 45.69 -14.22 -2.65
N LEU A 1257 45.67 -13.08 -1.94
CA LEU A 1257 44.45 -12.32 -1.67
C LEU A 1257 44.06 -11.48 -2.90
N VAL A 1258 43.09 -11.99 -3.67
CA VAL A 1258 42.50 -11.31 -4.83
C VAL A 1258 41.15 -10.73 -4.41
N GLU A 1259 40.96 -9.44 -4.59
CA GLU A 1259 39.73 -8.71 -4.22
C GLU A 1259 38.54 -9.08 -5.14
N LEU A 1260 37.34 -9.13 -4.57
CA LEU A 1260 36.08 -9.42 -5.26
C LEU A 1260 35.41 -8.13 -5.75
N ARG A 1261 34.59 -8.23 -6.80
CA ARG A 1261 33.76 -7.13 -7.32
C ARG A 1261 32.28 -7.49 -7.26
N MET A 1262 31.39 -6.54 -7.01
CA MET A 1262 29.94 -6.78 -7.07
C MET A 1262 29.34 -6.47 -8.45
N GLU A 1263 28.78 -7.49 -9.11
CA GLU A 1263 28.01 -7.35 -10.36
C GLU A 1263 26.66 -8.09 -10.25
N SER A 1264 25.56 -7.43 -10.62
CA SER A 1264 24.16 -7.93 -10.52
C SER A 1264 23.83 -8.70 -9.23
N GLY A 1265 24.27 -8.16 -8.08
CA GLY A 1265 24.04 -8.74 -6.74
C GLY A 1265 25.04 -9.84 -6.33
N CYS A 1266 26.09 -10.09 -7.12
CA CYS A 1266 27.04 -11.18 -6.89
C CYS A 1266 28.50 -10.72 -6.80
N ALA A 1267 29.18 -11.14 -5.73
CA ALA A 1267 30.60 -10.93 -5.54
C ALA A 1267 31.42 -11.91 -6.40
N THR A 1268 32.03 -11.42 -7.49
CA THR A 1268 32.79 -12.18 -8.49
C THR A 1268 34.30 -11.93 -8.37
N CYS A 1269 35.11 -12.96 -8.65
CA CYS A 1269 36.57 -12.87 -8.67
C CYS A 1269 37.10 -12.67 -10.10
N PRO A 1270 37.80 -11.56 -10.41
CA PRO A 1270 38.33 -11.30 -11.75
C PRO A 1270 39.49 -12.22 -12.17
N LYS A 1271 40.17 -12.90 -11.24
CA LYS A 1271 41.29 -13.83 -11.55
C LYS A 1271 40.82 -15.25 -11.89
N CYS A 1272 39.77 -15.75 -11.22
CA CYS A 1272 39.35 -17.16 -11.34
C CYS A 1272 37.86 -17.40 -11.63
N GLY A 1273 37.04 -16.35 -11.74
CA GLY A 1273 35.61 -16.46 -12.05
C GLY A 1273 34.71 -16.98 -10.92
N TRP A 1274 35.26 -17.25 -9.72
CA TRP A 1274 34.46 -17.63 -8.55
C TRP A 1274 33.44 -16.55 -8.21
N SER A 1275 32.18 -16.92 -7.95
CA SER A 1275 31.07 -16.01 -7.72
C SER A 1275 30.23 -16.41 -6.50
N LYS A 1276 29.71 -15.41 -5.77
CA LYS A 1276 28.74 -15.61 -4.68
C LYS A 1276 27.70 -14.49 -4.67
N CYS A 1277 26.46 -14.84 -5.01
CA CYS A 1277 25.33 -13.93 -5.00
C CYS A 1277 24.81 -13.69 -3.59
N VAL A 1278 24.56 -12.42 -3.23
CA VAL A 1278 23.88 -12.02 -1.98
C VAL A 1278 22.37 -11.99 -2.24
N ILE A 1279 21.85 -13.14 -2.69
CA ILE A 1279 20.43 -13.48 -2.70
C ILE A 1279 20.32 -14.92 -2.21
N SER A 1280 20.19 -15.08 -0.90
CA SER A 1280 19.60 -16.25 -0.24
C SER A 1280 18.72 -15.75 0.89
#